data_AF-A0A929VRA6-F1
#
_entry.id   AF-A0A929VRA6-F1
#
_cell.length_a   1.000
_cell.length_b   1.000
_cell.length_c   1.000
_cell.angle_alpha   90.00
_cell.angle_beta   90.00
_cell.angle_gamma   90.00
#
_symmetry.space_group_name_H-M   'P 1'
#
loop_
_entity.id
_entity.type
_entity.pdbx_description
1 polymer ?
#
loop_
_entity_poly.entity_id
_entity_poly.type
_entity_poly.pdbx_seq_one_letter_code
_entity_poly.pdbx_strand_id
1 'polypeptide(L)'
;MKKVCNLFALTALLVAGATSASARHWGANVNDGAVTNIVAGQSYVLQPAFSEAANGNCFLAGQKFTTTTSLTLDNVFVFESTGDGKTFYLKRKGVNENQYLADPSNQNFYTSATDRAWKIEVKQVTEVKDPEHSYEWTHAKADGVDTTETIKGVRAYVEEARANNENLDLSTFTFVNGDNTVVLVSPEAKKKDDKYSEYNFLLTCPKTSLNGDAGKGTDYNRNAWLVYAANELTAKEDLQAVIAESLGANFNVDEFSGKFPRGNNIGEYNQAKYDAFMALYNKSQEILNGGATATDDEIDQLVVDLPKAYTTFTTSGKVLEPGYYILTSYRSQGTGYDDGALYDGGAVNDKDKQLHWTYKGGDITYKKDAPLDYKSLKYIWKVTKNDAKPGYFFFQNLATNRYVGTAQNIASNGSIVPSARIEMTDGAEASYNIVTSRNYPGYFCFYSPDLWRGKGNYWGYNGGDRWEFGGVHTGSDHNGTVVWDWQADGSTFKARTITDQEVADLLKSAEQDINNEKAQKLLQQAQTAYNNGFAYMGVDASGNRIEDATSGKLTKDGLITDGTKLSSDMADKEEGVGAEHEPAVLLDGNPETYFHTSWHGDGDAWKGGHYLQFQLDTPESELLLKWVKRNHNNANGGAPEKITIWGAKTEAALAANKADKLDQDGAVVTDENGNNVVDFDAWKKNQGWDSLAVSTFSYPYTVTWDNNGTEVKKTNFAGTAHFVIPSDKGAYKYFRMEVTKTVGNGEANGNKFFYGSEFRVYKGAYDGQNSLIDAVPQADRDALTGAIATLKNEVNNKQATKASIEALQAAYDKFLKNYPDPSRVTKALEAAKALEAAAEEGTDMGYYAAGSKATYQAAIEAVAGKLKAITDVKQPTVAQVNDLLAQVDAANKAFAEKLNVPADGIYRIISKSSEASVAENSVVANTASTQNYLKLDGRVKDGSTYKDVADFNSRLGAYWKLTKVAGGYTYQNVYTGLYLAPKEEKGTRVMSLRKNPYTLDLRYAKTSGCFNLVADTADVQDKSYVYLNAEPGSKNLVLWNEANGKDNSAFTFKEAAHDLDEALADGFSLPIMKGVPQIITLPIAADPGANNFYTVIGQDANNRIQLKKHTGTLEAGQAYVLIPEDGDDESVINLVSQAQTLATLAPVSTPATPVNGLVPVFETTKVNKDSGVFNADHSKVLRSEVGESVAAGSGYFTKMPVTTETGDKYLETNGTITTVGRVVANGKQVNAVYTLSGVRVKDTKHLPAGLYIVNGKKVVVK
;
A
#
# COMPACT_ATOMS: atom_id res chain seq x y z
N MET A 1 -12.62 21.61 9.78
CA MET A 1 -13.76 21.31 8.89
C MET A 1 -15.05 20.80 9.60
N LYS A 2 -15.41 21.18 10.86
CA LYS A 2 -16.78 20.88 11.36
C LYS A 2 -17.86 21.75 10.68
N LYS A 3 -17.82 23.09 10.78
CA LYS A 3 -18.90 23.99 10.31
C LYS A 3 -19.40 23.90 8.83
N VAL A 4 -18.58 23.94 7.77
CA VAL A 4 -18.96 23.90 6.33
C VAL A 4 -19.39 22.51 5.78
N CYS A 5 -18.77 21.40 6.20
CA CYS A 5 -19.26 20.03 5.88
C CYS A 5 -20.45 19.64 6.76
N ASN A 6 -20.45 20.07 8.03
CA ASN A 6 -21.68 20.13 8.79
C ASN A 6 -22.69 21.00 8.05
N LEU A 7 -22.32 22.07 7.35
CA LEU A 7 -23.25 22.88 6.57
C LEU A 7 -23.83 22.17 5.37
N PHE A 8 -23.07 21.32 4.65
CA PHE A 8 -23.63 20.50 3.58
C PHE A 8 -24.62 19.46 4.11
N ALA A 9 -24.25 18.77 5.20
CA ALA A 9 -25.11 17.80 5.86
C ALA A 9 -26.31 18.48 6.53
N LEU A 10 -26.11 19.61 7.23
CA LEU A 10 -27.15 20.47 7.81
C LEU A 10 -28.03 21.01 6.71
N THR A 11 -27.51 21.59 5.63
CA THR A 11 -28.35 22.16 4.56
C THR A 11 -29.16 21.05 3.89
N ALA A 12 -28.58 19.86 3.70
CA ALA A 12 -29.36 18.70 3.23
C ALA A 12 -30.39 18.21 4.26
N LEU A 13 -30.10 18.23 5.57
CA LEU A 13 -31.02 17.86 6.66
C LEU A 13 -32.15 18.90 6.87
N LEU A 14 -31.80 20.19 6.92
CA LEU A 14 -32.68 21.37 7.01
C LEU A 14 -33.60 21.45 5.78
N VAL A 15 -33.07 21.19 4.57
CA VAL A 15 -33.88 21.16 3.34
C VAL A 15 -34.72 19.89 3.23
N ALA A 16 -34.23 18.73 3.65
CA ALA A 16 -35.01 17.49 3.61
C ALA A 16 -36.20 17.53 4.59
N GLY A 17 -36.08 18.20 5.74
CA GLY A 17 -37.18 18.43 6.68
C GLY A 17 -38.34 19.24 6.09
N ALA A 18 -38.04 20.13 5.13
CA ALA A 18 -39.02 21.03 4.52
C ALA A 18 -39.63 20.53 3.19
N THR A 19 -39.19 19.39 2.64
CA THR A 19 -39.69 18.89 1.34
C THR A 19 -40.97 18.05 1.44
N SER A 20 -41.39 17.66 2.64
CA SER A 20 -42.76 17.20 2.91
C SER A 20 -43.58 18.37 3.43
N ALA A 21 -44.73 18.65 2.83
CA ALA A 21 -45.62 19.77 3.12
C ALA A 21 -45.67 20.17 4.61
N SER A 22 -45.20 21.39 4.93
CA SER A 22 -45.54 22.17 6.13
C SER A 22 -45.11 21.63 7.50
N ALA A 23 -43.88 21.11 7.67
CA ALA A 23 -43.32 20.84 9.00
C ALA A 23 -42.19 21.84 9.32
N ARG A 24 -42.36 22.63 10.38
CA ARG A 24 -41.32 23.57 10.86
C ARG A 24 -40.30 22.82 11.72
N HIS A 25 -39.13 23.43 11.93
CA HIS A 25 -38.16 22.87 12.88
C HIS A 25 -38.74 22.88 14.31
N TRP A 26 -38.16 22.04 15.16
CA TRP A 26 -38.52 21.86 16.56
C TRP A 26 -37.48 22.53 17.46
N GLY A 27 -37.91 22.97 18.62
CA GLY A 27 -37.07 23.47 19.69
C GLY A 27 -37.24 22.64 20.96
N ALA A 28 -36.28 22.79 21.85
CA ALA A 28 -36.39 22.40 23.24
C ALA A 28 -35.83 23.54 24.09
N ASN A 29 -36.63 24.05 25.03
CA ASN A 29 -36.16 25.09 25.93
C ASN A 29 -35.30 24.47 27.03
N VAL A 30 -34.00 24.35 26.78
CA VAL A 30 -33.05 23.79 27.75
C VAL A 30 -32.97 24.61 29.04
N ASN A 31 -33.37 25.90 29.01
CA ASN A 31 -33.42 26.75 30.19
C ASN A 31 -34.56 26.38 31.15
N ASP A 32 -35.58 25.64 30.69
CA ASP A 32 -36.67 25.14 31.54
C ASP A 32 -36.28 23.88 32.33
N GLY A 33 -35.09 23.32 32.07
CA GLY A 33 -34.56 22.14 32.74
C GLY A 33 -35.03 20.81 32.13
N ALA A 34 -34.29 19.73 32.39
CA ALA A 34 -34.65 18.38 31.95
C ALA A 34 -35.84 17.82 32.75
N VAL A 35 -36.69 17.02 32.10
CA VAL A 35 -37.88 16.43 32.73
C VAL A 35 -37.51 15.33 33.70
N THR A 36 -38.21 15.25 34.83
CA THR A 36 -37.99 14.21 35.85
C THR A 36 -38.82 12.95 35.63
N ASN A 37 -39.87 13.01 34.81
CA ASN A 37 -40.75 11.88 34.48
C ASN A 37 -41.14 11.90 33.00
N ILE A 38 -41.23 10.72 32.38
CA ILE A 38 -41.65 10.55 30.99
C ILE A 38 -43.17 10.35 30.91
N VAL A 39 -43.82 11.11 30.03
CA VAL A 39 -45.24 10.98 29.70
C VAL A 39 -45.36 10.22 28.38
N ALA A 40 -46.04 9.08 28.41
CA ALA A 40 -46.26 8.27 27.21
C ALA A 40 -46.98 9.10 26.12
N GLY A 41 -46.48 9.05 24.89
CA GLY A 41 -47.04 9.80 23.75
C GLY A 41 -46.59 11.26 23.62
N GLN A 42 -45.92 11.85 24.63
CA GLN A 42 -45.32 13.19 24.52
C GLN A 42 -44.04 13.15 23.66
N SER A 43 -43.75 14.26 22.98
CA SER A 43 -42.55 14.44 22.15
C SER A 43 -41.38 14.97 23.00
N TYR A 44 -40.25 14.30 22.88
CA TYR A 44 -39.03 14.61 23.61
C TYR A 44 -37.82 14.65 22.70
N VAL A 45 -36.78 15.34 23.16
CA VAL A 45 -35.43 15.28 22.60
C VAL A 45 -34.48 14.78 23.68
N LEU A 46 -33.44 14.05 23.27
CA LEU A 46 -32.49 13.41 24.18
C LEU A 46 -31.10 14.04 23.99
N GLN A 47 -30.50 14.53 25.07
CA GLN A 47 -29.16 15.11 25.11
C GLN A 47 -28.24 14.29 26.03
N PRO A 48 -26.94 14.12 25.72
CA PRO A 48 -26.00 13.51 26.65
C PRO A 48 -25.83 14.34 27.94
N ALA A 49 -25.78 13.67 29.10
CA ALA A 49 -25.78 14.37 30.39
C ALA A 49 -24.43 14.97 30.85
N PHE A 50 -23.34 14.80 30.10
CA PHE A 50 -22.05 15.38 30.47
C PHE A 50 -21.89 16.84 30.03
N SER A 51 -21.13 17.62 30.81
CA SER A 51 -21.06 19.09 30.73
C SER A 51 -20.66 19.65 29.36
N GLU A 52 -19.77 18.97 28.62
CA GLU A 52 -19.35 19.42 27.28
C GLU A 52 -20.47 19.31 26.23
N ALA A 53 -21.41 18.36 26.39
CA ALA A 53 -22.58 18.23 25.52
C ALA A 53 -23.73 19.15 25.95
N ALA A 54 -23.86 19.40 27.26
CA ALA A 54 -24.87 20.29 27.85
C ALA A 54 -24.75 21.73 27.33
N ASN A 55 -23.53 22.26 27.28
CA ASN A 55 -23.25 23.65 26.84
C ASN A 55 -23.42 23.90 25.33
N GLY A 56 -23.67 22.85 24.53
CA GLY A 56 -23.68 22.92 23.07
C GLY A 56 -25.04 22.72 22.39
N ASN A 57 -26.13 22.42 23.10
CA ASN A 57 -27.40 21.98 22.48
C ASN A 57 -27.22 20.73 21.59
N CYS A 58 -26.57 19.69 22.13
CA CYS A 58 -26.24 18.46 21.43
C CYS A 58 -27.33 17.39 21.63
N PHE A 59 -28.15 17.14 20.61
CA PHE A 59 -29.28 16.20 20.69
C PHE A 59 -29.09 14.99 19.78
N LEU A 60 -29.62 13.85 20.19
CA LEU A 60 -29.72 12.65 19.36
C LEU A 60 -30.54 12.96 18.10
N ALA A 61 -30.07 12.52 16.93
CA ALA A 61 -30.68 12.69 15.62
C ALA A 61 -30.52 11.39 14.81
N GLY A 62 -31.55 10.56 14.76
CA GLY A 62 -31.37 9.18 14.33
C GLY A 62 -30.33 8.48 15.22
N GLN A 63 -29.26 7.92 14.65
CA GLN A 63 -28.16 7.32 15.43
C GLN A 63 -27.03 8.32 15.73
N LYS A 64 -27.03 9.48 15.09
CA LYS A 64 -25.99 10.50 15.20
C LYS A 64 -26.40 11.55 16.23
N PHE A 65 -25.54 12.52 16.49
CA PHE A 65 -25.88 13.70 17.29
C PHE A 65 -25.75 14.96 16.45
N THR A 66 -26.68 15.89 16.65
CA THR A 66 -26.67 17.22 16.04
C THR A 66 -26.53 18.26 17.13
N THR A 67 -25.61 19.20 16.93
CA THR A 67 -25.38 20.34 17.83
C THR A 67 -26.08 21.54 17.21
N THR A 68 -27.37 21.71 17.52
CA THR A 68 -28.26 22.67 16.85
C THR A 68 -29.38 23.13 17.78
N THR A 69 -29.89 24.32 17.52
CA THR A 69 -31.13 24.85 18.10
C THR A 69 -32.36 24.63 17.21
N SER A 70 -32.17 24.27 15.94
CA SER A 70 -33.23 23.98 14.95
C SER A 70 -33.35 22.48 14.74
N LEU A 71 -34.10 21.81 15.62
CA LEU A 71 -34.23 20.35 15.62
C LEU A 71 -35.14 19.88 14.47
N THR A 72 -34.81 18.76 13.86
CA THR A 72 -35.67 18.12 12.85
C THR A 72 -36.50 17.00 13.48
N LEU A 73 -37.44 16.41 12.73
CA LEU A 73 -38.18 15.24 13.22
C LEU A 73 -37.28 14.03 13.53
N ASP A 74 -36.05 13.99 13.03
CA ASP A 74 -35.05 12.98 13.37
C ASP A 74 -34.54 13.09 14.81
N ASN A 75 -34.68 14.27 15.41
CA ASN A 75 -34.33 14.56 16.79
C ASN A 75 -35.46 14.28 17.78
N VAL A 76 -36.67 14.05 17.27
CA VAL A 76 -37.87 13.98 18.09
C VAL A 76 -38.30 12.54 18.32
N PHE A 77 -38.35 12.17 19.58
CA PHE A 77 -38.68 10.84 20.05
C PHE A 77 -39.97 10.85 20.86
N VAL A 78 -40.69 9.74 20.77
CA VAL A 78 -41.91 9.48 21.54
C VAL A 78 -41.70 8.17 22.28
N PHE A 79 -41.95 8.19 23.59
CA PHE A 79 -42.00 6.98 24.40
C PHE A 79 -43.39 6.36 24.26
N GLU A 80 -43.47 5.25 23.53
CA GLU A 80 -44.71 4.48 23.33
C GLU A 80 -44.79 3.41 24.41
N SER A 81 -45.91 3.33 25.16
CA SER A 81 -46.06 2.33 26.22
C SER A 81 -46.15 0.92 25.63
N THR A 82 -45.48 -0.05 26.27
CA THR A 82 -45.59 -1.48 25.91
C THR A 82 -46.85 -2.14 26.46
N GLY A 83 -47.63 -1.44 27.28
CA GLY A 83 -48.85 -1.94 27.93
C GLY A 83 -48.65 -2.54 29.33
N ASP A 84 -47.41 -2.69 29.81
CA ASP A 84 -47.10 -3.22 31.16
C ASP A 84 -47.00 -2.14 32.25
N GLY A 85 -47.10 -0.87 31.87
CA GLY A 85 -47.06 0.29 32.77
C GLY A 85 -45.66 0.69 33.27
N LYS A 86 -44.59 0.00 32.86
CA LYS A 86 -43.20 0.25 33.30
C LYS A 86 -42.21 0.42 32.17
N THR A 87 -42.43 -0.25 31.04
CA THR A 87 -41.51 -0.24 29.90
C THR A 87 -42.07 0.54 28.71
N PHE A 88 -41.17 1.02 27.87
CA PHE A 88 -41.47 1.79 26.67
C PHE A 88 -40.75 1.21 25.44
N TYR A 89 -41.32 1.45 24.27
CA TYR A 89 -40.59 1.47 23.02
C TYR A 89 -40.21 2.92 22.70
N LEU A 90 -38.93 3.19 22.44
CA LEU A 90 -38.48 4.50 21.98
C LEU A 90 -38.71 4.60 20.47
N LYS A 91 -39.66 5.45 20.07
CA LYS A 91 -40.08 5.63 18.66
C LYS A 91 -39.62 6.98 18.12
N ARG A 92 -39.13 7.00 16.89
CA ARG A 92 -38.87 8.24 16.14
C ARG A 92 -40.15 8.79 15.53
N LYS A 93 -40.36 10.10 15.63
CA LYS A 93 -41.58 10.76 15.13
C LYS A 93 -41.63 10.93 13.61
N GLY A 94 -40.48 11.03 12.94
CA GLY A 94 -40.35 11.61 11.59
C GLY A 94 -40.29 10.71 10.36
N VAL A 95 -40.95 9.55 10.29
CA VAL A 95 -40.76 8.60 9.17
C VAL A 95 -42.07 8.00 8.64
N ASN A 96 -42.13 7.77 7.32
CA ASN A 96 -43.28 7.17 6.61
C ASN A 96 -43.64 5.74 7.08
N GLU A 97 -42.73 5.06 7.79
CA GLU A 97 -42.92 3.78 8.48
C GLU A 97 -42.46 3.95 9.93
N ASN A 98 -43.16 3.38 10.93
CA ASN A 98 -42.73 3.47 12.33
C ASN A 98 -41.26 3.01 12.47
N GLN A 99 -40.41 3.76 13.17
CA GLN A 99 -39.04 3.35 13.52
C GLN A 99 -38.86 3.35 15.03
N TYR A 100 -38.61 2.17 15.57
CA TYR A 100 -38.33 1.93 16.98
C TYR A 100 -36.83 1.68 17.16
N LEU A 101 -36.27 2.12 18.29
CA LEU A 101 -34.93 1.73 18.70
C LEU A 101 -34.86 0.19 18.71
N ALA A 102 -33.95 -0.38 17.92
CA ALA A 102 -33.86 -1.83 17.76
C ALA A 102 -33.14 -2.46 18.95
N ASP A 103 -33.49 -3.71 19.27
CA ASP A 103 -32.85 -4.50 20.31
C ASP A 103 -31.30 -4.52 20.14
N PRO A 104 -30.50 -4.55 21.24
CA PRO A 104 -29.05 -4.59 21.14
C PRO A 104 -28.48 -5.74 20.30
N SER A 105 -29.22 -6.85 20.15
CA SER A 105 -28.83 -7.98 19.28
C SER A 105 -29.05 -7.73 17.78
N ASN A 106 -29.82 -6.71 17.40
CA ASN A 106 -30.09 -6.38 16.00
C ASN A 106 -28.94 -5.55 15.39
N GLN A 107 -28.47 -5.97 14.21
CA GLN A 107 -27.44 -5.28 13.43
C GLN A 107 -27.83 -3.85 13.03
N ASN A 108 -29.12 -3.60 12.82
CA ASN A 108 -29.65 -2.27 12.56
C ASN A 108 -29.89 -1.51 13.88
N PHE A 109 -29.69 -0.19 13.87
CA PHE A 109 -29.92 0.64 15.05
C PHE A 109 -31.40 0.93 15.30
N TYR A 110 -32.18 1.13 14.23
CA TYR A 110 -33.63 1.24 14.24
C TYR A 110 -34.27 0.11 13.46
N THR A 111 -35.50 -0.24 13.82
CA THR A 111 -36.31 -1.27 13.15
C THR A 111 -37.75 -0.79 13.02
N SER A 112 -38.47 -1.31 12.02
CA SER A 112 -39.90 -1.03 11.86
C SER A 112 -40.84 -2.04 12.51
N ALA A 113 -40.29 -3.12 13.07
CA ALA A 113 -41.06 -4.16 13.73
C ALA A 113 -40.88 -4.10 15.26
N THR A 114 -41.98 -4.11 15.99
CA THR A 114 -41.96 -4.16 17.47
C THR A 114 -41.31 -5.45 18.02
N ASP A 115 -41.37 -6.56 17.28
CA ASP A 115 -40.65 -7.82 17.63
C ASP A 115 -39.13 -7.69 17.61
N ARG A 116 -38.61 -6.66 16.93
CA ARG A 116 -37.19 -6.31 16.88
C ARG A 116 -36.87 -5.07 17.73
N ALA A 117 -37.90 -4.41 18.27
CA ALA A 117 -37.77 -3.16 19.02
C ALA A 117 -37.34 -3.44 20.45
N TRP A 118 -36.47 -2.58 20.97
CA TRP A 118 -35.96 -2.70 22.31
C TRP A 118 -37.01 -2.22 23.32
N LYS A 119 -37.40 -3.11 24.23
CA LYS A 119 -38.15 -2.73 25.43
C LYS A 119 -37.17 -2.10 26.43
N ILE A 120 -37.46 -0.89 26.87
CA ILE A 120 -36.60 -0.13 27.78
C ILE A 120 -37.37 0.34 29.01
N GLU A 121 -36.69 0.40 30.16
CA GLU A 121 -37.11 1.17 31.33
C GLU A 121 -36.38 2.52 31.32
N VAL A 122 -37.07 3.57 31.75
CA VAL A 122 -36.46 4.88 32.00
C VAL A 122 -36.32 5.05 33.51
N LYS A 123 -35.08 5.10 33.99
CA LYS A 123 -34.79 5.22 35.42
C LYS A 123 -34.06 6.53 35.72
N GLN A 124 -34.46 7.21 36.78
CA GLN A 124 -33.72 8.35 37.31
C GLN A 124 -32.41 7.88 37.92
N VAL A 125 -31.33 8.63 37.66
CA VAL A 125 -30.04 8.43 38.32
C VAL A 125 -30.15 8.96 39.75
N THR A 126 -30.04 8.07 40.74
CA THR A 126 -30.15 8.45 42.16
C THR A 126 -28.80 8.70 42.81
N GLU A 127 -27.72 8.13 42.28
CA GLU A 127 -26.36 8.27 42.79
C GLU A 127 -25.34 8.14 41.66
N VAL A 128 -24.35 9.05 41.63
CA VAL A 128 -23.22 9.01 40.70
C VAL A 128 -22.04 8.33 41.41
N LYS A 129 -21.40 7.37 40.75
CA LYS A 129 -20.29 6.60 41.32
C LYS A 129 -18.94 7.20 40.92
N ASP A 130 -17.91 6.94 41.72
CA ASP A 130 -16.56 7.42 41.44
C ASP A 130 -15.87 6.48 40.44
N PRO A 131 -15.50 6.94 39.23
CA PRO A 131 -14.77 6.10 38.27
C PRO A 131 -13.38 5.67 38.78
N GLU A 132 -12.80 6.39 39.75
CA GLU A 132 -11.49 6.07 40.33
C GLU A 132 -11.55 5.17 41.58
N HIS A 133 -12.75 4.75 42.00
CA HIS A 133 -12.91 3.81 43.12
C HIS A 133 -12.07 2.56 42.91
N SER A 134 -11.31 2.18 43.93
CA SER A 134 -10.36 1.08 43.88
C SER A 134 -10.63 0.06 44.98
N TYR A 135 -10.43 -1.22 44.66
CA TYR A 135 -10.56 -2.33 45.60
C TYR A 135 -9.38 -3.29 45.44
N GLU A 136 -8.82 -3.76 46.56
CA GLU A 136 -7.77 -4.78 46.59
C GLU A 136 -8.41 -6.17 46.45
N TRP A 137 -8.35 -6.74 45.25
CA TRP A 137 -8.99 -8.01 44.96
C TRP A 137 -7.99 -9.15 45.08
N THR A 138 -8.25 -10.07 46.01
CA THR A 138 -7.45 -11.28 46.18
C THR A 138 -8.12 -12.46 45.47
N HIS A 139 -7.41 -13.08 44.52
CA HIS A 139 -7.91 -14.21 43.75
C HIS A 139 -6.79 -15.20 43.41
N ALA A 140 -7.14 -16.47 43.18
CA ALA A 140 -6.17 -17.47 42.71
C ALA A 140 -5.79 -17.23 41.24
N LYS A 141 -4.50 -17.32 40.91
CA LYS A 141 -4.01 -17.43 39.52
C LYS A 141 -4.20 -18.86 38.99
N ALA A 142 -4.02 -19.04 37.67
CA ALA A 142 -4.16 -20.35 37.01
C ALA A 142 -3.18 -21.43 37.54
N ASP A 143 -2.14 -21.03 38.27
CA ASP A 143 -1.17 -21.90 38.95
C ASP A 143 -1.58 -22.27 40.40
N GLY A 144 -2.75 -21.79 40.86
CA GLY A 144 -3.29 -22.09 42.19
C GLY A 144 -2.74 -21.21 43.33
N VAL A 145 -1.94 -20.19 43.04
CA VAL A 145 -1.41 -19.25 44.04
C VAL A 145 -2.29 -18.01 44.13
N ASP A 146 -2.68 -17.63 45.34
CA ASP A 146 -3.41 -16.39 45.60
C ASP A 146 -2.55 -15.18 45.25
N THR A 147 -3.10 -14.26 44.44
CA THR A 147 -2.53 -12.96 44.12
C THR A 147 -3.50 -11.88 44.59
N THR A 148 -2.97 -10.74 45.01
CA THR A 148 -3.77 -9.53 45.26
C THR A 148 -3.44 -8.50 44.19
N GLU A 149 -4.46 -7.97 43.52
CA GLU A 149 -4.32 -6.87 42.57
C GLU A 149 -5.29 -5.72 42.89
N THR A 150 -4.81 -4.49 42.75
CA THR A 150 -5.66 -3.29 42.83
C THR A 150 -6.45 -3.15 41.54
N ILE A 151 -7.76 -3.37 41.61
CA ILE A 151 -8.69 -3.13 40.50
C ILE A 151 -9.43 -1.80 40.71
N LYS A 152 -9.90 -1.18 39.62
CA LYS A 152 -10.58 0.13 39.64
C LYS A 152 -11.92 0.13 38.91
N GLY A 153 -12.72 1.17 39.15
CA GLY A 153 -13.99 1.44 38.46
C GLY A 153 -15.05 0.40 38.76
N VAL A 154 -15.86 0.03 37.77
CA VAL A 154 -17.01 -0.89 37.97
C VAL A 154 -16.58 -2.24 38.53
N ARG A 155 -15.44 -2.77 38.06
CA ARG A 155 -14.92 -4.06 38.55
C ARG A 155 -14.59 -4.00 40.04
N ALA A 156 -14.06 -2.88 40.54
CA ALA A 156 -13.80 -2.70 41.96
C ALA A 156 -15.09 -2.75 42.79
N TYR A 157 -16.13 -2.01 42.39
CA TYR A 157 -17.43 -2.05 43.06
C TYR A 157 -18.08 -3.45 43.03
N VAL A 158 -17.99 -4.16 41.91
CA VAL A 158 -18.55 -5.51 41.78
C VAL A 158 -17.84 -6.51 42.68
N GLU A 159 -16.51 -6.54 42.66
CA GLU A 159 -15.74 -7.49 43.46
C GLU A 159 -15.80 -7.18 44.96
N GLU A 160 -15.84 -5.90 45.34
CA GLU A 160 -16.07 -5.49 46.73
C GLU A 160 -17.45 -5.93 47.21
N ALA A 161 -18.49 -5.69 46.42
CA ALA A 161 -19.85 -6.13 46.74
C ALA A 161 -19.96 -7.67 46.77
N ARG A 162 -19.21 -8.39 45.92
CA ARG A 162 -19.12 -9.87 45.95
C ARG A 162 -18.47 -10.35 47.25
N ALA A 163 -17.35 -9.75 47.64
CA ALA A 163 -16.63 -10.10 48.87
C ALA A 163 -17.48 -9.85 50.13
N ASN A 164 -18.29 -8.78 50.13
CA ASN A 164 -19.16 -8.42 51.24
C ASN A 164 -20.57 -9.03 51.15
N ASN A 165 -20.87 -9.78 50.09
CA ASN A 165 -22.21 -10.30 49.76
C ASN A 165 -23.32 -9.23 49.72
N GLU A 166 -22.97 -8.00 49.33
CA GLU A 166 -23.88 -6.87 49.23
C GLU A 166 -24.66 -6.89 47.91
N ASN A 167 -25.80 -6.18 47.89
CA ASN A 167 -26.57 -5.96 46.68
C ASN A 167 -26.08 -4.67 45.99
N LEU A 168 -25.82 -4.75 44.68
CA LEU A 168 -25.39 -3.62 43.86
C LEU A 168 -26.34 -3.47 42.67
N ASP A 169 -27.12 -2.40 42.62
CA ASP A 169 -27.98 -2.12 41.47
C ASP A 169 -27.18 -1.53 40.31
N LEU A 170 -26.80 -2.39 39.36
CA LEU A 170 -26.12 -1.98 38.14
C LEU A 170 -27.04 -1.37 37.07
N SER A 171 -28.36 -1.33 37.29
CA SER A 171 -29.33 -0.81 36.31
C SER A 171 -29.47 0.72 36.32
N THR A 172 -29.04 1.38 37.39
CA THR A 172 -28.99 2.85 37.54
C THR A 172 -27.55 3.38 37.68
N PHE A 173 -26.57 2.49 37.75
CA PHE A 173 -25.16 2.80 37.93
C PHE A 173 -24.64 3.71 36.81
N THR A 174 -23.93 4.78 37.15
CA THR A 174 -23.31 5.68 36.17
C THR A 174 -22.13 6.44 36.77
N PHE A 175 -21.17 6.79 35.93
CA PHE A 175 -20.07 7.72 36.27
C PHE A 175 -20.34 9.15 35.79
N VAL A 176 -21.48 9.38 35.14
CA VAL A 176 -21.82 10.67 34.54
C VAL A 176 -22.59 11.51 35.54
N ASN A 177 -22.02 12.67 35.90
CA ASN A 177 -22.65 13.63 36.79
C ASN A 177 -23.54 14.62 36.02
N GLY A 178 -24.78 14.82 36.47
CA GLY A 178 -25.73 15.78 35.91
C GLY A 178 -27.06 15.82 36.66
N ASP A 179 -27.68 17.01 36.76
CA ASP A 179 -28.97 17.20 37.42
C ASP A 179 -30.13 16.62 36.57
N ASN A 180 -31.10 15.96 37.21
CA ASN A 180 -32.29 15.35 36.57
C ASN A 180 -31.96 14.34 35.43
N THR A 181 -30.86 13.60 35.59
CA THR A 181 -30.37 12.64 34.59
C THR A 181 -31.12 11.31 34.64
N VAL A 182 -31.40 10.73 33.48
CA VAL A 182 -31.99 9.39 33.35
C VAL A 182 -31.09 8.43 32.60
N VAL A 183 -31.29 7.13 32.82
CA VAL A 183 -30.76 6.06 31.99
C VAL A 183 -31.91 5.34 31.27
N LEU A 184 -31.69 5.00 30.00
CA LEU A 184 -32.59 4.16 29.21
C LEU A 184 -31.97 2.77 29.17
N VAL A 185 -32.55 1.83 29.91
CA VAL A 185 -31.90 0.55 30.27
C VAL A 185 -32.79 -0.63 29.95
N SER A 186 -32.18 -1.81 29.72
CA SER A 186 -32.93 -3.06 29.61
C SER A 186 -33.69 -3.39 30.90
N PRO A 187 -34.89 -3.99 30.83
CA PRO A 187 -35.64 -4.41 32.02
C PRO A 187 -34.95 -5.51 32.83
N GLU A 188 -34.13 -6.34 32.16
CA GLU A 188 -33.39 -7.46 32.76
C GLU A 188 -31.88 -7.30 32.53
N ALA A 189 -31.08 -7.85 33.44
CA ALA A 189 -29.63 -7.91 33.30
C ALA A 189 -29.24 -8.91 32.20
N LYS A 190 -28.01 -8.79 31.64
CA LYS A 190 -27.49 -9.70 30.62
C LYS A 190 -27.50 -11.18 31.08
N LYS A 191 -27.34 -11.44 32.38
CA LYS A 191 -27.50 -12.75 33.02
C LYS A 191 -28.54 -12.65 34.12
N LYS A 192 -29.70 -13.28 33.90
CA LYS A 192 -30.92 -13.16 34.71
C LYS A 192 -30.76 -13.54 36.19
N ASP A 193 -29.80 -14.42 36.51
CA ASP A 193 -29.60 -14.98 37.85
C ASP A 193 -28.31 -14.52 38.54
N ASP A 194 -27.57 -13.56 37.95
CA ASP A 194 -26.37 -12.98 38.56
C ASP A 194 -26.66 -11.55 39.03
N LYS A 195 -26.73 -11.35 40.37
CA LYS A 195 -26.98 -10.04 40.99
C LYS A 195 -25.90 -8.99 40.72
N TYR A 196 -24.79 -9.38 40.11
CA TYR A 196 -23.71 -8.49 39.68
C TYR A 196 -23.58 -8.43 38.14
N SER A 197 -24.59 -8.91 37.41
CA SER A 197 -24.62 -8.81 35.95
C SER A 197 -24.92 -7.39 35.49
N GLU A 198 -24.22 -6.98 34.44
CA GLU A 198 -24.45 -5.73 33.74
C GLU A 198 -25.78 -5.70 32.98
N TYR A 199 -26.22 -4.49 32.63
CA TYR A 199 -27.39 -4.22 31.80
C TYR A 199 -26.96 -3.57 30.47
N ASN A 200 -27.78 -3.70 29.43
CA ASN A 200 -27.63 -2.89 28.21
C ASN A 200 -28.35 -1.55 28.37
N PHE A 201 -27.69 -0.48 27.96
CA PHE A 201 -28.15 0.91 27.99
C PHE A 201 -28.16 1.51 26.58
N LEU A 202 -29.07 2.45 26.32
CA LEU A 202 -28.88 3.37 25.21
C LEU A 202 -27.70 4.28 25.59
N LEU A 203 -26.63 4.20 24.80
CA LEU A 203 -25.40 4.93 25.06
C LEU A 203 -25.39 6.22 24.25
N THR A 204 -25.04 7.31 24.91
CA THR A 204 -24.73 8.61 24.30
C THR A 204 -23.48 8.52 23.41
N CYS A 205 -23.13 9.57 22.68
CA CYS A 205 -21.80 9.65 22.04
C CYS A 205 -20.67 9.65 23.08
N PRO A 206 -19.44 9.21 22.72
CA PRO A 206 -18.30 9.32 23.63
C PRO A 206 -18.03 10.78 23.99
N LYS A 207 -17.70 11.07 25.26
CA LYS A 207 -17.30 12.43 25.71
C LYS A 207 -16.15 13.02 24.88
N THR A 208 -15.25 12.17 24.39
CA THR A 208 -14.11 12.56 23.54
C THR A 208 -14.50 12.91 22.10
N SER A 209 -15.73 12.59 21.66
CA SER A 209 -16.21 12.86 20.31
C SER A 209 -17.74 13.00 20.24
N LEU A 210 -18.22 14.24 20.27
CA LEU A 210 -19.63 14.59 20.06
C LEU A 210 -20.19 14.20 18.67
N ASN A 211 -19.32 13.81 17.73
CA ASN A 211 -19.72 13.34 16.39
C ASN A 211 -19.88 11.80 16.34
N GLY A 212 -19.62 11.11 17.44
CA GLY A 212 -19.76 9.66 17.54
C GLY A 212 -21.21 9.20 17.49
N ASP A 213 -21.40 7.92 17.17
CA ASP A 213 -22.72 7.32 17.12
C ASP A 213 -23.26 7.01 18.52
N ALA A 214 -24.58 7.13 18.66
CA ALA A 214 -25.29 6.50 19.75
C ALA A 214 -25.10 4.98 19.65
N GLY A 215 -24.92 4.37 20.81
CA GLY A 215 -24.64 2.95 20.94
C GLY A 215 -25.75 2.23 21.67
N LYS A 216 -25.72 0.90 21.60
CA LYS A 216 -26.50 0.00 22.45
C LYS A 216 -25.50 -0.93 23.12
N GLY A 217 -25.52 -1.04 24.45
CA GLY A 217 -24.56 -1.89 25.16
C GLY A 217 -24.27 -1.41 26.58
N THR A 218 -23.13 -1.80 27.15
CA THR A 218 -22.75 -1.39 28.51
C THR A 218 -21.53 -0.48 28.47
N ASP A 219 -21.73 0.78 28.80
CA ASP A 219 -20.67 1.74 29.07
C ASP A 219 -21.18 2.81 30.03
N TYR A 220 -20.71 2.73 31.28
CA TYR A 220 -21.15 3.58 32.38
C TYR A 220 -20.63 5.02 32.29
N ASN A 221 -19.73 5.31 31.34
CA ASN A 221 -19.29 6.68 31.03
C ASN A 221 -20.20 7.38 30.02
N ARG A 222 -21.17 6.65 29.44
CA ARG A 222 -21.99 7.13 28.31
C ARG A 222 -23.47 6.83 28.46
N ASN A 223 -23.93 6.23 29.56
CA ASN A 223 -25.29 5.71 29.69
C ASN A 223 -26.34 6.73 30.17
N ALA A 224 -25.95 7.98 30.42
CA ALA A 224 -26.78 8.96 31.11
C ALA A 224 -27.24 10.09 30.18
N TRP A 225 -28.53 10.43 30.25
CA TRP A 225 -29.24 11.32 29.33
C TRP A 225 -30.03 12.41 30.07
N LEU A 226 -30.05 13.60 29.49
CA LEU A 226 -30.99 14.69 29.80
C LEU A 226 -32.11 14.64 28.77
N VAL A 227 -33.37 14.67 29.23
CA VAL A 227 -34.55 14.58 28.35
C VAL A 227 -35.33 15.87 28.46
N TYR A 228 -35.64 16.49 27.33
CA TYR A 228 -36.38 17.76 27.27
C TYR A 228 -37.66 17.61 26.48
N ALA A 229 -38.73 18.27 26.92
CA ALA A 229 -39.95 18.38 26.12
C ALA A 229 -39.63 19.17 24.82
N ALA A 230 -40.13 18.67 23.70
CA ALA A 230 -39.93 19.29 22.39
C ALA A 230 -41.21 19.99 21.90
N ASN A 231 -41.07 21.16 21.28
CA ASN A 231 -42.15 21.91 20.64
C ASN A 231 -41.78 22.29 19.21
N GLU A 232 -42.76 22.45 18.32
CA GLU A 232 -42.55 22.99 16.98
C GLU A 232 -42.33 24.52 17.07
N LEU A 233 -41.41 25.08 16.25
CA LEU A 233 -41.08 26.51 16.22
C LEU A 233 -42.09 27.30 15.38
N THR A 234 -42.21 28.61 15.63
CA THR A 234 -42.92 29.54 14.71
C THR A 234 -42.05 29.90 13.50
N ALA A 235 -42.63 30.38 12.40
CA ALA A 235 -41.90 30.69 11.15
C ALA A 235 -40.73 31.67 11.36
N LYS A 236 -40.90 32.71 12.18
CA LYS A 236 -39.84 33.69 12.47
C LYS A 236 -38.73 33.13 13.36
N GLU A 237 -39.10 32.36 14.38
CA GLU A 237 -38.12 31.67 15.25
C GLU A 237 -37.30 30.68 14.44
N ASP A 238 -37.94 29.98 13.50
CA ASP A 238 -37.29 29.03 12.59
C ASP A 238 -36.29 29.74 11.65
N LEU A 239 -36.71 30.82 10.98
CA LEU A 239 -35.82 31.62 10.13
C LEU A 239 -34.60 32.17 10.89
N GLN A 240 -34.82 32.68 12.11
CA GLN A 240 -33.73 33.21 12.93
C GLN A 240 -32.73 32.12 13.34
N ALA A 241 -33.23 30.96 13.75
CA ALA A 241 -32.39 29.84 14.15
C ALA A 241 -31.61 29.26 12.96
N VAL A 242 -32.26 29.13 11.78
CA VAL A 242 -31.63 28.65 10.54
C VAL A 242 -30.55 29.60 10.02
N ILE A 243 -30.71 30.92 10.16
CA ILE A 243 -29.66 31.89 9.83
C ILE A 243 -28.46 31.75 10.76
N ALA A 244 -28.69 31.72 12.07
CA ALA A 244 -27.62 31.58 13.06
C ALA A 244 -26.85 30.26 12.87
N GLU A 245 -27.53 29.20 12.42
CA GLU A 245 -26.92 27.91 12.19
C GLU A 245 -26.20 27.81 10.83
N SER A 246 -26.84 28.28 9.76
CA SER A 246 -26.33 28.17 8.37
C SER A 246 -25.22 29.17 8.06
N LEU A 247 -25.23 30.33 8.70
CA LEU A 247 -24.24 31.40 8.45
C LEU A 247 -23.30 31.60 9.65
N GLY A 248 -23.74 31.21 10.84
CA GLY A 248 -23.05 31.41 12.12
C GLY A 248 -23.69 32.53 12.93
N ALA A 249 -23.80 32.34 14.25
CA ALA A 249 -24.46 33.27 15.17
C ALA A 249 -23.92 34.71 15.13
N ASN A 250 -22.69 34.91 14.66
CA ASN A 250 -22.04 36.22 14.48
C ASN A 250 -21.61 36.44 13.02
N PHE A 251 -22.40 35.98 12.05
CA PHE A 251 -22.05 36.09 10.64
C PHE A 251 -21.77 37.54 10.23
N ASN A 252 -20.54 37.79 9.77
CA ASN A 252 -20.11 39.08 9.25
C ASN A 252 -20.00 38.98 7.71
N VAL A 253 -20.87 39.70 7.03
CA VAL A 253 -20.99 39.63 5.56
C VAL A 253 -19.79 40.26 4.84
N ASP A 254 -19.15 41.27 5.42
CA ASP A 254 -17.99 41.95 4.82
C ASP A 254 -16.75 41.05 4.87
N GLU A 255 -16.49 40.42 6.02
CA GLU A 255 -15.40 39.45 6.18
C GLU A 255 -15.61 38.23 5.28
N PHE A 256 -16.85 37.76 5.17
CA PHE A 256 -17.21 36.67 4.27
C PHE A 256 -16.89 37.03 2.81
N SER A 257 -17.30 38.21 2.37
CA SER A 257 -17.10 38.70 0.99
C SER A 257 -15.63 38.79 0.59
N GLY A 258 -14.76 39.21 1.53
CA GLY A 258 -13.32 39.33 1.29
C GLY A 258 -12.57 38.00 1.18
N LYS A 259 -13.08 36.93 1.80
CA LYS A 259 -12.43 35.60 1.82
C LYS A 259 -12.60 34.82 0.53
N PHE A 260 -13.70 35.01 -0.21
CA PHE A 260 -14.03 34.22 -1.40
C PHE A 260 -13.77 35.01 -2.68
N PRO A 261 -12.57 34.87 -3.31
CA PRO A 261 -12.27 35.57 -4.56
C PRO A 261 -13.20 35.08 -5.67
N ARG A 262 -13.80 36.00 -6.43
CA ARG A 262 -14.72 35.66 -7.53
C ARG A 262 -14.04 35.84 -8.87
N GLY A 263 -14.31 34.92 -9.80
CA GLY A 263 -13.73 34.94 -11.14
C GLY A 263 -13.83 33.59 -11.84
N ASN A 264 -12.95 33.37 -12.82
CA ASN A 264 -12.98 32.24 -13.75
C ASN A 264 -11.73 31.33 -13.64
N ASN A 265 -10.78 31.64 -12.76
CA ASN A 265 -9.58 30.83 -12.54
C ASN A 265 -9.86 29.70 -11.53
N ILE A 266 -8.99 28.68 -11.53
CA ILE A 266 -9.07 27.58 -10.57
C ILE A 266 -8.96 28.13 -9.14
N GLY A 267 -9.87 27.72 -8.26
CA GLY A 267 -9.98 28.19 -6.88
C GLY A 267 -10.90 29.40 -6.69
N GLU A 268 -11.29 30.12 -7.75
CA GLU A 268 -12.21 31.27 -7.70
C GLU A 268 -13.68 30.84 -7.77
N TYR A 269 -14.56 31.65 -7.18
CA TYR A 269 -15.99 31.36 -6.99
C TYR A 269 -16.90 32.16 -7.95
N ASN A 270 -18.12 31.67 -8.18
CA ASN A 270 -19.04 32.23 -9.17
C ASN A 270 -19.76 33.50 -8.65
N GLN A 271 -19.65 34.59 -9.40
CA GLN A 271 -20.26 35.89 -9.05
C GLN A 271 -21.80 35.85 -8.99
N ALA A 272 -22.47 35.25 -9.99
CA ALA A 272 -23.94 35.24 -10.04
C ALA A 272 -24.55 34.47 -8.85
N LYS A 273 -23.88 33.40 -8.39
CA LYS A 273 -24.30 32.64 -7.22
C LYS A 273 -24.11 33.43 -5.91
N TYR A 274 -23.05 34.23 -5.82
CA TYR A 274 -22.84 35.15 -4.71
C TYR A 274 -23.98 36.19 -4.61
N ASP A 275 -24.31 36.82 -5.74
CA ASP A 275 -25.35 37.85 -5.80
C ASP A 275 -26.73 37.28 -5.40
N ALA A 276 -27.04 36.05 -5.83
CA ALA A 276 -28.27 35.36 -5.45
C ALA A 276 -28.35 35.07 -3.93
N PHE A 277 -27.23 34.66 -3.31
CA PHE A 277 -27.16 34.51 -1.85
C PHE A 277 -27.40 35.83 -1.13
N MET A 278 -26.73 36.90 -1.56
CA MET A 278 -26.84 38.22 -0.93
C MET A 278 -28.26 38.80 -0.98
N ALA A 279 -29.00 38.57 -2.08
CA ALA A 279 -30.38 39.01 -2.20
C ALA A 279 -31.29 38.36 -1.14
N LEU A 280 -31.16 37.05 -0.92
CA LEU A 280 -31.93 36.32 0.08
C LEU A 280 -31.53 36.68 1.51
N TYR A 281 -30.22 36.89 1.75
CA TYR A 281 -29.71 37.28 3.07
C TYR A 281 -30.27 38.64 3.49
N ASN A 282 -30.20 39.64 2.61
CA ASN A 282 -30.71 40.99 2.88
C ASN A 282 -32.22 40.96 3.15
N LYS A 283 -33.01 40.25 2.32
CA LYS A 283 -34.46 40.10 2.52
C LYS A 283 -34.80 39.47 3.87
N SER A 284 -34.03 38.46 4.30
CA SER A 284 -34.26 37.79 5.57
C SER A 284 -33.95 38.70 6.77
N GLN A 285 -32.90 39.52 6.68
CA GLN A 285 -32.56 40.52 7.71
C GLN A 285 -33.62 41.63 7.82
N GLU A 286 -34.20 42.08 6.71
CA GLU A 286 -35.28 43.07 6.71
C GLU A 286 -36.55 42.55 7.42
N ILE A 287 -36.92 41.29 7.21
CA ILE A 287 -38.09 40.65 7.86
C ILE A 287 -37.85 40.47 9.37
N LEU A 288 -36.67 39.97 9.77
CA LEU A 288 -36.36 39.72 11.18
C LEU A 288 -36.24 41.01 12.00
N ASN A 289 -35.71 42.08 11.41
CA ASN A 289 -35.56 43.38 12.08
C ASN A 289 -36.83 44.25 12.00
N GLY A 290 -37.93 43.75 11.43
CA GLY A 290 -39.21 44.46 11.32
C GLY A 290 -39.25 45.55 10.24
N GLY A 291 -38.27 45.59 9.33
CA GLY A 291 -38.22 46.51 8.19
C GLY A 291 -39.10 46.09 7.00
N ALA A 292 -39.54 44.83 6.95
CA ALA A 292 -40.47 44.29 5.96
C ALA A 292 -41.49 43.33 6.60
N THR A 293 -42.69 43.24 6.01
CA THR A 293 -43.73 42.26 6.41
C THR A 293 -43.77 41.10 5.42
N ALA A 294 -43.96 39.87 5.93
CA ALA A 294 -44.05 38.64 5.15
C ALA A 294 -45.00 37.65 5.85
N THR A 295 -45.67 36.80 5.07
CA THR A 295 -46.50 35.69 5.55
C THR A 295 -45.65 34.53 6.05
N ASP A 296 -46.22 33.66 6.88
CA ASP A 296 -45.54 32.45 7.37
C ASP A 296 -45.02 31.57 6.22
N ASP A 297 -45.79 31.38 5.14
CA ASP A 297 -45.35 30.62 3.96
C ASP A 297 -44.15 31.27 3.23
N GLU A 298 -44.11 32.60 3.16
CA GLU A 298 -42.98 33.33 2.57
C GLU A 298 -41.71 33.24 3.43
N ILE A 299 -41.87 33.16 4.75
CA ILE A 299 -40.77 33.00 5.71
C ILE A 299 -40.27 31.55 5.69
N ASP A 300 -41.17 30.57 5.66
CA ASP A 300 -40.87 29.14 5.56
C ASP A 300 -40.13 28.83 4.24
N GLN A 301 -40.43 29.55 3.15
CA GLN A 301 -39.67 29.45 1.90
C GLN A 301 -38.24 30.04 2.02
N LEU A 302 -38.05 31.12 2.78
CA LEU A 302 -36.72 31.70 3.04
C LEU A 302 -35.83 30.79 3.89
N VAL A 303 -36.42 30.07 4.86
CA VAL A 303 -35.77 29.01 5.64
C VAL A 303 -35.12 27.97 4.73
N VAL A 304 -35.76 27.67 3.60
CA VAL A 304 -35.26 26.71 2.61
C VAL A 304 -34.25 27.32 1.64
N ASP A 305 -34.54 28.50 1.09
CA ASP A 305 -33.80 29.05 -0.03
C ASP A 305 -32.47 29.71 0.36
N LEU A 306 -32.40 30.36 1.54
CA LEU A 306 -31.20 31.07 1.97
C LEU A 306 -30.00 30.13 2.20
N PRO A 307 -30.12 29.01 2.97
CA PRO A 307 -29.02 28.05 3.14
C PRO A 307 -28.60 27.39 1.82
N LYS A 308 -29.57 27.11 0.93
CA LYS A 308 -29.30 26.59 -0.42
C LYS A 308 -28.45 27.55 -1.24
N ALA A 309 -28.79 28.84 -1.24
CA ALA A 309 -28.04 29.85 -1.98
C ALA A 309 -26.62 30.04 -1.42
N TYR A 310 -26.47 30.08 -0.09
CA TYR A 310 -25.17 30.13 0.58
C TYR A 310 -24.27 28.95 0.19
N THR A 311 -24.82 27.73 0.25
CA THR A 311 -24.10 26.51 -0.15
C THR A 311 -23.78 26.56 -1.63
N THR A 312 -24.75 26.86 -2.49
CA THR A 312 -24.56 26.95 -3.94
C THR A 312 -23.41 27.89 -4.31
N PHE A 313 -23.27 29.02 -3.61
CA PHE A 313 -22.15 29.94 -3.77
C PHE A 313 -20.83 29.38 -3.23
N THR A 314 -20.77 28.97 -1.96
CA THR A 314 -19.52 28.52 -1.30
C THR A 314 -18.94 27.23 -1.90
N THR A 315 -19.66 26.58 -2.81
CA THR A 315 -19.24 25.36 -3.51
C THR A 315 -19.09 25.58 -5.02
N SER A 316 -19.28 26.82 -5.46
CA SER A 316 -19.12 27.21 -6.87
C SER A 316 -17.67 27.40 -7.29
N GLY A 317 -16.72 27.13 -6.39
CA GLY A 317 -15.30 27.25 -6.65
C GLY A 317 -14.87 26.38 -7.82
N LYS A 318 -14.18 26.96 -8.79
CA LYS A 318 -13.73 26.23 -9.97
C LYS A 318 -12.63 25.24 -9.59
N VAL A 319 -12.82 23.97 -9.92
CA VAL A 319 -11.84 22.90 -9.69
C VAL A 319 -10.99 22.63 -10.94
N LEU A 320 -9.97 21.78 -10.80
CA LEU A 320 -9.15 21.32 -11.91
C LEU A 320 -9.98 20.47 -12.90
N GLU A 321 -9.66 20.62 -14.18
CA GLU A 321 -10.23 19.82 -15.29
C GLU A 321 -9.08 19.03 -15.96
N PRO A 322 -9.36 18.11 -16.89
CA PRO A 322 -8.30 17.49 -17.68
C PRO A 322 -7.52 18.55 -18.48
N GLY A 323 -6.20 18.47 -18.45
CA GLY A 323 -5.33 19.48 -19.05
C GLY A 323 -3.91 19.43 -18.48
N TYR A 324 -3.13 20.49 -18.68
CA TYR A 324 -1.75 20.60 -18.19
C TYR A 324 -1.62 21.70 -17.15
N TYR A 325 -0.92 21.39 -16.05
CA TYR A 325 -0.85 22.30 -14.91
C TYR A 325 0.51 22.31 -14.25
N ILE A 326 0.90 23.46 -13.71
CA ILE A 326 1.95 23.59 -12.70
C ILE A 326 1.29 23.84 -11.35
N LEU A 327 1.62 23.03 -10.35
CA LEU A 327 0.98 23.04 -9.03
C LEU A 327 1.92 23.68 -8.00
N THR A 328 1.55 24.82 -7.43
CA THR A 328 2.35 25.56 -6.43
C THR A 328 1.71 25.48 -5.05
N SER A 329 2.52 25.26 -4.02
CA SER A 329 2.03 25.11 -2.64
C SER A 329 1.63 26.44 -2.01
N TYR A 330 0.58 26.45 -1.18
CA TYR A 330 0.17 27.60 -0.36
C TYR A 330 1.29 28.06 0.57
N ARG A 331 2.18 27.14 1.01
CA ARG A 331 3.36 27.50 1.80
C ARG A 331 4.20 28.60 1.14
N SER A 332 4.14 28.76 -0.18
CA SER A 332 4.77 29.87 -0.91
C SER A 332 4.34 31.29 -0.47
N GLN A 333 3.22 31.43 0.26
CA GLN A 333 2.74 32.72 0.74
C GLN A 333 3.33 33.15 2.10
N GLY A 334 4.09 32.28 2.78
CA GLY A 334 4.74 32.59 4.06
C GLY A 334 6.10 33.31 3.89
N THR A 335 6.56 34.00 4.94
CA THR A 335 7.90 34.61 4.96
C THR A 335 8.98 33.52 4.95
N GLY A 336 9.60 33.28 3.79
CA GLY A 336 10.73 32.36 3.63
C GLY A 336 10.52 31.19 2.65
N TYR A 337 9.62 31.28 1.68
CA TYR A 337 9.42 30.23 0.65
C TYR A 337 9.42 30.86 -0.76
N ASP A 338 10.05 30.20 -1.75
CA ASP A 338 10.26 30.74 -3.11
C ASP A 338 9.31 30.09 -4.14
N ASP A 339 8.04 30.53 -4.22
CA ASP A 339 7.06 30.12 -5.24
C ASP A 339 6.95 28.59 -5.50
N GLY A 340 7.18 27.76 -4.48
CA GLY A 340 7.53 26.36 -4.70
C GLY A 340 6.48 25.49 -5.41
N ALA A 341 6.93 24.69 -6.39
CA ALA A 341 6.09 23.81 -7.22
C ALA A 341 6.37 22.31 -6.99
N LEU A 342 5.36 21.47 -7.24
CA LEU A 342 5.53 20.01 -7.26
C LEU A 342 6.33 19.54 -8.47
N TYR A 343 7.21 18.55 -8.27
CA TYR A 343 7.96 17.89 -9.33
C TYR A 343 8.26 16.41 -9.04
N ASP A 344 8.54 15.64 -10.09
CA ASP A 344 9.02 14.25 -9.98
C ASP A 344 10.54 14.23 -9.69
N GLY A 345 10.96 13.62 -8.57
CA GLY A 345 12.38 13.44 -8.24
C GLY A 345 13.17 12.70 -9.32
N GLY A 346 12.51 11.76 -10.01
CA GLY A 346 13.05 11.02 -11.15
C GLY A 346 13.51 11.91 -12.31
N ALA A 347 12.97 13.11 -12.44
CA ALA A 347 13.40 14.08 -13.46
C ALA A 347 14.73 14.77 -13.12
N VAL A 348 15.19 14.66 -11.87
CA VAL A 348 16.48 15.22 -11.39
C VAL A 348 17.48 14.11 -11.14
N ASN A 349 17.03 13.00 -10.57
CA ASN A 349 17.82 11.81 -10.30
C ASN A 349 16.99 10.57 -10.67
N ASP A 350 17.36 9.85 -11.74
CA ASP A 350 16.58 8.72 -12.27
C ASP A 350 16.32 7.59 -11.25
N LYS A 351 17.14 7.50 -10.18
CA LYS A 351 16.98 6.54 -9.07
C LYS A 351 15.98 7.01 -8.01
N ASP A 352 15.68 8.30 -7.99
CA ASP A 352 14.66 8.87 -7.14
C ASP A 352 13.28 8.52 -7.69
N LYS A 353 12.43 8.05 -6.79
CA LYS A 353 11.07 7.62 -7.08
C LYS A 353 10.07 8.39 -6.23
N GLN A 354 10.43 9.54 -5.66
CA GLN A 354 9.54 10.28 -4.78
C GLN A 354 8.95 11.50 -5.49
N LEU A 355 7.74 11.87 -5.06
CA LEU A 355 7.16 13.16 -5.39
C LEU A 355 7.80 14.22 -4.49
N HIS A 356 8.31 15.27 -5.12
CA HIS A 356 8.98 16.36 -4.45
C HIS A 356 8.25 17.69 -4.66
N TRP A 357 8.68 18.68 -3.89
CA TRP A 357 8.33 20.07 -4.11
C TRP A 357 9.59 20.93 -3.96
N THR A 358 9.61 22.10 -4.60
CA THR A 358 10.77 22.97 -4.54
C THR A 358 10.76 23.80 -3.25
N TYR A 359 11.57 23.37 -2.28
CA TYR A 359 11.88 24.08 -1.05
C TYR A 359 13.05 25.06 -1.28
N LYS A 360 13.03 26.22 -0.60
CA LYS A 360 14.01 27.34 -0.59
C LYS A 360 15.26 27.21 -1.50
N GLY A 361 15.41 28.13 -2.46
CA GLY A 361 16.63 28.45 -3.24
C GLY A 361 17.57 27.32 -3.71
N GLY A 362 17.75 27.18 -5.03
CA GLY A 362 18.76 26.29 -5.64
C GLY A 362 18.53 26.05 -7.14
N ASP A 363 19.29 25.14 -7.74
CA ASP A 363 19.25 24.82 -9.19
C ASP A 363 17.92 24.19 -9.65
N ILE A 364 17.11 23.72 -8.70
CA ILE A 364 15.80 23.10 -8.91
C ILE A 364 14.65 23.98 -8.43
N THR A 365 14.84 25.28 -8.20
CA THR A 365 13.75 26.18 -7.79
C THR A 365 12.83 26.49 -8.97
N TYR A 366 11.52 26.38 -8.77
CA TYR A 366 10.53 26.90 -9.73
C TYR A 366 10.43 28.42 -9.63
N LYS A 367 10.56 29.12 -10.76
CA LYS A 367 10.40 30.57 -10.85
C LYS A 367 9.18 30.87 -11.70
N LYS A 368 8.08 31.30 -11.08
CA LYS A 368 6.79 31.46 -11.78
C LYS A 368 6.85 32.40 -12.98
N ASP A 369 7.70 33.42 -12.92
CA ASP A 369 7.83 34.46 -13.94
C ASP A 369 8.88 34.13 -15.02
N ALA A 370 9.62 33.01 -14.89
CA ALA A 370 10.58 32.58 -15.90
C ALA A 370 9.86 31.98 -17.13
N PRO A 371 10.39 32.16 -18.36
CA PRO A 371 9.91 31.45 -19.54
C PRO A 371 10.00 29.94 -19.34
N LEU A 372 9.01 29.19 -19.86
CA LEU A 372 9.05 27.73 -19.83
C LEU A 372 10.09 27.21 -20.82
N ASP A 373 10.92 26.28 -20.37
CA ASP A 373 11.95 25.59 -21.12
C ASP A 373 11.91 24.08 -20.84
N TYR A 374 12.79 23.27 -21.48
CA TYR A 374 12.74 21.82 -21.30
C TYR A 374 12.91 21.40 -19.83
N LYS A 375 13.65 22.18 -19.02
CA LYS A 375 13.83 21.93 -17.58
C LYS A 375 12.55 22.16 -16.78
N SER A 376 11.59 22.89 -17.35
CA SER A 376 10.29 23.14 -16.76
C SER A 376 9.36 21.92 -16.85
N LEU A 377 9.63 20.95 -17.73
CA LEU A 377 8.80 19.74 -17.90
C LEU A 377 8.61 18.95 -16.60
N LYS A 378 9.59 18.99 -15.69
CA LYS A 378 9.50 18.33 -14.38
C LYS A 378 8.43 18.91 -13.46
N TYR A 379 7.97 20.13 -13.70
CA TYR A 379 6.90 20.78 -12.93
C TYR A 379 5.52 20.68 -13.59
N ILE A 380 5.46 20.18 -14.83
CA ILE A 380 4.22 20.16 -15.62
C ILE A 380 3.57 18.79 -15.49
N TRP A 381 2.31 18.82 -15.05
CA TRP A 381 1.48 17.65 -14.81
C TRP A 381 0.37 17.58 -15.84
N LYS A 382 0.30 16.47 -16.57
CA LYS A 382 -0.86 16.09 -17.38
C LYS A 382 -1.90 15.45 -16.47
N VAL A 383 -3.05 16.10 -16.36
CA VAL A 383 -4.17 15.66 -15.53
C VAL A 383 -5.22 14.99 -16.42
N THR A 384 -5.56 13.74 -16.11
CA THR A 384 -6.54 12.94 -16.87
C THR A 384 -7.59 12.34 -15.94
N LYS A 385 -8.82 12.13 -16.42
CA LYS A 385 -9.91 11.57 -15.61
C LYS A 385 -9.63 10.10 -15.29
N ASN A 386 -10.04 9.69 -14.10
CA ASN A 386 -10.23 8.28 -13.77
C ASN A 386 -11.69 7.90 -14.09
N ASP A 387 -11.94 7.29 -15.25
CA ASP A 387 -13.29 6.90 -15.68
C ASP A 387 -13.94 5.86 -14.76
N ALA A 388 -13.13 5.06 -14.04
CA ALA A 388 -13.62 4.10 -13.06
C ALA A 388 -14.03 4.75 -11.73
N LYS A 389 -13.57 5.99 -11.46
CA LYS A 389 -13.81 6.71 -10.21
C LYS A 389 -14.15 8.18 -10.50
N PRO A 390 -15.43 8.49 -10.77
CA PRO A 390 -15.88 9.84 -11.10
C PRO A 390 -15.38 10.89 -10.10
N GLY A 391 -14.82 12.00 -10.60
CA GLY A 391 -14.25 13.09 -9.78
C GLY A 391 -12.78 12.90 -9.39
N TYR A 392 -12.16 11.77 -9.72
CA TYR A 392 -10.73 11.53 -9.46
C TYR A 392 -9.91 11.64 -10.75
N PHE A 393 -8.65 12.02 -10.59
CA PHE A 393 -7.73 12.28 -11.70
C PHE A 393 -6.37 11.64 -11.47
N PHE A 394 -5.73 11.24 -12.58
CA PHE A 394 -4.33 10.82 -12.61
C PHE A 394 -3.45 12.01 -12.98
N PHE A 395 -2.29 12.10 -12.33
CA PHE A 395 -1.30 13.16 -12.54
C PHE A 395 -0.03 12.55 -13.12
N GLN A 396 0.21 12.76 -14.40
CA GLN A 396 1.40 12.26 -15.09
C GLN A 396 2.41 13.39 -15.30
N ASN A 397 3.66 13.16 -14.90
CA ASN A 397 4.74 14.12 -15.12
C ASN A 397 5.21 14.10 -16.58
N LEU A 398 5.43 15.27 -17.21
CA LEU A 398 5.84 15.32 -18.61
C LEU A 398 7.32 15.02 -18.87
N ALA A 399 8.20 15.11 -17.86
CA ALA A 399 9.61 14.78 -18.03
C ALA A 399 9.86 13.26 -17.98
N THR A 400 9.16 12.55 -17.10
CA THR A 400 9.41 11.12 -16.82
C THR A 400 8.31 10.18 -17.32
N ASN A 401 7.12 10.70 -17.65
CA ASN A 401 5.89 9.94 -17.88
C ASN A 401 5.38 9.12 -16.67
N ARG A 402 5.97 9.29 -15.49
CA ARG A 402 5.51 8.65 -14.25
C ARG A 402 4.27 9.36 -13.70
N TYR A 403 3.50 8.62 -12.94
CA TYR A 403 2.30 9.09 -12.26
C TYR A 403 2.57 9.34 -10.78
N VAL A 404 1.86 10.29 -10.19
CA VAL A 404 1.82 10.40 -8.73
C VAL A 404 1.13 9.16 -8.18
N GLY A 405 1.85 8.36 -7.41
CA GLY A 405 1.42 7.11 -6.79
C GLY A 405 1.10 7.27 -5.30
N THR A 406 1.00 6.16 -4.56
CA THR A 406 0.66 6.23 -3.12
C THR A 406 1.90 6.43 -2.23
N ALA A 407 1.76 6.30 -0.91
CA ALA A 407 2.88 6.23 0.02
C ALA A 407 2.78 4.95 0.85
N GLN A 408 3.85 4.15 0.90
CA GLN A 408 3.92 3.01 1.81
C GLN A 408 4.15 3.51 3.23
N ASN A 409 3.14 3.37 4.08
CA ASN A 409 3.19 3.83 5.47
C ASN A 409 3.62 2.74 6.45
N ILE A 410 4.16 1.60 5.99
CA ILE A 410 4.57 0.47 6.84
C ILE A 410 6.01 0.10 6.50
N ALA A 411 6.91 0.23 7.46
CA ALA A 411 8.29 -0.24 7.33
C ALA A 411 8.34 -1.78 7.33
N SER A 412 9.46 -2.38 6.89
CA SER A 412 9.65 -3.83 6.79
C SER A 412 9.37 -4.62 8.09
N ASN A 413 9.35 -3.94 9.23
CA ASN A 413 9.07 -4.48 10.55
C ASN A 413 7.61 -4.29 11.02
N GLY A 414 6.70 -3.87 10.12
CA GLY A 414 5.28 -3.65 10.45
C GLY A 414 4.97 -2.32 11.14
N SER A 415 5.97 -1.47 11.40
CA SER A 415 5.76 -0.17 12.07
C SER A 415 5.23 0.88 11.11
N ILE A 416 4.28 1.70 11.58
CA ILE A 416 3.70 2.79 10.79
C ILE A 416 4.70 3.94 10.70
N VAL A 417 4.93 4.48 9.50
CA VAL A 417 5.82 5.62 9.23
C VAL A 417 4.99 6.88 9.02
N PRO A 418 4.84 7.77 10.02
CA PRO A 418 3.92 8.92 9.95
C PRO A 418 4.30 10.00 8.93
N SER A 419 5.45 9.86 8.27
CA SER A 419 6.04 10.78 7.30
C SER A 419 6.31 10.10 5.95
N ALA A 420 5.53 9.06 5.63
CA ALA A 420 5.71 8.30 4.39
C ALA A 420 5.69 9.21 3.17
N ARG A 421 6.74 9.07 2.37
CA ARG A 421 6.95 9.83 1.15
C ARG A 421 6.03 9.28 0.08
N ILE A 422 5.46 10.17 -0.72
CA ILE A 422 4.65 9.78 -1.87
C ILE A 422 5.58 9.35 -2.99
N GLU A 423 5.31 8.19 -3.58
CA GLU A 423 6.13 7.62 -4.63
C GLU A 423 5.55 7.93 -6.02
N MET A 424 6.44 8.00 -6.99
CA MET A 424 6.18 8.15 -8.42
C MET A 424 6.19 6.76 -9.04
N THR A 425 5.16 6.44 -9.80
CA THR A 425 4.92 5.09 -10.35
C THR A 425 4.94 5.12 -11.87
N ASP A 426 5.44 4.07 -12.53
CA ASP A 426 5.47 4.02 -13.99
C ASP A 426 4.04 3.84 -14.58
N GLY A 427 3.10 3.32 -13.79
CA GLY A 427 1.68 3.19 -14.13
C GLY A 427 0.78 4.12 -13.31
N ALA A 428 -0.45 4.33 -13.80
CA ALA A 428 -1.48 5.11 -13.15
C ALA A 428 -2.13 4.34 -11.98
N GLU A 429 -1.41 4.21 -10.87
CA GLU A 429 -1.80 3.35 -9.72
C GLU A 429 -2.71 4.07 -8.71
N ALA A 430 -2.53 5.38 -8.53
CA ALA A 430 -3.32 6.19 -7.62
C ALA A 430 -4.02 7.32 -8.37
N SER A 431 -5.27 7.60 -8.00
CA SER A 431 -6.00 8.76 -8.52
C SER A 431 -6.44 9.66 -7.37
N TYR A 432 -6.50 10.96 -7.62
CA TYR A 432 -6.72 11.99 -6.62
C TYR A 432 -7.97 12.79 -6.93
N ASN A 433 -8.74 13.10 -5.88
CA ASN A 433 -9.81 14.08 -5.96
C ASN A 433 -9.24 15.47 -5.70
N ILE A 434 -9.81 16.46 -6.37
CA ILE A 434 -9.36 17.85 -6.31
C ILE A 434 -10.57 18.70 -5.97
N VAL A 435 -10.49 19.35 -4.82
CA VAL A 435 -11.58 20.20 -4.31
C VAL A 435 -11.02 21.54 -3.88
N THR A 436 -11.85 22.58 -3.88
CA THR A 436 -11.43 23.86 -3.31
C THR A 436 -11.06 23.70 -1.84
N SER A 437 -10.01 24.39 -1.43
CA SER A 437 -9.52 24.36 -0.06
C SER A 437 -10.55 25.03 0.83
N ARG A 438 -11.01 24.30 1.83
CA ARG A 438 -11.98 24.85 2.77
C ARG A 438 -11.38 25.92 3.68
N ASN A 439 -10.16 25.68 4.15
CA ASN A 439 -9.54 26.57 5.14
C ASN A 439 -8.95 27.82 4.46
N TYR A 440 -8.68 27.73 3.15
CA TYR A 440 -8.08 28.79 2.36
C TYR A 440 -8.83 28.97 1.03
N PRO A 441 -10.03 29.59 1.02
CA PRO A 441 -10.75 29.84 -0.23
C PRO A 441 -9.89 30.62 -1.23
N GLY A 442 -9.96 30.27 -2.52
CA GLY A 442 -9.00 30.72 -3.55
C GLY A 442 -7.89 29.72 -3.88
N TYR A 443 -7.79 28.62 -3.12
CA TYR A 443 -6.86 27.50 -3.34
C TYR A 443 -7.61 26.17 -3.48
N PHE A 444 -6.91 25.09 -3.78
CA PHE A 444 -7.45 23.72 -3.79
C PHE A 444 -6.59 22.75 -2.98
N CYS A 445 -7.16 21.61 -2.64
CA CYS A 445 -6.48 20.49 -2.00
C CYS A 445 -6.58 19.27 -2.92
N PHE A 446 -5.56 18.42 -2.88
CA PHE A 446 -5.55 17.13 -3.57
C PHE A 446 -5.44 15.99 -2.55
N TYR A 447 -6.33 15.01 -2.65
CA TYR A 447 -6.34 13.89 -1.74
C TYR A 447 -6.76 12.61 -2.43
N SER A 448 -6.43 11.47 -1.84
CA SER A 448 -6.94 10.18 -2.30
C SER A 448 -7.35 9.34 -1.10
N PRO A 449 -8.44 8.56 -1.18
CA PRO A 449 -8.79 7.59 -0.14
C PRO A 449 -7.77 6.46 -0.06
N ASP A 450 -6.91 6.30 -1.06
CA ASP A 450 -5.83 5.31 -1.11
C ASP A 450 -4.60 5.78 -0.31
N LEU A 451 -4.57 7.04 0.11
CA LEU A 451 -3.55 7.57 1.02
C LEU A 451 -3.91 7.32 2.48
N TRP A 452 -2.87 7.12 3.29
CA TRP A 452 -2.98 6.88 4.73
C TRP A 452 -3.74 8.00 5.45
N ARG A 453 -4.64 7.58 6.35
CA ARG A 453 -5.59 8.43 7.07
C ARG A 453 -5.15 8.79 8.49
N GLY A 454 -3.88 8.55 8.82
CA GLY A 454 -3.37 8.84 10.16
C GLY A 454 -3.77 7.79 11.20
N LYS A 455 -4.08 6.57 10.78
CA LYS A 455 -4.39 5.45 11.68
C LYS A 455 -3.10 4.88 12.27
N GLY A 456 -3.03 4.67 13.59
CA GLY A 456 -1.87 4.02 14.23
C GLY A 456 -1.41 4.64 15.56
N ASN A 457 -0.31 4.11 16.09
CA ASN A 457 0.29 4.53 17.36
C ASN A 457 1.58 5.32 17.13
N TYR A 458 1.52 6.64 17.26
CA TYR A 458 2.67 7.52 16.99
C TYR A 458 2.45 8.90 17.62
N TRP A 459 3.54 9.54 18.09
CA TRP A 459 3.52 10.88 18.71
C TRP A 459 2.44 11.10 19.79
N GLY A 460 2.20 10.10 20.64
CA GLY A 460 1.18 10.16 21.70
C GLY A 460 -0.27 10.02 21.22
N TYR A 461 -0.51 9.85 19.92
CA TYR A 461 -1.79 9.43 19.37
C TYR A 461 -1.90 7.90 19.40
N ASN A 462 -3.01 7.39 19.93
CA ASN A 462 -3.28 5.97 20.08
C ASN A 462 -4.74 5.77 19.64
N GLY A 463 -4.99 5.53 18.35
CA GLY A 463 -6.35 5.59 17.79
C GLY A 463 -6.50 5.24 16.32
N GLY A 464 -7.75 5.38 15.84
CA GLY A 464 -8.20 5.14 14.46
C GLY A 464 -7.75 6.21 13.47
N ASP A 465 -8.46 6.37 12.36
CA ASP A 465 -8.13 7.42 11.38
C ASP A 465 -8.11 8.81 12.04
N ARG A 466 -6.99 9.52 11.92
CA ARG A 466 -6.81 10.88 12.45
C ARG A 466 -7.41 11.94 11.53
N TRP A 467 -7.51 11.67 10.24
CA TRP A 467 -8.09 12.56 9.23
C TRP A 467 -8.94 11.81 8.21
N GLU A 468 -9.86 12.53 7.56
CA GLU A 468 -10.86 11.96 6.63
C GLU A 468 -10.22 11.30 5.40
N PHE A 469 -9.18 11.95 4.85
CA PHE A 469 -8.42 11.48 3.69
C PHE A 469 -6.95 11.89 3.82
N GLY A 470 -6.02 11.02 3.42
CA GLY A 470 -4.64 11.45 3.24
C GLY A 470 -4.55 12.39 2.04
N GLY A 471 -3.89 13.52 2.23
CA GLY A 471 -3.54 14.46 1.18
C GLY A 471 -2.04 14.49 0.94
N VAL A 472 -1.65 14.93 -0.25
CA VAL A 472 -0.25 15.21 -0.52
C VAL A 472 0.12 16.50 0.23
N HIS A 473 1.19 16.45 1.01
CA HIS A 473 1.61 17.50 1.91
C HIS A 473 3.06 17.88 1.65
N THR A 474 3.31 19.18 1.50
CA THR A 474 4.67 19.74 1.34
C THR A 474 5.32 19.94 2.70
N GLY A 475 6.48 19.29 2.93
CA GLY A 475 7.24 19.43 4.17
C GLY A 475 7.77 20.86 4.35
N SER A 476 7.85 21.36 5.59
CA SER A 476 8.20 22.76 5.88
C SER A 476 9.70 23.09 5.81
N ASP A 477 10.58 22.08 5.80
CA ASP A 477 12.02 22.21 5.97
C ASP A 477 12.87 21.42 4.94
N HIS A 478 12.23 20.75 3.97
CA HIS A 478 12.91 19.96 2.95
C HIS A 478 12.09 19.80 1.65
N ASN A 479 12.73 19.40 0.55
CA ASN A 479 12.13 19.19 -0.79
C ASN A 479 11.12 18.03 -0.89
N GLY A 480 10.70 17.43 0.22
CA GLY A 480 9.94 16.17 0.22
C GLY A 480 8.45 16.39 0.36
N THR A 481 7.65 15.53 -0.26
CA THR A 481 6.22 15.44 0.02
C THR A 481 5.92 14.22 0.91
N VAL A 482 4.94 14.35 1.77
CA VAL A 482 4.46 13.29 2.67
C VAL A 482 2.96 13.17 2.59
N VAL A 483 2.43 12.07 3.10
CA VAL A 483 0.99 11.97 3.39
C VAL A 483 0.69 12.64 4.71
N TRP A 484 -0.26 13.58 4.70
CA TRP A 484 -0.76 14.24 5.90
C TRP A 484 -2.25 14.56 5.79
N ASP A 485 -2.80 15.29 6.75
CA ASP A 485 -4.14 15.87 6.66
C ASP A 485 -4.25 16.75 5.40
N TRP A 486 -5.13 16.33 4.49
CA TRP A 486 -5.39 16.99 3.22
C TRP A 486 -5.85 18.46 3.34
N GLN A 487 -6.28 18.88 4.53
CA GLN A 487 -6.78 20.23 4.80
C GLN A 487 -5.73 21.15 5.41
N ALA A 488 -4.52 20.66 5.65
CA ALA A 488 -3.43 21.45 6.21
C ALA A 488 -2.93 22.53 5.24
N ASP A 489 -2.22 23.52 5.79
CA ASP A 489 -1.55 24.58 5.03
C ASP A 489 -0.63 24.02 3.93
N GLY A 490 0.21 23.04 4.26
CA GLY A 490 1.12 22.35 3.33
C GLY A 490 0.43 21.41 2.34
N SER A 491 -0.87 21.18 2.49
CA SER A 491 -1.70 20.35 1.60
C SER A 491 -2.62 21.19 0.70
N THR A 492 -2.37 22.50 0.65
CA THR A 492 -3.16 23.46 -0.13
C THR A 492 -2.33 24.04 -1.28
N PHE A 493 -2.92 24.20 -2.46
CA PHE A 493 -2.21 24.50 -3.71
C PHE A 493 -2.93 25.48 -4.62
N LYS A 494 -2.16 26.08 -5.53
CA LYS A 494 -2.59 26.84 -6.72
C LYS A 494 -2.17 26.10 -7.98
N ALA A 495 -2.86 26.40 -9.07
CA ALA A 495 -2.61 25.80 -10.37
C ALA A 495 -2.43 26.93 -11.38
N ARG A 496 -1.32 26.87 -12.13
CA ARG A 496 -1.18 27.59 -13.38
C ARG A 496 -1.56 26.64 -14.50
N THR A 497 -2.63 26.95 -15.22
CA THR A 497 -3.00 26.23 -16.44
C THR A 497 -1.97 26.50 -17.52
N ILE A 498 -1.53 25.45 -18.20
CA ILE A 498 -0.67 25.51 -19.38
C ILE A 498 -1.52 25.02 -20.55
N THR A 499 -1.53 25.77 -21.64
CA THR A 499 -2.32 25.40 -22.82
C THR A 499 -1.71 24.21 -23.55
N ASP A 500 -2.54 23.43 -24.26
CA ASP A 500 -2.08 22.33 -25.10
C ASP A 500 -1.03 22.81 -26.13
N GLN A 501 -1.20 24.03 -26.65
CA GLN A 501 -0.27 24.64 -27.61
C GLN A 501 1.07 24.96 -26.96
N GLU A 502 1.09 25.56 -25.76
CA GLU A 502 2.34 25.82 -25.02
C GLU A 502 3.09 24.52 -24.70
N VAL A 503 2.39 23.46 -24.30
CA VAL A 503 3.02 22.15 -24.08
C VAL A 503 3.55 21.56 -25.37
N ALA A 504 2.80 21.65 -26.48
CA ALA A 504 3.25 21.15 -27.78
C ALA A 504 4.52 21.88 -28.26
N ASP A 505 4.54 23.21 -28.17
CA ASP A 505 5.70 24.03 -28.54
C ASP A 505 6.90 23.78 -27.63
N LEU A 506 6.65 23.60 -26.33
CA LEU A 506 7.68 23.24 -25.36
C LEU A 506 8.27 21.86 -25.65
N LEU A 507 7.46 20.83 -25.86
CA LEU A 507 7.95 19.48 -26.19
C LEU A 507 8.72 19.48 -27.51
N LYS A 508 8.27 20.26 -28.50
CA LYS A 508 8.95 20.41 -29.79
C LYS A 508 10.32 21.08 -29.66
N SER A 509 10.42 22.14 -28.86
CA SER A 509 11.70 22.81 -28.60
C SER A 509 12.62 21.97 -27.70
N ALA A 510 12.05 21.21 -26.76
CA ALA A 510 12.77 20.36 -25.81
C ALA A 510 13.30 19.06 -26.42
N GLU A 511 12.70 18.57 -27.51
CA GLU A 511 13.05 17.26 -28.10
C GLU A 511 14.55 17.13 -28.37
N GLN A 512 15.18 18.18 -28.89
CA GLN A 512 16.61 18.17 -29.19
C GLN A 512 17.46 18.09 -27.93
N ASP A 513 17.12 18.87 -26.89
CA ASP A 513 17.85 18.88 -25.62
C ASP A 513 17.69 17.54 -24.87
N ILE A 514 16.47 16.98 -24.85
CA ILE A 514 16.18 15.65 -24.28
C ILE A 514 16.99 14.56 -24.99
N ASN A 515 17.05 14.59 -26.32
CA ASN A 515 17.85 13.63 -27.08
C ASN A 515 19.34 13.77 -26.75
N ASN A 516 19.86 14.99 -26.63
CA ASN A 516 21.26 15.21 -26.29
C ASN A 516 21.61 14.68 -24.89
N GLU A 517 20.77 14.89 -23.87
CA GLU A 517 21.00 14.35 -22.52
C GLU A 517 20.95 12.81 -22.49
N LYS A 518 19.96 12.20 -23.14
CA LYS A 518 19.87 10.73 -23.27
C LYS A 518 21.09 10.16 -23.99
N ALA A 519 21.50 10.81 -25.07
CA ALA A 519 22.66 10.43 -25.85
C ALA A 519 23.95 10.50 -25.01
N GLN A 520 24.14 11.54 -24.19
CA GLN A 520 25.29 11.66 -23.29
C GLN A 520 25.37 10.51 -22.29
N LYS A 521 24.24 10.16 -21.63
CA LYS A 521 24.19 9.05 -20.67
C LYS A 521 24.53 7.71 -21.35
N LEU A 522 23.89 7.41 -22.49
CA LEU A 522 24.13 6.15 -23.21
C LEU A 522 25.56 6.07 -23.75
N LEU A 523 26.10 7.18 -24.26
CA LEU A 523 27.48 7.25 -24.74
C LEU A 523 28.47 6.96 -23.61
N GLN A 524 28.25 7.49 -22.41
CA GLN A 524 29.08 7.19 -21.25
C GLN A 524 29.03 5.71 -20.87
N GLN A 525 27.83 5.11 -20.86
CA GLN A 525 27.65 3.68 -20.54
C GLN A 525 28.37 2.78 -21.56
N ALA A 526 28.10 2.99 -22.85
CA ALA A 526 28.70 2.23 -23.94
C ALA A 526 30.23 2.35 -23.95
N GLN A 527 30.75 3.58 -23.78
CA GLN A 527 32.20 3.81 -23.74
C GLN A 527 32.85 3.14 -22.52
N THR A 528 32.20 3.21 -21.36
CA THR A 528 32.72 2.57 -20.14
C THR A 528 32.76 1.05 -20.30
N ALA A 529 31.69 0.44 -20.80
CA ALA A 529 31.64 -1.01 -21.03
C ALA A 529 32.69 -1.45 -22.06
N TYR A 530 32.88 -0.69 -23.14
CA TYR A 530 33.92 -0.96 -24.14
C TYR A 530 35.32 -0.86 -23.52
N ASN A 531 35.60 0.21 -22.78
CA ASN A 531 36.91 0.45 -22.16
C ASN A 531 37.25 -0.61 -21.11
N ASN A 532 36.26 -1.10 -20.34
CA ASN A 532 36.43 -2.15 -19.36
C ASN A 532 36.84 -3.50 -19.98
N GLY A 533 36.69 -3.66 -21.30
CA GLY A 533 37.15 -4.85 -22.03
C GLY A 533 38.66 -4.92 -22.23
N PHE A 534 39.39 -3.82 -22.06
CA PHE A 534 40.83 -3.78 -22.27
C PHE A 534 41.59 -4.01 -20.96
N ALA A 535 42.61 -4.85 -21.03
CA ALA A 535 43.63 -5.02 -20.01
C ALA A 535 44.98 -4.57 -20.56
N TYR A 536 45.81 -4.04 -19.68
CA TYR A 536 47.16 -3.55 -19.99
C TYR A 536 48.13 -4.07 -18.95
N MET A 537 49.40 -4.18 -19.33
CA MET A 537 50.44 -4.75 -18.47
C MET A 537 51.71 -3.90 -18.46
N GLY A 538 52.47 -4.02 -17.37
CA GLY A 538 53.85 -3.56 -17.33
C GLY A 538 54.74 -4.62 -17.97
N VAL A 539 55.75 -4.20 -18.74
CA VAL A 539 56.72 -5.12 -19.36
C VAL A 539 58.16 -4.76 -19.04
N ASP A 540 59.02 -5.77 -19.04
CA ASP A 540 60.46 -5.61 -18.92
C ASP A 540 61.08 -5.08 -20.23
N ALA A 541 62.40 -4.89 -20.26
CA ALA A 541 63.12 -4.42 -21.45
C ALA A 541 63.02 -5.38 -22.66
N SER A 542 62.69 -6.64 -22.44
CA SER A 542 62.49 -7.67 -23.48
C SER A 542 61.01 -7.78 -23.91
N GLY A 543 60.10 -7.03 -23.30
CA GLY A 543 58.67 -7.08 -23.55
C GLY A 543 57.92 -8.17 -22.77
N ASN A 544 58.56 -8.84 -21.80
CA ASN A 544 57.87 -9.83 -20.97
C ASN A 544 57.07 -9.15 -19.86
N ARG A 545 55.91 -9.72 -19.52
CA ARG A 545 55.03 -9.24 -18.45
C ARG A 545 55.74 -9.16 -17.09
N ILE A 546 55.54 -8.05 -16.39
CA ILE A 546 55.86 -7.87 -14.97
C ILE A 546 54.57 -8.07 -14.17
N GLU A 547 54.41 -9.22 -13.52
CA GLU A 547 53.17 -9.56 -12.80
C GLU A 547 52.82 -8.57 -11.69
N ASP A 548 53.83 -8.06 -11.00
CA ASP A 548 53.65 -7.18 -9.85
C ASP A 548 53.14 -5.78 -10.26
N ALA A 549 53.32 -5.38 -11.52
CA ALA A 549 52.87 -4.10 -12.08
C ALA A 549 51.34 -3.94 -12.08
N THR A 550 50.61 -5.04 -12.24
CA THR A 550 49.14 -5.12 -12.20
C THR A 550 48.66 -5.88 -10.96
N SER A 551 49.26 -5.59 -9.80
CA SER A 551 48.93 -6.23 -8.52
C SER A 551 48.97 -5.23 -7.38
N GLY A 552 48.57 -5.63 -6.17
CA GLY A 552 48.75 -4.83 -4.95
C GLY A 552 50.08 -5.02 -4.23
N LYS A 553 51.05 -5.74 -4.81
CA LYS A 553 52.39 -5.89 -4.21
C LYS A 553 53.21 -4.60 -4.33
N LEU A 554 54.08 -4.34 -3.38
CA LEU A 554 54.84 -3.09 -3.26
C LEU A 554 56.30 -3.25 -3.70
N THR A 555 56.49 -4.05 -4.75
CA THR A 555 57.80 -4.39 -5.30
C THR A 555 58.44 -3.16 -5.95
N LYS A 556 59.76 -2.97 -5.74
CA LYS A 556 60.53 -1.86 -6.29
C LYS A 556 61.07 -2.17 -7.69
N ASP A 557 60.18 -2.49 -8.63
CA ASP A 557 60.50 -3.02 -9.96
C ASP A 557 60.09 -2.08 -11.13
N GLY A 558 59.76 -0.83 -10.84
CA GLY A 558 59.46 0.20 -11.84
C GLY A 558 60.70 0.88 -12.44
N LEU A 559 60.50 1.63 -13.53
CA LEU A 559 61.51 2.44 -14.24
C LEU A 559 62.11 3.57 -13.39
N ILE A 560 61.47 3.95 -12.28
CA ILE A 560 61.92 5.01 -11.38
C ILE A 560 62.25 4.39 -10.03
N THR A 561 63.53 4.39 -9.69
CA THR A 561 64.07 3.89 -8.42
C THR A 561 64.75 4.97 -7.60
N ASP A 562 65.00 6.13 -8.19
CA ASP A 562 65.67 7.29 -7.57
C ASP A 562 64.63 8.37 -7.26
N GLY A 563 64.42 8.67 -5.97
CA GLY A 563 63.45 9.65 -5.51
C GLY A 563 63.71 11.07 -5.98
N THR A 564 64.95 11.41 -6.35
CA THR A 564 65.29 12.75 -6.89
C THR A 564 64.66 13.01 -8.27
N LYS A 565 64.15 11.95 -8.93
CA LYS A 565 63.43 12.02 -10.19
C LYS A 565 61.94 12.29 -10.03
N LEU A 566 61.43 12.45 -8.80
CA LEU A 566 60.07 12.85 -8.50
C LEU A 566 60.03 14.24 -7.89
N SER A 567 59.10 15.08 -8.35
CA SER A 567 58.88 16.40 -7.74
C SER A 567 57.43 16.86 -7.91
N SER A 568 57.02 17.85 -7.11
CA SER A 568 55.75 18.55 -7.25
C SER A 568 55.87 19.92 -6.61
N ASP A 569 55.57 20.98 -7.36
CA ASP A 569 55.61 22.36 -6.86
C ASP A 569 54.47 22.67 -5.86
N MET A 570 53.52 21.74 -5.73
CA MET A 570 52.32 21.86 -4.91
C MET A 570 52.35 20.96 -3.68
N ALA A 571 53.52 20.48 -3.26
CA ALA A 571 53.65 19.72 -2.01
C ALA A 571 53.07 20.52 -0.83
N ASP A 572 52.34 19.83 0.05
CA ASP A 572 51.76 20.45 1.24
C ASP A 572 52.87 20.86 2.24
N LYS A 573 52.71 22.03 2.86
CA LYS A 573 53.70 22.63 3.77
C LYS A 573 53.39 22.36 5.25
N GLU A 574 52.22 21.81 5.56
CA GLU A 574 51.75 21.58 6.93
C GLU A 574 51.33 20.12 7.16
N GLU A 575 50.67 19.49 6.19
CA GLU A 575 50.23 18.10 6.26
C GLU A 575 51.14 17.16 5.47
N GLY A 576 51.77 16.20 6.16
CA GLY A 576 52.79 15.36 5.53
C GLY A 576 54.07 16.17 5.28
N VAL A 577 54.67 16.63 6.37
CA VAL A 577 55.91 17.42 6.37
C VAL A 577 57.08 16.60 6.91
N GLY A 578 58.29 16.86 6.41
CA GLY A 578 59.48 16.09 6.76
C GLY A 578 59.94 15.17 5.62
N ALA A 579 61.13 14.58 5.78
CA ALA A 579 61.75 13.75 4.74
C ALA A 579 60.89 12.51 4.40
N GLU A 580 60.10 12.02 5.35
CA GLU A 580 59.14 10.91 5.22
C GLU A 580 57.86 11.23 4.41
N HIS A 581 57.72 12.45 3.87
CA HIS A 581 56.55 12.87 3.08
C HIS A 581 56.90 13.62 1.79
N GLU A 582 58.19 13.70 1.44
CA GLU A 582 58.64 14.18 0.13
C GLU A 582 58.16 13.24 -1.00
N PRO A 583 58.05 13.70 -2.26
CA PRO A 583 57.65 12.83 -3.38
C PRO A 583 58.42 11.51 -3.48
N ALA A 584 59.66 11.45 -3.00
CA ALA A 584 60.49 10.26 -2.92
C ALA A 584 59.85 9.10 -2.13
N VAL A 585 58.99 9.36 -1.13
CA VAL A 585 58.36 8.30 -0.34
C VAL A 585 57.38 7.46 -1.14
N LEU A 586 56.86 8.00 -2.25
CA LEU A 586 56.07 7.23 -3.20
C LEU A 586 56.86 6.04 -3.81
N LEU A 587 58.17 5.94 -3.59
CA LEU A 587 59.02 4.86 -4.07
C LEU A 587 59.52 3.90 -2.98
N ASP A 588 59.16 4.10 -1.71
CA ASP A 588 59.77 3.39 -0.58
C ASP A 588 59.19 1.99 -0.31
N GLY A 589 58.02 1.67 -0.88
CA GLY A 589 57.31 0.40 -0.70
C GLY A 589 56.57 0.28 0.63
N ASN A 590 56.24 1.39 1.28
CA ASN A 590 55.59 1.46 2.59
C ASN A 590 54.22 2.18 2.49
N PRO A 591 53.08 1.48 2.70
CA PRO A 591 51.75 2.10 2.65
C PRO A 591 51.45 3.11 3.77
N GLU A 592 52.30 3.17 4.80
CA GLU A 592 52.14 4.08 5.94
C GLU A 592 52.77 5.46 5.69
N THR A 593 53.74 5.57 4.77
CA THR A 593 54.24 6.87 4.30
C THR A 593 53.33 7.37 3.17
N TYR A 594 53.32 8.70 2.96
CA TYR A 594 52.48 9.30 1.94
C TYR A 594 53.00 10.65 1.46
N PHE A 595 52.72 10.96 0.21
CA PHE A 595 52.86 12.29 -0.37
C PHE A 595 51.49 12.97 -0.47
N HIS A 596 51.42 14.26 -0.15
CA HIS A 596 50.20 15.07 -0.21
C HIS A 596 50.47 16.42 -0.88
N THR A 597 49.57 16.86 -1.76
CA THR A 597 49.63 18.22 -2.30
C THR A 597 48.73 19.18 -1.52
N SER A 598 49.10 20.45 -1.42
CA SER A 598 48.42 21.42 -0.55
C SER A 598 46.91 21.51 -0.77
N TRP A 599 46.13 21.36 0.31
CA TRP A 599 44.68 21.66 0.32
C TRP A 599 44.37 23.03 0.94
N HIS A 600 45.41 23.76 1.36
CA HIS A 600 45.29 25.08 1.94
C HIS A 600 44.92 26.13 0.88
N GLY A 601 44.22 27.18 1.31
CA GLY A 601 43.71 28.24 0.44
C GLY A 601 44.38 29.59 0.61
N ASP A 602 45.55 29.61 1.25
CA ASP A 602 46.36 30.79 1.55
C ASP A 602 47.11 31.33 0.31
N GLY A 603 47.93 32.36 0.49
CA GLY A 603 48.58 33.11 -0.62
C GLY A 603 49.49 32.27 -1.52
N ASP A 604 49.95 31.11 -1.04
CA ASP A 604 50.79 30.18 -1.81
C ASP A 604 49.98 29.14 -2.60
N ALA A 605 48.66 29.07 -2.42
CA ALA A 605 47.80 28.05 -3.00
C ALA A 605 47.91 27.98 -4.53
N TRP A 606 47.90 26.75 -5.06
CA TRP A 606 47.90 26.49 -6.50
C TRP A 606 46.48 26.20 -6.99
N LYS A 607 45.71 27.24 -7.32
CA LYS A 607 44.29 27.10 -7.71
C LYS A 607 44.07 26.42 -9.08
N GLY A 608 45.13 26.01 -9.77
CA GLY A 608 45.09 25.21 -10.99
C GLY A 608 45.12 23.70 -10.74
N GLY A 609 45.30 22.90 -11.80
CA GLY A 609 45.46 21.45 -11.69
C GLY A 609 46.78 21.06 -11.03
N HIS A 610 46.72 20.23 -9.99
CA HIS A 610 47.91 19.69 -9.33
C HIS A 610 48.52 18.55 -10.15
N TYR A 611 49.85 18.38 -10.10
CA TYR A 611 50.57 17.35 -10.84
C TYR A 611 51.70 16.72 -10.02
N LEU A 612 52.02 15.46 -10.35
CA LEU A 612 53.29 14.83 -9.98
C LEU A 612 54.21 14.85 -11.20
N GLN A 613 55.41 15.42 -11.05
CA GLN A 613 56.45 15.40 -12.07
C GLN A 613 57.35 14.19 -11.87
N PHE A 614 57.69 13.52 -12.97
CA PHE A 614 58.58 12.37 -12.95
C PHE A 614 59.50 12.30 -14.17
N GLN A 615 60.71 11.78 -13.97
CA GLN A 615 61.73 11.62 -15.00
C GLN A 615 62.10 10.15 -15.19
N LEU A 616 62.21 9.73 -16.45
CA LEU A 616 62.73 8.42 -16.85
C LEU A 616 64.22 8.51 -17.24
N ASP A 617 64.93 7.39 -17.21
CA ASP A 617 66.31 7.32 -17.72
C ASP A 617 66.36 7.30 -19.24
N THR A 618 65.48 6.50 -19.85
CA THR A 618 65.29 6.38 -21.30
C THR A 618 63.95 6.98 -21.71
N PRO A 619 63.86 7.64 -22.89
CA PRO A 619 62.57 8.06 -23.43
C PRO A 619 61.67 6.86 -23.72
N GLU A 620 60.40 6.93 -23.32
CA GLU A 620 59.40 5.87 -23.58
C GLU A 620 58.17 6.43 -24.31
N SER A 621 57.46 5.58 -25.06
CA SER A 621 56.27 5.93 -25.84
C SER A 621 54.97 5.28 -25.35
N GLU A 622 55.05 4.33 -24.42
CA GLU A 622 53.91 3.65 -23.84
C GLU A 622 54.23 3.29 -22.39
N LEU A 623 53.34 3.65 -21.46
CA LEU A 623 53.60 3.52 -20.03
C LEU A 623 52.38 2.95 -19.29
N LEU A 624 52.66 2.15 -18.27
CA LEU A 624 51.71 1.76 -17.25
C LEU A 624 52.12 2.42 -15.93
N LEU A 625 51.23 3.23 -15.38
CA LEU A 625 51.36 3.83 -14.06
C LEU A 625 50.65 2.96 -13.03
N LYS A 626 51.25 2.80 -11.86
CA LYS A 626 50.65 2.17 -10.69
C LYS A 626 50.57 3.18 -9.55
N TRP A 627 49.44 3.24 -8.87
CA TRP A 627 49.20 4.12 -7.73
C TRP A 627 48.62 3.34 -6.55
N VAL A 628 49.10 3.62 -5.35
CA VAL A 628 48.55 3.10 -4.09
C VAL A 628 47.99 4.26 -3.28
N LYS A 629 46.74 4.10 -2.82
CA LYS A 629 46.06 5.12 -2.02
C LYS A 629 46.76 5.31 -0.67
N ARG A 630 46.60 6.51 -0.08
CA ARG A 630 47.03 6.78 1.29
C ARG A 630 46.25 5.91 2.28
N ASN A 631 46.93 5.36 3.30
CA ASN A 631 46.27 4.71 4.43
C ASN A 631 45.57 5.74 5.32
N HIS A 632 44.34 6.13 4.94
CA HIS A 632 43.55 7.14 5.64
C HIS A 632 42.05 6.77 5.60
N ASN A 633 41.25 7.24 6.58
CA ASN A 633 39.80 6.99 6.63
C ASN A 633 39.06 7.47 5.37
N ASN A 634 39.56 8.53 4.75
CA ASN A 634 39.08 9.05 3.47
C ASN A 634 40.05 8.75 2.31
N ALA A 635 40.53 7.51 2.14
CA ALA A 635 41.51 7.18 1.10
C ALA A 635 41.12 7.63 -0.33
N ASN A 636 39.82 7.75 -0.63
CA ASN A 636 39.33 8.18 -1.94
C ASN A 636 39.44 9.69 -2.17
N GLY A 637 39.44 10.52 -1.12
CA GLY A 637 39.40 11.98 -1.23
C GLY A 637 40.51 12.55 -2.13
N GLY A 638 41.73 12.04 -2.00
CA GLY A 638 42.89 12.48 -2.79
C GLY A 638 43.45 11.44 -3.77
N ALA A 639 42.86 10.25 -3.88
CA ALA A 639 43.35 9.24 -4.83
C ALA A 639 43.08 9.69 -6.29
N PRO A 640 44.08 9.76 -7.17
CA PRO A 640 43.86 10.13 -8.58
C PRO A 640 42.86 9.20 -9.25
N GLU A 641 41.87 9.74 -9.95
CA GLU A 641 40.93 8.99 -10.79
C GLU A 641 41.19 9.31 -12.26
N LYS A 642 41.16 10.59 -12.65
CA LYS A 642 41.39 11.03 -14.03
C LYS A 642 42.63 11.90 -14.12
N ILE A 643 43.55 11.52 -15.02
CA ILE A 643 44.83 12.20 -15.19
C ILE A 643 45.01 12.68 -16.63
N THR A 644 45.69 13.83 -16.78
CA THR A 644 46.25 14.27 -18.06
C THR A 644 47.77 14.10 -17.99
N ILE A 645 48.32 13.40 -18.96
CA ILE A 645 49.76 13.19 -19.08
C ILE A 645 50.34 14.24 -20.02
N TRP A 646 51.34 14.95 -19.53
CA TRP A 646 52.13 15.91 -20.27
C TRP A 646 53.56 15.40 -20.40
N GLY A 647 54.22 15.68 -21.53
CA GLY A 647 55.61 15.29 -21.77
C GLY A 647 56.48 16.44 -22.23
N ALA A 648 57.74 16.47 -21.81
CA ALA A 648 58.76 17.37 -22.33
C ALA A 648 59.96 16.60 -22.90
N LYS A 649 60.58 17.17 -23.94
CA LYS A 649 61.77 16.58 -24.60
C LYS A 649 63.08 17.06 -24.00
N THR A 650 63.05 18.18 -23.27
CA THR A 650 64.24 18.80 -22.68
C THR A 650 64.05 19.00 -21.18
N GLU A 651 65.14 18.91 -20.44
CA GLU A 651 65.15 19.11 -18.98
C GLU A 651 64.83 20.56 -18.58
N ALA A 652 65.14 21.53 -19.46
CA ALA A 652 64.82 22.94 -19.23
C ALA A 652 63.32 23.20 -19.01
N ALA A 653 62.45 22.36 -19.57
CA ALA A 653 61.00 22.46 -19.37
C ALA A 653 60.56 22.18 -17.92
N LEU A 654 61.36 21.48 -17.13
CA LEU A 654 61.03 21.14 -15.74
C LEU A 654 60.95 22.38 -14.83
N ALA A 655 61.63 23.48 -15.20
CA ALA A 655 61.58 24.75 -14.49
C ALA A 655 60.27 25.53 -14.69
N ALA A 656 59.37 25.04 -15.56
CA ALA A 656 58.11 25.71 -15.88
C ALA A 656 57.13 25.72 -14.71
N ASN A 657 56.64 26.91 -14.34
CA ASN A 657 55.78 27.13 -13.18
C ASN A 657 54.56 28.01 -13.53
N LYS A 658 53.69 28.33 -12.55
CA LYS A 658 52.65 29.36 -12.67
C LYS A 658 53.30 30.72 -12.93
N ALA A 659 52.60 31.61 -13.64
CA ALA A 659 53.10 32.96 -13.95
C ALA A 659 51.95 33.98 -13.84
N ASP A 660 52.29 35.26 -13.82
CA ASP A 660 51.28 36.32 -13.90
C ASP A 660 50.51 36.23 -15.23
N LYS A 661 49.19 36.38 -15.15
CA LYS A 661 48.31 36.38 -16.31
C LYS A 661 48.57 37.64 -17.13
N LEU A 662 48.83 37.46 -18.42
CA LEU A 662 49.00 38.56 -19.36
C LEU A 662 47.73 38.78 -20.19
N ASP A 663 47.44 40.03 -20.53
CA ASP A 663 46.41 40.39 -21.51
C ASP A 663 46.92 40.23 -22.97
N GLN A 664 46.12 40.65 -23.95
CA GLN A 664 46.45 40.53 -25.37
C GLN A 664 47.64 41.42 -25.79
N ASP A 665 47.97 42.45 -25.00
CA ASP A 665 49.08 43.38 -25.25
C ASP A 665 50.34 43.01 -24.44
N GLY A 666 50.27 41.95 -23.63
CA GLY A 666 51.37 41.44 -22.82
C GLY A 666 51.53 42.13 -21.47
N ALA A 667 50.54 42.87 -20.99
CA ALA A 667 50.54 43.50 -19.67
C ALA A 667 49.93 42.57 -18.60
N VAL A 668 50.38 42.69 -17.36
CA VAL A 668 49.85 41.89 -16.23
C VAL A 668 48.42 42.30 -15.91
N VAL A 669 47.52 41.32 -15.88
CA VAL A 669 46.12 41.49 -15.49
C VAL A 669 46.03 41.57 -13.97
N THR A 670 45.28 42.55 -13.44
CA THR A 670 44.98 42.68 -12.01
C THR A 670 43.51 42.41 -11.70
N ASP A 671 43.22 41.95 -10.48
CA ASP A 671 41.86 41.77 -9.97
C ASP A 671 41.24 43.10 -9.48
N GLU A 672 39.98 43.05 -9.03
CA GLU A 672 39.22 44.20 -8.53
C GLU A 672 39.87 44.90 -7.32
N ASN A 673 40.81 44.22 -6.65
CA ASN A 673 41.55 44.71 -5.49
C ASN A 673 42.99 45.16 -5.83
N GLY A 674 43.38 45.09 -7.12
CA GLY A 674 44.70 45.48 -7.59
C GLY A 674 45.80 44.41 -7.45
N ASN A 675 45.45 43.15 -7.13
CA ASN A 675 46.43 42.05 -7.09
C ASN A 675 46.67 41.48 -8.48
N ASN A 676 47.90 41.06 -8.79
CA ASN A 676 48.20 40.34 -10.03
C ASN A 676 47.37 39.05 -10.10
N VAL A 677 46.64 38.86 -11.20
CA VAL A 677 45.94 37.61 -11.48
C VAL A 677 46.97 36.59 -11.92
N VAL A 678 47.03 35.44 -11.25
CA VAL A 678 47.96 34.36 -11.58
C VAL A 678 47.35 33.41 -12.62
N ASP A 679 48.10 33.08 -13.66
CA ASP A 679 47.82 31.98 -14.60
C ASP A 679 48.51 30.70 -14.12
N PHE A 680 47.77 29.90 -13.34
CA PHE A 680 48.24 28.60 -12.83
C PHE A 680 48.56 27.57 -13.92
N ASP A 681 48.09 27.81 -15.15
CA ASP A 681 48.31 26.96 -16.31
C ASP A 681 49.40 27.50 -17.26
N ALA A 682 50.14 28.54 -16.86
CA ALA A 682 51.18 29.15 -17.70
C ALA A 682 52.25 28.14 -18.16
N TRP A 683 52.59 27.16 -17.31
CA TRP A 683 53.53 26.08 -17.64
C TRP A 683 53.08 25.22 -18.85
N LYS A 684 51.79 25.19 -19.17
CA LYS A 684 51.23 24.44 -20.31
C LYS A 684 51.42 25.13 -21.66
N LYS A 685 51.60 26.47 -21.68
CA LYS A 685 51.39 27.27 -22.90
C LYS A 685 52.65 27.49 -23.73
N ASN A 686 53.84 27.65 -23.15
CA ASN A 686 55.01 28.15 -23.88
C ASN A 686 56.38 27.62 -23.38
N GLN A 687 56.43 26.48 -22.67
CA GLN A 687 57.67 26.01 -22.04
C GLN A 687 58.10 24.57 -22.39
N GLY A 688 57.74 24.08 -23.59
CA GLY A 688 58.21 22.78 -24.09
C GLY A 688 57.48 21.54 -23.55
N TRP A 689 56.27 21.72 -23.02
CA TRP A 689 55.36 20.65 -22.59
C TRP A 689 54.29 20.36 -23.65
N ASP A 690 54.18 19.10 -24.04
CA ASP A 690 53.15 18.58 -24.94
C ASP A 690 52.07 17.85 -24.14
N SER A 691 50.79 18.15 -24.38
CA SER A 691 49.70 17.29 -23.91
C SER A 691 49.72 15.98 -24.69
N LEU A 692 49.86 14.85 -24.00
CA LEU A 692 50.07 13.54 -24.62
C LEU A 692 48.81 12.68 -24.62
N ALA A 693 48.25 12.43 -23.44
CA ALA A 693 47.12 11.52 -23.28
C ALA A 693 46.29 11.86 -22.03
N VAL A 694 45.03 11.43 -22.03
CA VAL A 694 44.18 11.41 -20.83
C VAL A 694 43.96 9.95 -20.46
N SER A 695 44.17 9.60 -19.19
CA SER A 695 44.00 8.25 -18.69
C SER A 695 43.19 8.23 -17.39
N THR A 696 42.75 7.06 -16.96
CA THR A 696 41.95 6.85 -15.76
C THR A 696 42.55 5.73 -14.92
N PHE A 697 42.74 5.97 -13.63
CA PHE A 697 43.12 4.94 -12.67
C PHE A 697 41.91 4.08 -12.30
N SER A 698 42.08 2.76 -12.41
CA SER A 698 41.17 1.78 -11.81
C SER A 698 41.86 1.11 -10.62
N TYR A 699 41.18 0.98 -9.48
CA TYR A 699 41.73 0.42 -8.23
C TYR A 699 41.11 -0.94 -7.87
N PRO A 700 41.38 -2.04 -8.62
CA PRO A 700 40.81 -3.35 -8.31
C PRO A 700 41.65 -4.17 -7.32
N TYR A 701 42.88 -3.74 -7.02
CA TYR A 701 43.86 -4.59 -6.35
C TYR A 701 43.86 -4.42 -4.83
N THR A 702 44.08 -5.55 -4.14
CA THR A 702 44.26 -5.59 -2.69
C THR A 702 45.72 -5.44 -2.33
N VAL A 703 46.04 -4.51 -1.44
CA VAL A 703 47.39 -4.32 -0.88
C VAL A 703 47.44 -4.99 0.49
N THR A 704 48.54 -5.69 0.76
CA THR A 704 48.81 -6.35 2.05
C THR A 704 50.21 -5.96 2.51
N TRP A 705 50.36 -5.55 3.77
CA TRP A 705 51.64 -5.21 4.38
C TRP A 705 51.67 -5.57 5.87
N ASP A 706 52.86 -5.69 6.44
CA ASP A 706 53.06 -5.81 7.88
C ASP A 706 53.17 -4.42 8.51
N ASN A 707 52.34 -4.14 9.51
CA ASN A 707 52.45 -2.96 10.35
C ASN A 707 52.76 -3.41 11.79
N ASN A 708 54.03 -3.38 12.15
CA ASN A 708 54.53 -3.76 13.48
C ASN A 708 54.08 -5.15 13.95
N GLY A 709 54.16 -6.16 13.07
CA GLY A 709 53.79 -7.55 13.37
C GLY A 709 52.30 -7.88 13.15
N THR A 710 51.51 -6.92 12.65
CA THR A 710 50.10 -7.13 12.28
C THR A 710 49.94 -7.03 10.77
N GLU A 711 49.39 -8.08 10.14
CA GLU A 711 49.04 -8.04 8.72
C GLU A 711 47.85 -7.08 8.49
N VAL A 712 48.07 -6.04 7.70
CA VAL A 712 47.02 -5.11 7.26
C VAL A 712 46.65 -5.44 5.81
N LYS A 713 45.36 -5.58 5.55
CA LYS A 713 44.81 -5.88 4.22
C LYS A 713 43.80 -4.83 3.80
N LYS A 714 44.03 -4.16 2.67
CA LYS A 714 43.11 -3.15 2.10
C LYS A 714 42.73 -3.52 0.67
N THR A 715 41.44 -3.78 0.45
CA THR A 715 40.86 -4.04 -0.88
C THR A 715 40.62 -2.74 -1.65
N ASN A 716 40.65 -2.79 -2.99
CA ASN A 716 40.46 -1.63 -3.88
C ASN A 716 41.41 -0.45 -3.57
N PHE A 717 42.66 -0.78 -3.27
CA PHE A 717 43.62 0.12 -2.65
C PHE A 717 44.81 0.46 -3.55
N ALA A 718 45.19 -0.47 -4.45
CA ALA A 718 46.13 -0.23 -5.53
C ALA A 718 45.42 -0.25 -6.88
N GLY A 719 45.91 0.57 -7.80
CA GLY A 719 45.33 0.75 -9.11
C GLY A 719 46.35 1.11 -10.18
N THR A 720 45.91 1.02 -11.43
CA THR A 720 46.76 1.29 -12.60
C THR A 720 46.09 2.20 -13.62
N ALA A 721 46.90 2.97 -14.34
CA ALA A 721 46.49 3.78 -15.49
C ALA A 721 47.47 3.55 -16.64
N HIS A 722 46.97 3.24 -17.83
CA HIS A 722 47.76 3.01 -19.04
C HIS A 722 47.59 4.16 -20.03
N PHE A 723 48.65 4.47 -20.79
CA PHE A 723 48.55 5.37 -21.93
C PHE A 723 49.62 5.07 -22.99
N VAL A 724 49.24 5.34 -24.24
CA VAL A 724 50.12 5.34 -25.41
C VAL A 724 50.31 6.79 -25.86
N ILE A 725 51.55 7.19 -26.08
CA ILE A 725 51.86 8.51 -26.64
C ILE A 725 51.48 8.52 -28.13
N PRO A 726 50.83 9.58 -28.65
CA PRO A 726 50.54 9.71 -30.07
C PRO A 726 51.80 9.48 -30.93
N SER A 727 51.68 8.61 -31.94
CA SER A 727 52.83 8.13 -32.71
C SER A 727 53.59 9.26 -33.42
N ASP A 728 52.91 10.36 -33.75
CA ASP A 728 53.47 11.56 -34.37
C ASP A 728 54.33 12.41 -33.41
N LYS A 729 54.21 12.21 -32.09
CA LYS A 729 54.97 12.97 -31.08
C LYS A 729 56.29 12.32 -30.66
N GLY A 730 56.40 11.00 -30.86
CA GLY A 730 57.58 10.21 -30.47
C GLY A 730 57.66 9.92 -28.96
N ALA A 731 58.82 9.45 -28.49
CA ALA A 731 59.05 9.09 -27.09
C ALA A 731 59.47 10.30 -26.22
N TYR A 732 59.11 10.28 -24.94
CA TYR A 732 59.37 11.35 -23.97
C TYR A 732 60.12 10.83 -22.75
N LYS A 733 60.95 11.69 -22.15
CA LYS A 733 61.76 11.38 -20.95
C LYS A 733 61.20 12.04 -19.68
N TYR A 734 60.64 13.23 -19.82
CA TYR A 734 60.17 14.06 -18.71
C TYR A 734 58.64 14.14 -18.76
N PHE A 735 57.97 13.89 -17.64
CA PHE A 735 56.51 13.82 -17.58
C PHE A 735 55.93 14.62 -16.42
N ARG A 736 54.70 15.12 -16.62
CA ARG A 736 53.81 15.60 -15.55
C ARG A 736 52.51 14.82 -15.62
N MET A 737 52.16 14.17 -14.51
CA MET A 737 50.86 13.55 -14.28
C MET A 737 49.95 14.56 -13.59
N GLU A 738 49.18 15.32 -14.37
CA GLU A 738 48.19 16.25 -13.85
C GLU A 738 46.95 15.50 -13.39
N VAL A 739 46.56 15.65 -12.12
CA VAL A 739 45.36 15.05 -11.56
C VAL A 739 44.17 15.98 -11.76
N THR A 740 43.32 15.63 -12.72
CA THR A 740 42.14 16.45 -13.10
C THR A 740 40.89 16.08 -12.30
N LYS A 741 40.86 14.87 -11.73
CA LYS A 741 39.80 14.37 -10.86
C LYS A 741 40.36 13.32 -9.90
N THR A 742 39.94 13.36 -8.64
CA THR A 742 40.19 12.30 -7.65
C THR A 742 38.93 11.48 -7.40
N VAL A 743 39.07 10.26 -6.86
CA VAL A 743 37.95 9.32 -6.64
C VAL A 743 36.86 9.92 -5.75
N GLY A 744 37.24 10.72 -4.75
CA GLY A 744 36.32 11.39 -3.84
C GLY A 744 35.98 12.83 -4.23
N ASN A 745 36.41 13.31 -5.41
CA ASN A 745 36.35 14.72 -5.82
C ASN A 745 36.85 15.68 -4.72
N GLY A 746 37.99 15.35 -4.11
CA GLY A 746 38.57 16.13 -3.01
C GLY A 746 38.87 17.57 -3.42
N GLU A 747 38.24 18.50 -2.70
CA GLU A 747 38.48 19.93 -2.80
C GLU A 747 38.29 20.53 -1.40
N ALA A 748 39.18 21.44 -1.01
CA ALA A 748 39.05 22.19 0.23
C ALA A 748 39.63 23.58 0.05
N ASN A 749 39.00 24.58 0.68
CA ASN A 749 39.43 25.99 0.59
C ASN A 749 39.60 26.50 -0.86
N GLY A 750 38.79 25.99 -1.79
CA GLY A 750 38.88 26.27 -3.23
C GLY A 750 40.15 25.73 -3.90
N ASN A 751 40.85 24.76 -3.28
CA ASN A 751 41.99 24.07 -3.87
C ASN A 751 41.70 22.58 -4.10
N LYS A 752 42.03 22.09 -5.29
CA LYS A 752 42.03 20.65 -5.58
C LYS A 752 43.33 20.06 -5.07
N PHE A 753 43.29 18.84 -4.55
CA PHE A 753 44.49 18.16 -4.03
C PHE A 753 44.48 16.68 -4.39
N PHE A 754 45.65 16.03 -4.33
CA PHE A 754 45.78 14.58 -4.40
C PHE A 754 46.84 14.06 -3.42
N TYR A 755 46.77 12.77 -3.13
CA TYR A 755 47.74 12.06 -2.29
C TYR A 755 47.80 10.57 -2.61
N GLY A 756 48.90 9.95 -2.17
CA GLY A 756 49.13 8.52 -2.30
C GLY A 756 50.30 8.05 -1.46
N SER A 757 50.41 6.74 -1.31
CA SER A 757 51.50 6.09 -0.58
C SER A 757 52.54 5.47 -1.50
N GLU A 758 52.17 5.10 -2.73
CA GLU A 758 53.14 4.54 -3.68
C GLU A 758 52.79 4.88 -5.12
N PHE A 759 53.84 5.10 -5.92
CA PHE A 759 53.78 5.34 -7.35
C PHE A 759 54.85 4.51 -8.07
N ARG A 760 54.48 3.75 -9.11
CA ARG A 760 55.43 3.07 -9.99
C ARG A 760 55.12 3.38 -11.44
N VAL A 761 56.17 3.38 -12.26
CA VAL A 761 56.09 3.57 -13.71
C VAL A 761 56.72 2.37 -14.39
N TYR A 762 56.05 1.75 -15.34
CA TYR A 762 56.55 0.64 -16.14
C TYR A 762 56.44 0.98 -17.62
N LYS A 763 57.21 0.30 -18.47
CA LYS A 763 56.88 0.25 -19.91
C LYS A 763 55.50 -0.41 -20.04
N GLY A 764 54.59 0.22 -20.73
CA GLY A 764 53.24 -0.31 -20.94
C GLY A 764 53.17 -1.20 -22.16
N ALA A 765 52.26 -2.15 -22.16
CA ALA A 765 51.85 -2.91 -23.34
C ALA A 765 50.38 -3.34 -23.24
N TYR A 766 49.73 -3.55 -24.38
CA TYR A 766 48.43 -4.21 -24.47
C TYR A 766 48.51 -5.68 -24.04
N ASP A 767 47.60 -6.10 -23.16
CA ASP A 767 47.53 -7.46 -22.64
C ASP A 767 46.38 -8.22 -23.30
N GLY A 768 46.61 -8.72 -24.51
CA GLY A 768 45.59 -9.48 -25.26
C GLY A 768 45.19 -10.80 -24.60
N GLN A 769 45.96 -11.32 -23.64
CA GLN A 769 45.62 -12.55 -22.93
C GLN A 769 44.54 -12.32 -21.86
N ASN A 770 44.56 -11.16 -21.20
CA ASN A 770 43.58 -10.81 -20.16
C ASN A 770 42.52 -9.81 -20.61
N SER A 771 42.60 -9.29 -21.84
CA SER A 771 41.60 -8.38 -22.40
C SER A 771 40.36 -9.13 -22.88
N LEU A 772 39.24 -8.94 -22.19
CA LEU A 772 37.93 -9.52 -22.57
C LEU A 772 37.48 -9.07 -23.97
N ILE A 773 37.94 -7.90 -24.41
CA ILE A 773 37.57 -7.32 -25.69
C ILE A 773 37.97 -8.21 -26.87
N ASP A 774 39.07 -8.96 -26.77
CA ASP A 774 39.60 -9.78 -27.87
C ASP A 774 38.68 -10.93 -28.27
N ALA A 775 37.86 -11.41 -27.33
CA ALA A 775 36.88 -12.46 -27.56
C ALA A 775 35.53 -11.94 -28.10
N VAL A 776 35.33 -10.62 -28.17
CA VAL A 776 34.18 -10.00 -28.84
C VAL A 776 34.43 -9.97 -30.35
N PRO A 777 33.49 -10.38 -31.22
CA PRO A 777 33.67 -10.30 -32.67
C PRO A 777 34.03 -8.87 -33.13
N GLN A 778 35.04 -8.74 -34.01
CA GLN A 778 35.51 -7.44 -34.51
C GLN A 778 34.37 -6.59 -35.09
N ALA A 779 33.46 -7.19 -35.86
CA ALA A 779 32.32 -6.49 -36.44
C ALA A 779 31.40 -5.84 -35.39
N ASP A 780 31.27 -6.43 -34.21
CA ASP A 780 30.45 -5.88 -33.13
C ASP A 780 31.21 -4.77 -32.38
N ARG A 781 32.54 -4.88 -32.26
CA ARG A 781 33.41 -3.79 -31.76
C ARG A 781 33.38 -2.57 -32.67
N ASP A 782 33.48 -2.79 -33.98
CA ASP A 782 33.43 -1.74 -35.01
C ASP A 782 32.05 -1.09 -35.05
N ALA A 783 30.96 -1.88 -34.96
CA ALA A 783 29.61 -1.34 -34.88
C ALA A 783 29.40 -0.47 -33.63
N LEU A 784 29.87 -0.92 -32.46
CA LEU A 784 29.75 -0.15 -31.21
C LEU A 784 30.57 1.15 -31.28
N THR A 785 31.84 1.07 -31.66
CA THR A 785 32.73 2.24 -31.74
C THR A 785 32.28 3.23 -32.82
N GLY A 786 31.78 2.75 -33.96
CA GLY A 786 31.17 3.58 -35.01
C GLY A 786 29.92 4.30 -34.54
N ALA A 787 29.03 3.61 -33.81
CA ALA A 787 27.84 4.22 -33.22
C ALA A 787 28.19 5.24 -32.12
N ILE A 788 29.19 4.94 -31.28
CA ILE A 788 29.73 5.87 -30.27
C ILE A 788 30.25 7.13 -30.96
N ALA A 789 31.07 6.99 -32.02
CA ALA A 789 31.68 8.13 -32.72
C ALA A 789 30.62 9.04 -33.36
N THR A 790 29.64 8.45 -34.04
CA THR A 790 28.51 9.17 -34.64
C THR A 790 27.74 9.95 -33.57
N LEU A 791 27.30 9.27 -32.50
CA LEU A 791 26.51 9.92 -31.46
C LEU A 791 27.33 10.97 -30.68
N LYS A 792 28.64 10.75 -30.49
CA LYS A 792 29.54 11.73 -29.87
C LYS A 792 29.59 13.03 -30.67
N ASN A 793 29.71 12.93 -31.99
CA ASN A 793 29.73 14.09 -32.89
C ASN A 793 28.40 14.83 -32.82
N GLU A 794 27.27 14.11 -32.88
CA GLU A 794 25.95 14.71 -32.75
C GLU A 794 25.76 15.42 -31.41
N VAL A 795 26.13 14.77 -30.29
CA VAL A 795 26.06 15.37 -28.94
C VAL A 795 26.90 16.64 -28.85
N ASN A 796 28.14 16.63 -29.37
CA ASN A 796 29.01 17.80 -29.35
C ASN A 796 28.41 18.99 -30.13
N ASN A 797 27.68 18.71 -31.21
CA ASN A 797 26.99 19.73 -32.00
C ASN A 797 25.56 20.02 -31.52
N LYS A 798 25.12 19.39 -30.42
CA LYS A 798 23.75 19.44 -29.88
C LYS A 798 22.68 18.97 -30.87
N GLN A 799 23.01 18.00 -31.73
CA GLN A 799 22.18 17.47 -32.81
C GLN A 799 21.85 15.97 -32.66
N ALA A 800 21.91 15.42 -31.44
CA ALA A 800 21.60 14.01 -31.20
C ALA A 800 20.21 13.64 -31.74
N THR A 801 20.15 12.58 -32.55
CA THR A 801 18.89 12.08 -33.10
C THR A 801 18.43 10.82 -32.39
N LYS A 802 17.10 10.57 -32.35
CA LYS A 802 16.54 9.31 -31.84
C LYS A 802 17.12 8.09 -32.55
N ALA A 803 17.27 8.16 -33.88
CA ALA A 803 17.82 7.08 -34.68
C ALA A 803 19.27 6.75 -34.29
N SER A 804 20.11 7.75 -34.03
CA SER A 804 21.50 7.53 -33.60
C SER A 804 21.60 7.00 -32.17
N ILE A 805 20.69 7.40 -31.27
CA ILE A 805 20.58 6.83 -29.92
C ILE A 805 20.17 5.35 -29.99
N GLU A 806 19.15 5.03 -30.78
CA GLU A 806 18.68 3.64 -31.01
C GLU A 806 19.77 2.78 -31.64
N ALA A 807 20.52 3.32 -32.61
CA ALA A 807 21.64 2.63 -33.24
C ALA A 807 22.76 2.31 -32.24
N LEU A 808 23.10 3.26 -31.34
CA LEU A 808 24.06 3.00 -30.27
C LEU A 808 23.55 1.97 -29.27
N GLN A 809 22.28 2.05 -28.86
CA GLN A 809 21.69 1.08 -27.93
C GLN A 809 21.73 -0.34 -28.53
N ALA A 810 21.32 -0.49 -29.79
CA ALA A 810 21.35 -1.78 -30.47
C ALA A 810 22.79 -2.34 -30.60
N ALA A 811 23.77 -1.50 -30.92
CA ALA A 811 25.17 -1.90 -30.99
C ALA A 811 25.70 -2.29 -29.59
N TYR A 812 25.31 -1.55 -28.56
CA TYR A 812 25.69 -1.81 -27.17
C TYR A 812 25.09 -3.13 -26.63
N ASP A 813 23.80 -3.38 -26.87
CA ASP A 813 23.15 -4.64 -26.48
C ASP A 813 23.78 -5.85 -27.19
N LYS A 814 24.11 -5.68 -28.49
CA LYS A 814 24.80 -6.71 -29.26
C LYS A 814 26.22 -6.97 -28.74
N PHE A 815 26.94 -5.90 -28.38
CA PHE A 815 28.24 -6.00 -27.71
C PHE A 815 28.14 -6.78 -26.41
N LEU A 816 27.20 -6.43 -25.52
CA LEU A 816 27.01 -7.12 -24.23
C LEU A 816 26.65 -8.59 -24.39
N LYS A 817 25.81 -8.93 -25.39
CA LYS A 817 25.48 -10.33 -25.72
C LYS A 817 26.72 -11.14 -26.08
N ASN A 818 27.68 -10.49 -26.73
CA ASN A 818 28.96 -11.06 -27.13
C ASN A 818 30.12 -10.64 -26.22
N TYR A 819 29.83 -10.16 -25.00
CA TYR A 819 30.84 -9.82 -24.01
C TYR A 819 31.04 -11.02 -23.06
N PRO A 820 32.24 -11.63 -23.02
CA PRO A 820 32.46 -12.89 -22.33
C PRO A 820 32.74 -12.71 -20.83
N ASP A 821 31.85 -12.05 -20.10
CA ASP A 821 32.01 -11.84 -18.65
C ASP A 821 31.84 -13.15 -17.86
N PRO A 822 32.90 -13.70 -17.23
CA PRO A 822 32.83 -14.92 -16.44
C PRO A 822 31.91 -14.81 -15.21
N SER A 823 31.67 -13.59 -14.69
CA SER A 823 30.84 -13.37 -13.50
C SER A 823 29.40 -13.89 -13.68
N ARG A 824 28.93 -13.97 -14.93
CA ARG A 824 27.63 -14.55 -15.29
C ARG A 824 27.54 -16.02 -14.88
N VAL A 825 28.58 -16.80 -15.15
CA VAL A 825 28.65 -18.23 -14.79
C VAL A 825 28.79 -18.37 -13.27
N THR A 826 29.63 -17.55 -12.64
CA THR A 826 29.84 -17.60 -11.19
C THR A 826 28.54 -17.37 -10.40
N LYS A 827 27.73 -16.38 -10.79
CA LYS A 827 26.41 -16.11 -10.17
C LYS A 827 25.42 -17.27 -10.36
N ALA A 828 25.41 -17.88 -11.55
CA ALA A 828 24.57 -19.05 -11.81
C ALA A 828 24.98 -20.25 -10.95
N LEU A 829 26.30 -20.46 -10.78
CA LEU A 829 26.86 -21.50 -9.91
C LEU A 829 26.56 -21.25 -8.43
N GLU A 830 26.59 -20.00 -7.95
CA GLU A 830 26.22 -19.65 -6.57
C GLU A 830 24.76 -20.01 -6.28
N ALA A 831 23.84 -19.67 -7.18
CA ALA A 831 22.43 -20.03 -7.07
C ALA A 831 22.22 -21.56 -7.07
N ALA A 832 22.94 -22.27 -7.95
CA ALA A 832 22.90 -23.73 -8.03
C ALA A 832 23.43 -24.40 -6.75
N LYS A 833 24.52 -23.89 -6.17
CA LYS A 833 25.07 -24.37 -4.89
C LYS A 833 24.11 -24.13 -3.73
N ALA A 834 23.40 -23.00 -3.71
CA ALA A 834 22.39 -22.76 -2.69
C ALA A 834 21.21 -23.74 -2.78
N LEU A 835 20.80 -24.10 -4.00
CA LEU A 835 19.78 -25.13 -4.22
C LEU A 835 20.26 -26.51 -3.77
N GLU A 836 21.49 -26.89 -4.12
CA GLU A 836 22.13 -28.14 -3.69
C GLU A 836 22.19 -28.23 -2.16
N ALA A 837 22.66 -27.17 -1.50
CA ALA A 837 22.78 -27.12 -0.04
C ALA A 837 21.43 -27.28 0.65
N ALA A 838 20.37 -26.67 0.11
CA ALA A 838 19.02 -26.75 0.65
C ALA A 838 18.30 -28.07 0.34
N ALA A 839 18.77 -28.87 -0.62
CA ALA A 839 18.14 -30.12 -1.02
C ALA A 839 18.51 -31.28 -0.07
N GLU A 840 17.54 -32.13 0.24
CA GLU A 840 17.74 -33.40 0.96
C GLU A 840 17.24 -34.57 0.14
N GLU A 841 17.92 -35.71 0.25
CA GLU A 841 17.54 -36.95 -0.43
C GLU A 841 16.62 -37.79 0.45
N GLY A 842 15.62 -38.43 -0.15
CA GLY A 842 14.63 -39.22 0.57
C GLY A 842 13.61 -39.85 -0.39
N THR A 843 12.71 -40.67 0.17
CA THR A 843 11.62 -41.31 -0.60
C THR A 843 10.33 -40.49 -0.58
N ASP A 844 10.19 -39.59 0.38
CA ASP A 844 8.94 -38.85 0.59
C ASP A 844 8.81 -37.68 -0.41
N MET A 845 7.59 -37.16 -0.56
CA MET A 845 7.32 -36.00 -1.42
C MET A 845 8.08 -34.77 -0.93
N GLY A 846 8.64 -33.99 -1.85
CA GLY A 846 9.41 -32.79 -1.53
C GLY A 846 10.87 -33.11 -1.13
N TYR A 847 11.28 -34.37 -1.22
CA TYR A 847 12.69 -34.80 -1.19
C TYR A 847 13.16 -35.13 -2.60
N TYR A 848 14.48 -35.13 -2.80
CA TYR A 848 15.09 -35.56 -4.05
C TYR A 848 15.44 -37.05 -4.02
N ALA A 849 15.39 -37.71 -5.18
CA ALA A 849 15.76 -39.12 -5.29
C ALA A 849 17.20 -39.39 -4.84
N ALA A 850 17.44 -40.56 -4.23
CA ALA A 850 18.77 -40.95 -3.73
C ALA A 850 19.85 -40.88 -4.83
N GLY A 851 21.01 -40.30 -4.48
CA GLY A 851 22.16 -40.09 -5.37
C GLY A 851 22.04 -38.90 -6.34
N SER A 852 20.90 -38.21 -6.40
CA SER A 852 20.70 -37.06 -7.30
C SER A 852 21.48 -35.83 -6.85
N LYS A 853 21.65 -35.60 -5.54
CA LYS A 853 22.39 -34.46 -4.98
C LYS A 853 23.87 -34.57 -5.32
N ALA A 854 24.47 -35.75 -5.10
CA ALA A 854 25.85 -36.02 -5.49
C ALA A 854 26.07 -35.86 -7.01
N THR A 855 25.12 -36.29 -7.83
CA THR A 855 25.16 -36.12 -9.29
C THR A 855 25.09 -34.64 -9.69
N TYR A 856 24.21 -33.87 -9.06
CA TYR A 856 24.06 -32.43 -9.32
C TYR A 856 25.28 -31.63 -8.84
N GLN A 857 25.77 -31.92 -7.63
CA GLN A 857 27.01 -31.34 -7.09
C GLN A 857 28.18 -31.58 -8.04
N ALA A 858 28.39 -32.83 -8.50
CA ALA A 858 29.45 -33.15 -9.45
C ALA A 858 29.30 -32.39 -10.77
N ALA A 859 28.07 -32.20 -11.27
CA ALA A 859 27.82 -31.45 -12.50
C ALA A 859 28.18 -29.95 -12.34
N ILE A 860 27.77 -29.30 -11.26
CA ILE A 860 28.06 -27.87 -11.03
C ILE A 860 29.54 -27.64 -10.65
N GLU A 861 30.18 -28.58 -9.95
CA GLU A 861 31.62 -28.56 -9.68
C GLU A 861 32.44 -28.76 -10.97
N ALA A 862 31.98 -29.61 -11.89
CA ALA A 862 32.61 -29.76 -13.19
C ALA A 862 32.54 -28.47 -14.02
N VAL A 863 31.41 -27.76 -14.01
CA VAL A 863 31.29 -26.43 -14.64
C VAL A 863 32.21 -25.41 -13.98
N ALA A 864 32.26 -25.37 -12.64
CA ALA A 864 33.17 -24.50 -11.90
C ALA A 864 34.65 -24.79 -12.21
N GLY A 865 35.03 -26.06 -12.30
CA GLY A 865 36.36 -26.51 -12.69
C GLY A 865 36.71 -26.13 -14.13
N LYS A 866 35.78 -26.28 -15.08
CA LYS A 866 35.95 -25.83 -16.48
C LYS A 866 36.13 -24.32 -16.56
N LEU A 867 35.31 -23.54 -15.83
CA LEU A 867 35.46 -22.09 -15.76
C LEU A 867 36.84 -21.73 -15.22
N LYS A 868 37.25 -22.32 -14.09
CA LYS A 868 38.55 -22.07 -13.47
C LYS A 868 39.71 -22.42 -14.40
N ALA A 869 39.67 -23.59 -15.04
CA ALA A 869 40.70 -24.03 -15.98
C ALA A 869 40.83 -23.11 -17.20
N ILE A 870 39.72 -22.49 -17.64
CA ILE A 870 39.76 -21.43 -18.65
C ILE A 870 40.42 -20.19 -18.06
N THR A 871 39.87 -19.64 -16.97
CA THR A 871 40.28 -18.35 -16.38
C THR A 871 41.70 -18.34 -15.80
N ASP A 872 42.23 -19.49 -15.39
CA ASP A 872 43.63 -19.63 -14.92
C ASP A 872 44.64 -19.43 -16.06
N VAL A 873 44.23 -19.68 -17.32
CA VAL A 873 45.10 -19.57 -18.50
C VAL A 873 44.81 -18.29 -19.26
N LYS A 874 43.54 -17.92 -19.44
CA LYS A 874 43.11 -16.72 -20.18
C LYS A 874 41.64 -16.40 -19.92
N GLN A 875 41.18 -15.23 -20.35
CA GLN A 875 39.75 -14.94 -20.30
C GLN A 875 38.92 -15.88 -21.20
N PRO A 876 37.67 -16.22 -20.81
CA PRO A 876 36.82 -17.09 -21.60
C PRO A 876 36.32 -16.40 -22.88
N THR A 877 35.85 -17.19 -23.85
CA THR A 877 35.10 -16.71 -25.01
C THR A 877 33.60 -16.67 -24.72
N VAL A 878 32.83 -15.97 -25.56
CA VAL A 878 31.36 -15.90 -25.46
C VAL A 878 30.75 -17.29 -25.55
N ALA A 879 31.25 -18.10 -26.48
CA ALA A 879 30.80 -19.47 -26.67
C ALA A 879 31.05 -20.29 -25.41
N GLN A 880 32.22 -20.13 -24.76
CA GLN A 880 32.52 -20.81 -23.51
C GLN A 880 31.62 -20.36 -22.37
N VAL A 881 31.38 -19.06 -22.18
CA VAL A 881 30.47 -18.56 -21.13
C VAL A 881 29.05 -19.08 -21.33
N ASN A 882 28.51 -19.01 -22.56
CA ASN A 882 27.15 -19.46 -22.85
C ASN A 882 27.02 -20.99 -22.77
N ASP A 883 28.03 -21.74 -23.19
CA ASP A 883 28.06 -23.21 -23.06
C ASP A 883 28.09 -23.63 -21.58
N LEU A 884 28.87 -22.94 -20.74
CA LEU A 884 28.89 -23.19 -19.30
C LEU A 884 27.55 -22.84 -18.64
N LEU A 885 26.91 -21.74 -19.03
CA LEU A 885 25.55 -21.41 -18.55
C LEU A 885 24.53 -22.47 -18.95
N ALA A 886 24.56 -22.91 -20.21
CA ALA A 886 23.68 -23.99 -20.68
C ALA A 886 23.91 -25.30 -19.93
N GLN A 887 25.14 -25.60 -19.52
CA GLN A 887 25.44 -26.74 -18.66
C GLN A 887 24.87 -26.59 -17.24
N VAL A 888 24.92 -25.39 -16.64
CA VAL A 888 24.26 -25.12 -15.35
C VAL A 888 22.74 -25.30 -15.48
N ASP A 889 22.13 -24.75 -16.52
CA ASP A 889 20.69 -24.87 -16.76
C ASP A 889 20.26 -26.32 -17.00
N ALA A 890 21.05 -27.09 -17.75
CA ALA A 890 20.84 -28.52 -17.96
C ALA A 890 20.94 -29.30 -16.65
N ALA A 891 21.92 -28.98 -15.79
CA ALA A 891 22.06 -29.58 -14.47
C ALA A 891 20.85 -29.23 -13.57
N ASN A 892 20.40 -27.98 -13.55
CA ASN A 892 19.22 -27.53 -12.81
C ASN A 892 17.97 -28.28 -13.23
N LYS A 893 17.76 -28.42 -14.55
CA LYS A 893 16.60 -29.14 -15.10
C LYS A 893 16.64 -30.63 -14.74
N ALA A 894 17.78 -31.29 -14.96
CA ALA A 894 17.96 -32.69 -14.63
C ALA A 894 17.77 -32.96 -13.12
N PHE A 895 18.21 -32.04 -12.27
CA PHE A 895 18.02 -32.12 -10.83
C PHE A 895 16.55 -31.92 -10.43
N ALA A 896 15.87 -30.92 -10.99
CA ALA A 896 14.45 -30.69 -10.76
C ALA A 896 13.57 -31.90 -11.13
N GLU A 897 13.93 -32.65 -12.18
CA GLU A 897 13.28 -33.92 -12.56
C GLU A 897 13.46 -35.06 -11.53
N LYS A 898 14.37 -34.91 -10.57
CA LYS A 898 14.58 -35.87 -9.47
C LYS A 898 13.82 -35.51 -8.20
N LEU A 899 13.09 -34.41 -8.16
CA LEU A 899 12.23 -34.07 -7.04
C LEU A 899 11.03 -35.02 -7.02
N ASN A 900 10.81 -35.68 -5.88
CA ASN A 900 9.63 -36.52 -5.67
C ASN A 900 8.39 -35.62 -5.57
N VAL A 901 7.55 -35.62 -6.61
CA VAL A 901 6.31 -34.83 -6.70
C VAL A 901 5.08 -35.74 -6.52
N PRO A 902 3.91 -35.20 -6.12
CA PRO A 902 2.70 -36.01 -6.02
C PRO A 902 2.28 -36.64 -7.36
N ALA A 903 1.86 -37.90 -7.31
CA ALA A 903 1.17 -38.56 -8.41
C ALA A 903 -0.31 -38.11 -8.47
N ASP A 904 -1.00 -38.43 -9.56
CA ASP A 904 -2.45 -38.25 -9.64
C ASP A 904 -3.15 -39.05 -8.55
N GLY A 905 -4.05 -38.43 -7.78
CA GLY A 905 -4.65 -39.08 -6.61
C GLY A 905 -5.44 -38.15 -5.71
N ILE A 906 -5.79 -38.65 -4.52
CA ILE A 906 -6.54 -37.91 -3.50
C ILE A 906 -5.61 -37.55 -2.35
N TYR A 907 -5.58 -36.26 -2.02
CA TYR A 907 -4.67 -35.71 -1.03
C TYR A 907 -5.36 -34.71 -0.11
N ARG A 908 -4.76 -34.52 1.07
CA ARG A 908 -4.91 -33.29 1.85
C ARG A 908 -3.70 -32.39 1.58
N ILE A 909 -3.98 -31.10 1.40
CA ILE A 909 -2.94 -30.07 1.19
C ILE A 909 -2.66 -29.43 2.54
N ILE A 910 -1.48 -29.67 3.11
CA ILE A 910 -1.14 -29.35 4.50
C ILE A 910 -0.12 -28.20 4.52
N SER A 911 -0.34 -27.16 5.32
CA SER A 911 0.63 -26.09 5.53
C SER A 911 1.82 -26.59 6.39
N LYS A 912 3.03 -26.29 5.93
CA LYS A 912 4.30 -26.55 6.64
C LYS A 912 4.98 -25.25 7.11
N SER A 913 4.17 -24.20 7.29
CA SER A 913 4.62 -22.93 7.86
C SER A 913 5.25 -23.13 9.25
N SER A 914 6.25 -22.31 9.57
CA SER A 914 6.78 -22.19 10.93
C SER A 914 5.82 -21.51 11.91
N GLU A 915 4.76 -20.86 11.42
CA GLU A 915 3.76 -20.17 12.25
C GLU A 915 2.79 -21.17 12.89
N ALA A 916 2.86 -21.31 14.21
CA ALA A 916 2.12 -22.35 14.95
C ALA A 916 0.59 -22.32 14.74
N SER A 917 0.00 -21.16 14.43
CA SER A 917 -1.45 -21.03 14.23
C SER A 917 -1.97 -21.64 12.93
N VAL A 918 -1.09 -21.82 11.95
CA VAL A 918 -1.42 -22.38 10.61
C VAL A 918 -0.61 -23.63 10.26
N ALA A 919 0.49 -23.89 10.96
CA ALA A 919 1.26 -25.13 10.85
C ALA A 919 0.35 -26.36 10.97
N GLU A 920 0.55 -27.33 10.07
CA GLU A 920 -0.17 -28.61 9.98
C GLU A 920 -1.69 -28.48 9.75
N ASN A 921 -2.23 -27.29 9.49
CA ASN A 921 -3.62 -27.16 9.02
C ASN A 921 -3.71 -27.53 7.55
N SER A 922 -4.83 -28.12 7.14
CA SER A 922 -5.13 -28.43 5.74
C SER A 922 -5.98 -27.35 5.09
N VAL A 923 -5.88 -27.22 3.76
CA VAL A 923 -6.78 -26.39 2.96
C VAL A 923 -8.17 -27.06 2.88
N VAL A 924 -9.23 -26.33 3.25
CA VAL A 924 -10.60 -26.88 3.34
C VAL A 924 -11.60 -26.00 2.59
N ALA A 925 -12.50 -26.65 1.85
CA ALA A 925 -13.68 -26.05 1.24
C ALA A 925 -14.95 -26.49 2.00
N ASN A 926 -15.48 -25.61 2.86
CA ASN A 926 -16.67 -25.91 3.66
C ASN A 926 -17.99 -25.80 2.88
N THR A 927 -17.99 -25.02 1.80
CA THR A 927 -19.18 -24.79 0.97
C THR A 927 -18.78 -24.68 -0.49
N ALA A 928 -19.73 -24.93 -1.41
CA ALA A 928 -19.53 -24.75 -2.84
C ALA A 928 -19.61 -23.27 -3.28
N SER A 929 -18.89 -22.39 -2.57
CA SER A 929 -18.86 -20.95 -2.81
C SER A 929 -17.67 -20.54 -3.67
N THR A 930 -17.90 -19.75 -4.72
CA THR A 930 -16.83 -19.14 -5.52
C THR A 930 -16.49 -17.71 -5.07
N GLN A 931 -17.20 -17.20 -4.06
CA GLN A 931 -17.01 -15.84 -3.55
C GLN A 931 -16.29 -15.81 -2.21
N ASN A 932 -16.45 -16.86 -1.41
CA ASN A 932 -15.85 -16.95 -0.08
C ASN A 932 -14.39 -17.36 -0.17
N TYR A 933 -13.65 -16.97 0.87
CA TYR A 933 -12.23 -17.23 0.98
C TYR A 933 -12.05 -18.69 1.40
N LEU A 934 -11.12 -19.39 0.76
CA LEU A 934 -10.73 -20.71 1.26
C LEU A 934 -10.02 -20.57 2.59
N LYS A 935 -10.24 -21.57 3.45
CA LYS A 935 -9.77 -21.56 4.84
C LYS A 935 -8.79 -22.70 5.09
N LEU A 936 -8.04 -22.53 6.17
CA LEU A 936 -7.20 -23.55 6.77
C LEU A 936 -7.88 -24.08 8.03
N ASP A 937 -7.86 -25.40 8.19
CA ASP A 937 -8.49 -26.07 9.32
C ASP A 937 -7.79 -27.42 9.63
N GLY A 938 -8.16 -28.06 10.74
CA GLY A 938 -7.64 -29.36 11.17
C GLY A 938 -6.87 -29.31 12.49
N ARG A 939 -6.52 -28.11 12.96
CA ARG A 939 -5.83 -27.89 14.23
C ARG A 939 -6.53 -26.84 15.08
N VAL A 940 -6.77 -27.16 16.35
CA VAL A 940 -7.36 -26.27 17.35
C VAL A 940 -6.36 -25.98 18.46
N LYS A 941 -6.43 -24.77 19.03
CA LYS A 941 -5.57 -24.35 20.13
C LYS A 941 -5.96 -25.10 21.41
N ASP A 942 -4.96 -25.65 22.10
CA ASP A 942 -5.08 -26.33 23.39
C ASP A 942 -3.99 -25.81 24.34
N GLY A 943 -4.38 -24.94 25.27
CA GLY A 943 -3.45 -24.17 26.09
C GLY A 943 -2.48 -23.32 25.24
N SER A 944 -1.18 -23.58 25.37
CA SER A 944 -0.11 -22.96 24.59
C SER A 944 0.28 -23.74 23.32
N THR A 945 -0.38 -24.87 23.05
CA THR A 945 -0.07 -25.77 21.93
C THR A 945 -1.25 -25.91 20.98
N TYR A 946 -1.08 -26.70 19.91
CA TYR A 946 -2.14 -27.05 18.97
C TYR A 946 -2.30 -28.57 18.94
N LYS A 947 -3.55 -29.04 18.84
CA LYS A 947 -3.89 -30.45 18.65
C LYS A 947 -4.80 -30.63 17.44
N ASP A 948 -4.90 -31.87 16.97
CA ASP A 948 -5.79 -32.22 15.88
C ASP A 948 -7.26 -32.06 16.30
N VAL A 949 -8.06 -31.59 15.36
CA VAL A 949 -9.52 -31.57 15.50
C VAL A 949 -10.03 -33.01 15.38
N ALA A 950 -10.76 -33.49 16.40
CA ALA A 950 -11.08 -34.92 16.56
C ALA A 950 -11.86 -35.52 15.37
N ASP A 951 -12.75 -34.74 14.75
CA ASP A 951 -13.59 -35.15 13.63
C ASP A 951 -13.02 -34.74 12.26
N PHE A 952 -11.76 -34.29 12.19
CA PHE A 952 -11.24 -33.71 10.95
C PHE A 952 -11.18 -34.71 9.79
N ASN A 953 -10.90 -35.98 10.08
CA ASN A 953 -10.80 -37.02 9.05
C ASN A 953 -12.13 -37.25 8.32
N SER A 954 -13.27 -37.03 8.95
CA SER A 954 -14.57 -37.18 8.30
C SER A 954 -15.05 -35.90 7.60
N ARG A 955 -14.24 -34.82 7.52
CA ARG A 955 -14.62 -33.58 6.81
C ARG A 955 -14.29 -33.68 5.32
N LEU A 956 -15.29 -33.96 4.49
CA LEU A 956 -15.13 -34.12 3.03
C LEU A 956 -14.51 -32.89 2.34
N GLY A 957 -14.70 -31.69 2.90
CA GLY A 957 -14.11 -30.45 2.38
C GLY A 957 -12.58 -30.40 2.39
N ALA A 958 -11.89 -31.29 3.12
CA ALA A 958 -10.43 -31.31 3.22
C ALA A 958 -9.73 -32.13 2.12
N TYR A 959 -10.49 -32.85 1.30
CA TYR A 959 -9.97 -33.78 0.30
C TYR A 959 -9.92 -33.17 -1.09
N TRP A 960 -8.76 -33.29 -1.73
CA TRP A 960 -8.46 -32.70 -3.03
C TRP A 960 -8.00 -33.77 -4.00
N LYS A 961 -8.65 -33.84 -5.15
CA LYS A 961 -8.18 -34.61 -6.30
C LYS A 961 -7.13 -33.80 -7.04
N LEU A 962 -5.91 -34.30 -7.04
CA LEU A 962 -4.80 -33.74 -7.80
C LEU A 962 -4.71 -34.45 -9.15
N THR A 963 -4.56 -33.68 -10.22
CA THR A 963 -4.35 -34.20 -11.57
C THR A 963 -3.24 -33.42 -12.24
N LYS A 964 -2.17 -34.12 -12.63
CA LYS A 964 -1.02 -33.59 -13.35
C LYS A 964 -1.46 -33.10 -14.72
N VAL A 965 -1.06 -31.88 -15.04
CA VAL A 965 -1.31 -31.26 -16.35
C VAL A 965 -0.04 -30.56 -16.84
N ALA A 966 -0.05 -30.09 -18.08
CA ALA A 966 1.05 -29.25 -18.58
C ALA A 966 1.21 -28.02 -17.68
N GLY A 967 2.44 -27.77 -17.22
CA GLY A 967 2.77 -26.60 -16.39
C GLY A 967 2.44 -26.72 -14.90
N GLY A 968 1.90 -27.85 -14.40
CA GLY A 968 1.60 -27.98 -12.98
C GLY A 968 0.56 -29.05 -12.64
N TYR A 969 -0.36 -28.71 -11.75
CA TYR A 969 -1.47 -29.56 -11.32
C TYR A 969 -2.78 -28.77 -11.24
N THR A 970 -3.89 -29.47 -11.46
CA THR A 970 -5.22 -28.99 -11.06
C THR A 970 -5.61 -29.62 -9.72
N TYR A 971 -6.32 -28.87 -8.89
CA TYR A 971 -6.71 -29.28 -7.54
C TYR A 971 -8.23 -29.14 -7.41
N GLN A 972 -8.96 -30.23 -7.58
CA GLN A 972 -10.42 -30.25 -7.46
C GLN A 972 -10.83 -30.69 -6.06
N ASN A 973 -11.62 -29.90 -5.35
CA ASN A 973 -12.19 -30.30 -4.08
C ASN A 973 -13.29 -31.34 -4.29
N VAL A 974 -13.21 -32.49 -3.62
CA VAL A 974 -14.13 -33.61 -3.88
C VAL A 974 -15.54 -33.36 -3.35
N TYR A 975 -15.70 -32.55 -2.30
CA TYR A 975 -16.99 -32.24 -1.68
C TYR A 975 -17.82 -31.25 -2.50
N THR A 976 -17.16 -30.28 -3.14
CA THR A 976 -17.83 -29.20 -3.88
C THR A 976 -17.78 -29.39 -5.39
N GLY A 977 -16.85 -30.20 -5.90
CA GLY A 977 -16.57 -30.37 -7.32
C GLY A 977 -15.83 -29.19 -7.98
N LEU A 978 -15.45 -28.16 -7.21
CA LEU A 978 -14.82 -26.94 -7.71
C LEU A 978 -13.29 -26.99 -7.56
N TYR A 979 -12.59 -26.12 -8.30
CA TYR A 979 -11.13 -26.05 -8.35
C TYR A 979 -10.55 -24.94 -7.50
N LEU A 980 -9.43 -25.21 -6.82
CA LEU A 980 -8.62 -24.20 -6.14
C LEU A 980 -8.07 -23.21 -7.15
N ALA A 981 -8.36 -21.92 -6.99
CA ALA A 981 -7.89 -20.87 -7.88
C ALA A 981 -7.83 -19.50 -7.17
N PRO A 982 -7.05 -18.53 -7.69
CA PRO A 982 -7.18 -17.14 -7.28
C PRO A 982 -8.64 -16.68 -7.42
N LYS A 983 -9.13 -15.75 -6.61
CA LYS A 983 -10.48 -15.21 -6.79
C LYS A 983 -10.57 -14.42 -8.12
N GLU A 984 -11.68 -14.50 -8.86
CA GLU A 984 -11.84 -13.85 -10.19
C GLU A 984 -11.90 -12.31 -10.12
N GLU A 985 -12.11 -11.76 -8.93
CA GLU A 985 -12.15 -10.33 -8.71
C GLU A 985 -10.74 -9.74 -8.91
N LYS A 986 -10.62 -8.70 -9.75
CA LYS A 986 -9.33 -8.05 -10.00
C LYS A 986 -8.87 -7.28 -8.76
N GLY A 987 -7.60 -7.40 -8.40
CA GLY A 987 -7.00 -6.64 -7.29
C GLY A 987 -7.19 -7.28 -5.91
N THR A 988 -7.52 -8.57 -5.85
CA THR A 988 -7.49 -9.35 -4.60
C THR A 988 -6.39 -10.39 -4.65
N ARG A 989 -5.82 -10.63 -3.47
CA ARG A 989 -4.77 -11.63 -3.23
C ARG A 989 -5.37 -12.92 -2.66
N VAL A 990 -6.66 -13.16 -2.80
CA VAL A 990 -7.34 -14.23 -2.07
C VAL A 990 -7.54 -15.46 -2.94
N MET A 991 -7.44 -16.64 -2.33
CA MET A 991 -7.79 -17.90 -2.97
C MET A 991 -9.24 -18.27 -2.68
N SER A 992 -9.90 -18.81 -3.70
CA SER A 992 -11.28 -19.26 -3.64
C SER A 992 -11.46 -20.51 -4.51
N LEU A 993 -12.70 -20.86 -4.79
CA LEU A 993 -13.08 -21.94 -5.69
C LEU A 993 -13.55 -21.39 -7.03
N ARG A 994 -13.26 -22.10 -8.12
CA ARG A 994 -13.79 -21.80 -9.47
C ARG A 994 -14.37 -23.05 -10.12
N LYS A 995 -15.29 -22.84 -11.07
CA LYS A 995 -15.93 -23.93 -11.83
C LYS A 995 -14.99 -24.56 -12.85
N ASN A 996 -14.19 -23.74 -13.51
CA ASN A 996 -13.25 -24.20 -14.52
C ASN A 996 -11.95 -24.69 -13.86
N PRO A 997 -11.31 -25.74 -14.41
CA PRO A 997 -9.99 -26.16 -13.95
C PRO A 997 -8.98 -25.01 -13.95
N TYR A 998 -8.16 -24.96 -12.91
CA TYR A 998 -7.08 -23.99 -12.77
C TYR A 998 -5.77 -24.71 -12.47
N THR A 999 -4.70 -24.34 -13.17
CA THR A 999 -3.39 -24.96 -13.03
C THR A 999 -2.54 -24.13 -12.08
N LEU A 1000 -1.99 -24.76 -11.03
CA LEU A 1000 -0.91 -24.18 -10.22
C LEU A 1000 0.39 -24.93 -10.53
N ASP A 1001 1.45 -24.18 -10.80
CA ASP A 1001 2.81 -24.70 -10.89
C ASP A 1001 3.28 -25.16 -9.49
N LEU A 1002 4.13 -26.18 -9.43
CA LEU A 1002 4.59 -26.80 -8.19
C LEU A 1002 6.12 -26.74 -8.13
N ARG A 1003 6.65 -26.03 -7.14
CA ARG A 1003 8.10 -25.80 -6.99
C ARG A 1003 8.62 -26.30 -5.66
N TYR A 1004 9.89 -26.70 -5.62
CA TYR A 1004 10.57 -26.99 -4.36
C TYR A 1004 10.65 -25.73 -3.50
N ALA A 1005 10.21 -25.80 -2.24
CA ALA A 1005 10.17 -24.65 -1.34
C ALA A 1005 11.54 -24.24 -0.78
N LYS A 1006 12.63 -24.88 -1.22
CA LYS A 1006 13.97 -24.77 -0.60
C LYS A 1006 13.98 -25.26 0.85
N THR A 1007 13.11 -26.19 1.17
CA THR A 1007 13.09 -26.95 2.42
C THR A 1007 12.53 -28.33 2.15
N SER A 1008 13.19 -29.35 2.68
CA SER A 1008 12.82 -30.73 2.47
C SER A 1008 11.38 -31.01 2.91
N GLY A 1009 10.68 -31.85 2.14
CA GLY A 1009 9.29 -32.18 2.38
C GLY A 1009 8.26 -31.11 1.98
N CYS A 1010 8.70 -29.97 1.43
CA CYS A 1010 7.86 -28.80 1.22
C CYS A 1010 7.86 -28.30 -0.24
N PHE A 1011 6.71 -27.81 -0.68
CA PHE A 1011 6.48 -27.20 -1.99
C PHE A 1011 5.87 -25.82 -1.87
N ASN A 1012 6.09 -24.99 -2.89
CA ASN A 1012 5.28 -23.82 -3.16
C ASN A 1012 4.31 -24.13 -4.31
N LEU A 1013 3.05 -23.71 -4.17
CA LEU A 1013 2.06 -23.73 -5.23
C LEU A 1013 2.01 -22.33 -5.84
N VAL A 1014 2.15 -22.22 -7.17
CA VAL A 1014 2.38 -20.95 -7.86
C VAL A 1014 1.28 -20.71 -8.90
N ALA A 1015 0.55 -19.62 -8.74
CA ALA A 1015 -0.47 -19.14 -9.67
C ALA A 1015 0.14 -18.48 -10.91
N ASP A 1016 -0.63 -18.44 -12.00
CA ASP A 1016 -0.21 -17.76 -13.22
C ASP A 1016 -0.16 -16.24 -12.99
N THR A 1017 0.97 -15.63 -13.34
CA THR A 1017 1.17 -14.18 -13.32
C THR A 1017 0.06 -13.39 -14.03
N ALA A 1018 -0.60 -13.97 -15.03
CA ALA A 1018 -1.70 -13.34 -15.77
C ALA A 1018 -2.99 -13.18 -14.96
N ASP A 1019 -3.18 -14.02 -13.93
CA ASP A 1019 -4.42 -14.12 -13.16
C ASP A 1019 -4.32 -13.50 -11.75
N VAL A 1020 -3.17 -12.87 -11.43
CA VAL A 1020 -2.88 -12.33 -10.10
C VAL A 1020 -2.62 -10.83 -10.13
N GLN A 1021 -2.92 -10.17 -9.01
CA GLN A 1021 -2.74 -8.73 -8.85
C GLN A 1021 -1.26 -8.33 -9.04
N ASP A 1022 -1.04 -7.24 -9.79
CA ASP A 1022 0.27 -6.60 -10.04
C ASP A 1022 1.35 -7.54 -10.59
N LYS A 1023 0.96 -8.72 -11.12
CA LYS A 1023 1.83 -9.78 -11.66
C LYS A 1023 2.95 -10.23 -10.71
N SER A 1024 2.84 -9.93 -9.42
CA SER A 1024 3.90 -10.11 -8.42
C SER A 1024 3.51 -11.12 -7.35
N TYR A 1025 2.23 -11.25 -7.00
CA TYR A 1025 1.74 -12.15 -5.95
C TYR A 1025 1.31 -13.50 -6.53
N VAL A 1026 2.25 -14.42 -6.68
CA VAL A 1026 1.99 -15.73 -7.33
C VAL A 1026 1.97 -16.91 -6.35
N TYR A 1027 2.52 -16.79 -5.15
CA TYR A 1027 2.70 -17.92 -4.24
C TYR A 1027 1.48 -18.12 -3.36
N LEU A 1028 0.91 -19.32 -3.35
CA LEU A 1028 -0.11 -19.70 -2.38
C LEU A 1028 0.44 -19.55 -0.96
N ASN A 1029 -0.35 -18.99 -0.04
CA ASN A 1029 0.11 -18.60 1.29
C ASN A 1029 -0.98 -18.80 2.36
N ALA A 1030 -0.58 -19.38 3.48
CA ALA A 1030 -1.39 -19.61 4.67
C ALA A 1030 -1.38 -18.40 5.62
N GLU A 1031 -2.45 -17.61 5.69
CA GLU A 1031 -2.51 -16.38 6.49
C GLU A 1031 -2.75 -16.68 8.00
N PRO A 1032 -1.80 -16.41 8.92
CA PRO A 1032 -1.88 -16.86 10.32
C PRO A 1032 -3.05 -16.28 11.12
N GLY A 1033 -3.37 -15.00 10.93
CA GLY A 1033 -4.36 -14.30 11.75
C GLY A 1033 -5.81 -14.63 11.41
N SER A 1034 -6.11 -14.89 10.14
CA SER A 1034 -7.47 -15.13 9.63
C SER A 1034 -7.74 -16.59 9.27
N LYS A 1035 -6.67 -17.40 9.20
CA LYS A 1035 -6.64 -18.73 8.60
C LYS A 1035 -7.17 -18.76 7.16
N ASN A 1036 -7.06 -17.66 6.42
CA ASN A 1036 -7.38 -17.62 4.99
C ASN A 1036 -6.24 -18.19 4.15
N LEU A 1037 -6.58 -18.65 2.96
CA LEU A 1037 -5.64 -18.95 1.90
C LEU A 1037 -5.56 -17.74 0.94
N VAL A 1038 -4.34 -17.24 0.74
CA VAL A 1038 -4.06 -16.00 -0.04
C VAL A 1038 -2.86 -16.20 -0.96
N LEU A 1039 -2.48 -15.15 -1.68
CA LEU A 1039 -1.33 -15.06 -2.57
C LEU A 1039 -0.28 -14.09 -1.99
N TRP A 1040 0.99 -14.49 -2.06
CA TRP A 1040 2.15 -13.75 -1.62
C TRP A 1040 3.16 -13.55 -2.75
N ASN A 1041 4.01 -12.51 -2.64
CA ASN A 1041 4.95 -12.12 -3.68
C ASN A 1041 6.30 -12.85 -3.60
N GLU A 1042 6.56 -13.47 -2.45
CA GLU A 1042 7.80 -14.17 -2.17
C GLU A 1042 7.50 -15.51 -1.50
N ALA A 1043 8.38 -16.47 -1.71
CA ALA A 1043 8.34 -17.75 -1.02
C ALA A 1043 9.77 -18.24 -0.77
N ASN A 1044 10.07 -18.58 0.48
CA ASN A 1044 11.37 -19.07 0.88
C ASN A 1044 11.29 -19.96 2.14
N GLY A 1045 11.67 -21.22 1.97
CA GLY A 1045 11.80 -22.17 3.08
C GLY A 1045 10.45 -22.55 3.71
N LYS A 1046 10.37 -22.51 5.04
CA LYS A 1046 9.15 -22.79 5.85
C LYS A 1046 8.31 -21.55 6.14
N ASP A 1047 8.32 -20.58 5.25
CA ASP A 1047 7.37 -19.48 5.38
C ASP A 1047 5.92 -19.95 5.17
N ASN A 1048 4.99 -19.00 5.22
CA ASN A 1048 3.57 -19.26 5.06
C ASN A 1048 3.20 -19.83 3.68
N SER A 1049 4.12 -19.85 2.71
CA SER A 1049 3.91 -20.43 1.38
C SER A 1049 4.40 -21.87 1.25
N ALA A 1050 4.82 -22.51 2.35
CA ALA A 1050 5.26 -23.91 2.38
C ALA A 1050 4.09 -24.88 2.58
N PHE A 1051 3.94 -25.84 1.66
CA PHE A 1051 2.90 -26.87 1.72
C PHE A 1051 3.47 -28.28 1.49
N THR A 1052 2.76 -29.29 1.97
CA THR A 1052 3.00 -30.70 1.64
C THR A 1052 1.69 -31.40 1.31
N PHE A 1053 1.78 -32.63 0.81
CA PHE A 1053 0.62 -33.43 0.41
C PHE A 1053 0.61 -34.75 1.18
N LYS A 1054 -0.51 -35.04 1.86
CA LYS A 1054 -0.76 -36.33 2.51
C LYS A 1054 -1.73 -37.13 1.64
N GLU A 1055 -1.33 -38.30 1.17
CA GLU A 1055 -2.23 -39.23 0.48
C GLU A 1055 -3.41 -39.60 1.37
N ALA A 1056 -4.62 -39.55 0.82
CA ALA A 1056 -5.85 -39.56 1.59
C ALA A 1056 -7.01 -40.28 0.88
N ALA A 1057 -6.70 -41.19 -0.06
CA ALA A 1057 -7.72 -41.97 -0.76
C ALA A 1057 -8.47 -42.91 0.21
N HIS A 1058 -7.73 -43.63 1.07
CA HIS A 1058 -8.33 -44.49 2.08
C HIS A 1058 -9.14 -43.71 3.11
N ASP A 1059 -8.58 -42.61 3.64
CA ASP A 1059 -9.26 -41.70 4.56
C ASP A 1059 -10.59 -41.16 3.96
N LEU A 1060 -10.63 -40.91 2.64
CA LEU A 1060 -11.85 -40.49 1.93
C LEU A 1060 -12.88 -41.63 1.83
N ASP A 1061 -12.44 -42.85 1.49
CA ASP A 1061 -13.34 -44.00 1.38
C ASP A 1061 -14.02 -44.31 2.73
N GLU A 1062 -13.28 -44.22 3.84
CA GLU A 1062 -13.84 -44.33 5.20
C GLU A 1062 -14.86 -43.21 5.47
N ALA A 1063 -14.53 -41.95 5.16
CA ALA A 1063 -15.46 -40.82 5.36
C ALA A 1063 -16.75 -40.93 4.51
N LEU A 1064 -16.70 -41.59 3.35
CA LEU A 1064 -17.87 -41.83 2.51
C LEU A 1064 -18.73 -43.00 3.03
N ALA A 1065 -18.09 -44.04 3.57
CA ALA A 1065 -18.75 -45.24 4.06
C ALA A 1065 -19.34 -45.09 5.47
N ASP A 1066 -18.58 -44.55 6.41
CA ASP A 1066 -18.92 -44.49 7.84
C ASP A 1066 -19.65 -43.20 8.22
N GLY A 1067 -19.57 -42.19 7.35
CA GLY A 1067 -20.19 -40.89 7.51
C GLY A 1067 -19.19 -39.73 7.57
N PHE A 1068 -19.69 -38.57 7.20
CA PHE A 1068 -18.96 -37.32 7.17
C PHE A 1068 -19.51 -36.32 8.19
N SER A 1069 -18.59 -35.56 8.79
CA SER A 1069 -18.92 -34.53 9.76
C SER A 1069 -19.32 -33.22 9.09
N LEU A 1070 -20.44 -32.65 9.53
CA LEU A 1070 -20.92 -31.33 9.14
C LEU A 1070 -20.97 -30.43 10.40
N PRO A 1071 -20.16 -29.36 10.47
CA PRO A 1071 -20.28 -28.35 11.52
C PRO A 1071 -21.62 -27.61 11.46
N ILE A 1072 -22.26 -27.41 12.62
CA ILE A 1072 -23.58 -26.76 12.74
C ILE A 1072 -23.61 -25.75 13.90
N MET A 1073 -24.64 -24.90 13.94
CA MET A 1073 -24.95 -24.08 15.12
C MET A 1073 -25.57 -24.94 16.21
N LYS A 1074 -25.08 -24.77 17.44
CA LYS A 1074 -25.47 -25.57 18.61
C LYS A 1074 -26.92 -25.33 19.03
N GLY A 1075 -27.70 -26.41 19.12
CA GLY A 1075 -29.03 -26.45 19.77
C GLY A 1075 -30.14 -25.60 19.15
N VAL A 1076 -29.94 -25.05 17.94
CA VAL A 1076 -30.89 -24.11 17.33
C VAL A 1076 -31.37 -24.53 15.93
N PRO A 1077 -32.61 -24.18 15.55
CA PRO A 1077 -33.11 -24.35 14.18
C PRO A 1077 -32.24 -23.62 13.15
N GLN A 1078 -31.89 -24.26 12.04
CA GLN A 1078 -31.07 -23.65 10.99
C GLN A 1078 -31.37 -24.23 9.61
N ILE A 1079 -31.00 -23.52 8.54
CA ILE A 1079 -31.13 -24.02 7.16
C ILE A 1079 -29.78 -24.52 6.67
N ILE A 1080 -29.77 -25.72 6.08
CA ILE A 1080 -28.59 -26.37 5.51
C ILE A 1080 -28.85 -26.67 4.02
N THR A 1081 -27.86 -26.35 3.17
CA THR A 1081 -27.81 -26.73 1.75
C THR A 1081 -26.51 -27.47 1.48
N LEU A 1082 -26.60 -28.75 1.11
CA LEU A 1082 -25.44 -29.62 0.89
C LEU A 1082 -25.06 -29.70 -0.61
N PRO A 1083 -23.77 -29.79 -0.96
CA PRO A 1083 -23.34 -30.02 -2.33
C PRO A 1083 -23.45 -31.49 -2.77
N ILE A 1084 -23.68 -32.42 -1.86
CA ILE A 1084 -23.83 -33.85 -2.14
C ILE A 1084 -25.14 -34.38 -1.57
N ALA A 1085 -25.60 -35.52 -2.10
CA ALA A 1085 -26.74 -36.22 -1.54
C ALA A 1085 -26.32 -37.02 -0.30
N ALA A 1086 -27.10 -36.94 0.77
CA ALA A 1086 -26.75 -37.56 2.06
C ALA A 1086 -27.97 -38.18 2.76
N ASP A 1087 -27.73 -39.25 3.51
CA ASP A 1087 -28.68 -39.75 4.50
C ASP A 1087 -28.63 -38.87 5.77
N PRO A 1088 -29.77 -38.34 6.24
CA PRO A 1088 -29.82 -37.56 7.47
C PRO A 1088 -29.50 -38.37 8.73
N GLY A 1089 -29.54 -39.70 8.71
CA GLY A 1089 -29.34 -40.54 9.89
C GLY A 1089 -30.37 -40.25 10.98
N ALA A 1090 -29.90 -40.10 12.22
CA ALA A 1090 -30.77 -39.74 13.35
C ALA A 1090 -31.15 -38.24 13.40
N ASN A 1091 -30.57 -37.40 12.53
CA ASN A 1091 -30.76 -35.97 12.57
C ASN A 1091 -32.14 -35.55 12.04
N ASN A 1092 -32.75 -34.56 12.68
CA ASN A 1092 -34.11 -34.12 12.40
C ASN A 1092 -34.15 -33.00 11.34
N PHE A 1093 -34.23 -33.39 10.06
CA PHE A 1093 -34.42 -32.46 8.93
C PHE A 1093 -35.90 -32.35 8.51
N TYR A 1094 -36.28 -31.17 8.04
CA TYR A 1094 -37.66 -30.83 7.67
C TYR A 1094 -37.73 -30.09 6.32
N THR A 1095 -38.87 -30.26 5.64
CA THR A 1095 -39.27 -29.53 4.43
C THR A 1095 -40.42 -28.57 4.75
N VAL A 1096 -40.58 -27.53 3.93
CA VAL A 1096 -41.66 -26.53 4.11
C VAL A 1096 -42.95 -27.00 3.45
N ILE A 1097 -44.05 -26.95 4.19
CA ILE A 1097 -45.42 -27.18 3.68
C ILE A 1097 -45.97 -25.86 3.13
N GLY A 1098 -45.94 -24.80 3.95
CA GLY A 1098 -46.52 -23.49 3.63
C GLY A 1098 -46.61 -22.58 4.87
N GLN A 1099 -47.22 -21.40 4.71
CA GLN A 1099 -47.49 -20.48 5.82
C GLN A 1099 -48.98 -20.55 6.21
N ASP A 1100 -49.27 -20.71 7.51
CA ASP A 1100 -50.66 -20.83 8.02
C ASP A 1100 -51.34 -19.47 8.27
N ALA A 1101 -52.62 -19.48 8.66
CA ALA A 1101 -53.40 -18.27 8.95
C ALA A 1101 -52.88 -17.45 10.15
N ASN A 1102 -52.07 -18.06 11.02
CA ASN A 1102 -51.39 -17.40 12.14
C ASN A 1102 -49.97 -16.94 11.75
N ASN A 1103 -49.64 -16.99 10.45
CA ASN A 1103 -48.33 -16.72 9.88
C ASN A 1103 -47.22 -17.73 10.25
N ARG A 1104 -47.51 -18.88 10.82
CA ARG A 1104 -46.47 -19.87 11.17
C ARG A 1104 -46.02 -20.64 9.93
N ILE A 1105 -44.73 -20.92 9.82
CA ILE A 1105 -44.17 -21.78 8.76
C ILE A 1105 -44.38 -23.22 9.19
N GLN A 1106 -45.25 -23.94 8.50
CA GLN A 1106 -45.55 -25.35 8.80
C GLN A 1106 -44.51 -26.25 8.13
N LEU A 1107 -43.92 -27.16 8.91
CA LEU A 1107 -42.82 -28.01 8.49
C LEU A 1107 -43.21 -29.51 8.55
N LYS A 1108 -42.78 -30.28 7.55
CA LYS A 1108 -42.91 -31.74 7.52
C LYS A 1108 -41.56 -32.39 7.74
N LYS A 1109 -41.46 -33.35 8.66
CA LYS A 1109 -40.23 -34.13 8.89
C LYS A 1109 -39.88 -34.85 7.59
N HIS A 1110 -38.66 -34.63 7.12
CA HIS A 1110 -38.14 -35.25 5.90
C HIS A 1110 -37.81 -36.72 6.17
N THR A 1111 -38.20 -37.60 5.25
CA THR A 1111 -37.88 -39.02 5.30
C THR A 1111 -37.13 -39.41 4.03
N GLY A 1112 -35.95 -40.02 4.17
CA GLY A 1112 -35.10 -40.42 3.05
C GLY A 1112 -33.99 -39.42 2.74
N THR A 1113 -33.45 -39.48 1.53
CA THR A 1113 -32.25 -38.76 1.09
C THR A 1113 -32.41 -37.24 1.12
N LEU A 1114 -31.43 -36.54 1.70
CA LEU A 1114 -31.22 -35.11 1.49
C LEU A 1114 -30.60 -34.93 0.10
N GLU A 1115 -31.33 -34.30 -0.81
CA GLU A 1115 -30.90 -34.12 -2.20
C GLU A 1115 -29.83 -33.02 -2.32
N ALA A 1116 -28.84 -33.27 -3.18
CA ALA A 1116 -27.77 -32.31 -3.43
C ALA A 1116 -28.33 -30.97 -3.97
N GLY A 1117 -27.88 -29.86 -3.40
CA GLY A 1117 -28.28 -28.50 -3.76
C GLY A 1117 -29.64 -28.06 -3.20
N GLN A 1118 -30.40 -28.95 -2.55
CA GLN A 1118 -31.67 -28.63 -1.92
C GLN A 1118 -31.45 -28.10 -0.48
N ALA A 1119 -32.27 -27.15 -0.06
CA ALA A 1119 -32.28 -26.64 1.31
C ALA A 1119 -33.28 -27.40 2.19
N TYR A 1120 -32.87 -27.65 3.43
CA TYR A 1120 -33.69 -28.27 4.48
C TYR A 1120 -33.55 -27.48 5.79
N VAL A 1121 -34.60 -27.50 6.62
CA VAL A 1121 -34.53 -26.95 7.98
C VAL A 1121 -34.08 -28.07 8.93
N LEU A 1122 -32.93 -27.90 9.57
CA LEU A 1122 -32.47 -28.75 10.67
C LEU A 1122 -33.02 -28.18 11.98
N ILE A 1123 -33.72 -29.02 12.76
CA ILE A 1123 -34.16 -28.66 14.12
C ILE A 1123 -33.61 -29.72 15.08
N PRO A 1124 -32.60 -29.41 15.90
CA PRO A 1124 -32.08 -30.32 16.92
C PRO A 1124 -33.16 -30.75 17.93
N GLU A 1125 -32.96 -31.88 18.60
CA GLU A 1125 -33.86 -32.27 19.70
C GLU A 1125 -33.65 -31.37 20.93
N ASP A 1126 -34.68 -31.25 21.77
CA ASP A 1126 -34.58 -30.41 22.96
C ASP A 1126 -33.48 -30.94 23.88
N GLY A 1127 -32.48 -30.10 24.18
CA GLY A 1127 -31.30 -30.47 24.98
C GLY A 1127 -30.14 -31.08 24.19
N ASP A 1128 -30.27 -31.21 22.87
CA ASP A 1128 -29.16 -31.55 21.97
C ASP A 1128 -28.21 -30.34 21.83
N ASP A 1129 -26.99 -30.54 22.27
CA ASP A 1129 -25.99 -29.51 22.49
C ASP A 1129 -24.76 -29.67 21.58
N GLU A 1130 -24.89 -30.48 20.53
CA GLU A 1130 -23.85 -30.79 19.55
C GLU A 1130 -23.51 -29.60 18.62
N SER A 1131 -22.22 -29.48 18.28
CA SER A 1131 -21.71 -28.47 17.32
C SER A 1131 -21.32 -29.07 15.96
N VAL A 1132 -21.41 -30.38 15.84
CA VAL A 1132 -21.10 -31.15 14.63
C VAL A 1132 -22.11 -32.30 14.55
N ILE A 1133 -22.66 -32.55 13.37
CA ILE A 1133 -23.49 -33.73 13.11
C ILE A 1133 -22.81 -34.66 12.13
N ASN A 1134 -23.09 -35.96 12.23
CA ASN A 1134 -22.65 -36.95 11.26
C ASN A 1134 -23.75 -37.23 10.25
N LEU A 1135 -23.40 -37.26 8.97
CA LEU A 1135 -24.28 -37.59 7.84
C LEU A 1135 -23.62 -38.69 7.00
N VAL A 1136 -24.39 -39.55 6.34
CA VAL A 1136 -23.80 -40.60 5.48
C VAL A 1136 -23.97 -40.22 4.02
N SER A 1137 -22.90 -40.25 3.23
CA SER A 1137 -22.98 -39.98 1.79
C SER A 1137 -23.79 -41.07 1.09
N GLN A 1138 -24.69 -40.69 0.18
CA GLN A 1138 -25.35 -41.69 -0.69
C GLN A 1138 -24.36 -42.35 -1.66
N ALA A 1139 -23.27 -41.64 -1.98
CA ALA A 1139 -22.21 -42.15 -2.80
C ALA A 1139 -21.10 -42.76 -1.94
N GLN A 1140 -20.76 -44.00 -2.25
CA GLN A 1140 -19.77 -44.79 -1.51
C GLN A 1140 -18.37 -44.74 -2.15
N THR A 1141 -18.22 -44.03 -3.28
CA THR A 1141 -16.95 -43.87 -3.98
C THR A 1141 -16.86 -42.49 -4.63
N LEU A 1142 -15.63 -41.99 -4.83
CA LEU A 1142 -15.37 -40.74 -5.53
C LEU A 1142 -16.05 -40.66 -6.91
N ALA A 1143 -16.11 -41.77 -7.66
CA ALA A 1143 -16.72 -41.83 -8.99
C ALA A 1143 -18.23 -41.56 -8.98
N THR A 1144 -18.88 -41.81 -7.84
CA THR A 1144 -20.33 -41.67 -7.65
C THR A 1144 -20.73 -40.43 -6.85
N LEU A 1145 -19.79 -39.74 -6.20
CA LEU A 1145 -20.04 -38.61 -5.27
C LEU A 1145 -20.79 -37.43 -5.90
N ALA A 1146 -20.61 -37.21 -7.20
CA ALA A 1146 -21.37 -36.28 -8.03
C ALA A 1146 -21.78 -34.95 -7.34
N PRO A 1147 -20.82 -34.19 -6.77
CA PRO A 1147 -21.14 -32.95 -6.08
C PRO A 1147 -21.71 -31.88 -7.02
N VAL A 1148 -22.60 -31.04 -6.50
CA VAL A 1148 -23.21 -29.91 -7.21
C VAL A 1148 -22.72 -28.59 -6.63
N SER A 1149 -22.41 -27.66 -7.52
CA SER A 1149 -22.00 -26.30 -7.18
C SER A 1149 -23.04 -25.25 -7.58
N THR A 1150 -24.26 -25.68 -7.87
CA THR A 1150 -25.38 -24.82 -8.26
C THR A 1150 -26.59 -25.21 -7.41
N PRO A 1151 -27.23 -24.26 -6.68
CA PRO A 1151 -28.38 -24.59 -5.85
C PRO A 1151 -29.55 -25.15 -6.68
N ALA A 1152 -30.34 -26.02 -6.08
CA ALA A 1152 -31.56 -26.55 -6.67
C ALA A 1152 -32.65 -25.46 -6.75
N THR A 1153 -33.76 -25.79 -7.42
CA THR A 1153 -34.90 -24.87 -7.49
C THR A 1153 -35.56 -24.75 -6.11
N PRO A 1154 -35.96 -23.55 -5.64
CA PRO A 1154 -36.66 -23.40 -4.37
C PRO A 1154 -37.91 -24.27 -4.29
N VAL A 1155 -38.14 -24.88 -3.13
CA VAL A 1155 -39.30 -25.75 -2.86
C VAL A 1155 -40.17 -25.09 -1.80
N ASN A 1156 -41.45 -24.87 -2.11
CA ASN A 1156 -42.45 -24.27 -1.23
C ASN A 1156 -41.96 -22.99 -0.51
N GLY A 1157 -41.18 -22.16 -1.19
CA GLY A 1157 -40.66 -20.90 -0.64
C GLY A 1157 -39.32 -21.01 0.09
N LEU A 1158 -38.79 -22.21 0.38
CA LEU A 1158 -37.44 -22.40 0.93
C LEU A 1158 -36.39 -22.34 -0.19
N VAL A 1159 -35.50 -21.35 -0.12
CA VAL A 1159 -34.48 -21.08 -1.15
C VAL A 1159 -33.10 -21.55 -0.70
N PRO A 1160 -32.44 -22.48 -1.41
CA PRO A 1160 -31.07 -22.89 -1.13
C PRO A 1160 -30.04 -21.87 -1.63
N VAL A 1161 -28.93 -21.72 -0.91
CA VAL A 1161 -27.78 -20.90 -1.34
C VAL A 1161 -26.43 -21.57 -1.04
N PHE A 1162 -25.50 -21.49 -2.00
CA PHE A 1162 -24.09 -21.85 -1.78
C PHE A 1162 -23.18 -20.65 -1.56
N GLU A 1163 -23.68 -19.44 -1.83
CA GLU A 1163 -22.94 -18.19 -1.66
C GLU A 1163 -23.49 -17.40 -0.46
N THR A 1164 -22.64 -16.57 0.15
CA THR A 1164 -23.12 -15.53 1.07
C THR A 1164 -24.05 -14.61 0.30
N THR A 1165 -25.34 -14.62 0.65
CA THR A 1165 -26.38 -14.06 -0.20
C THR A 1165 -27.11 -12.93 0.50
N LYS A 1166 -27.03 -11.71 -0.07
CA LYS A 1166 -27.89 -10.59 0.33
C LYS A 1166 -29.35 -10.92 0.03
N VAL A 1167 -30.21 -10.82 1.03
CA VAL A 1167 -31.64 -11.08 0.90
C VAL A 1167 -32.42 -9.78 0.66
N ASN A 1168 -33.56 -9.87 -0.02
CA ASN A 1168 -34.44 -8.72 -0.22
C ASN A 1168 -35.18 -8.40 1.08
N LYS A 1169 -35.61 -7.14 1.29
CA LYS A 1169 -36.60 -6.78 2.34
C LYS A 1169 -37.78 -7.76 2.28
N ASP A 1170 -38.34 -8.12 3.43
CA ASP A 1170 -39.49 -9.02 3.60
C ASP A 1170 -39.29 -10.50 3.20
N SER A 1171 -38.04 -10.95 3.08
CA SER A 1171 -37.71 -12.39 3.06
C SER A 1171 -37.73 -12.96 4.48
N GLY A 1172 -37.96 -14.25 4.69
CA GLY A 1172 -37.84 -14.84 6.03
C GLY A 1172 -36.41 -15.25 6.36
N VAL A 1173 -35.86 -14.71 7.45
CA VAL A 1173 -34.56 -15.08 8.01
C VAL A 1173 -34.70 -15.35 9.51
N PHE A 1174 -33.88 -16.23 10.07
CA PHE A 1174 -33.87 -16.44 11.52
C PHE A 1174 -33.44 -15.16 12.25
N ASN A 1175 -34.03 -14.91 13.42
CA ASN A 1175 -33.53 -13.91 14.36
C ASN A 1175 -32.24 -14.40 15.05
N ALA A 1176 -31.60 -13.53 15.84
CA ALA A 1176 -30.27 -13.79 16.40
C ALA A 1176 -30.18 -15.06 17.28
N ASP A 1177 -31.22 -15.40 18.02
CA ASP A 1177 -31.29 -16.60 18.86
C ASP A 1177 -31.98 -17.80 18.16
N HIS A 1178 -32.35 -17.63 16.88
CA HIS A 1178 -33.01 -18.65 16.05
C HIS A 1178 -34.36 -19.16 16.59
N SER A 1179 -34.99 -18.45 17.55
CA SER A 1179 -36.30 -18.81 18.08
C SER A 1179 -37.46 -18.51 17.12
N LYS A 1180 -37.28 -17.57 16.19
CA LYS A 1180 -38.30 -17.16 15.21
C LYS A 1180 -37.72 -16.81 13.85
N VAL A 1181 -38.57 -16.85 12.82
CA VAL A 1181 -38.26 -16.34 11.48
C VAL A 1181 -38.87 -14.95 11.34
N LEU A 1182 -38.04 -13.95 11.07
CA LEU A 1182 -38.44 -12.58 10.90
C LEU A 1182 -38.39 -12.18 9.43
N ARG A 1183 -39.30 -11.30 9.02
CA ARG A 1183 -39.15 -10.55 7.76
C ARG A 1183 -37.86 -9.75 7.80
N SER A 1184 -37.04 -9.90 6.76
CA SER A 1184 -35.72 -9.31 6.66
C SER A 1184 -35.79 -7.82 6.34
N GLU A 1185 -34.82 -7.08 6.85
CA GLU A 1185 -34.63 -5.66 6.54
C GLU A 1185 -33.63 -5.48 5.37
N VAL A 1186 -33.44 -4.24 4.90
CA VAL A 1186 -32.51 -3.97 3.79
C VAL A 1186 -31.07 -4.20 4.25
N GLY A 1187 -30.28 -4.89 3.44
CA GLY A 1187 -28.85 -5.12 3.69
C GLY A 1187 -28.53 -6.43 4.41
N GLU A 1188 -29.55 -7.14 4.92
CA GLU A 1188 -29.34 -8.44 5.58
C GLU A 1188 -28.84 -9.50 4.57
N SER A 1189 -28.07 -10.47 5.07
CA SER A 1189 -27.52 -11.57 4.28
C SER A 1189 -27.64 -12.88 5.03
N VAL A 1190 -27.70 -13.99 4.28
CA VAL A 1190 -27.58 -15.35 4.81
C VAL A 1190 -26.22 -15.95 4.45
N ALA A 1191 -25.72 -16.83 5.31
CA ALA A 1191 -24.43 -17.48 5.14
C ALA A 1191 -24.41 -18.44 3.93
N ALA A 1192 -23.22 -18.63 3.34
CA ALA A 1192 -22.99 -19.65 2.33
C ALA A 1192 -23.30 -21.06 2.88
N GLY A 1193 -23.89 -21.93 2.05
CA GLY A 1193 -24.29 -23.27 2.46
C GLY A 1193 -25.58 -23.33 3.28
N SER A 1194 -26.30 -22.21 3.42
CA SER A 1194 -27.57 -22.11 4.13
C SER A 1194 -28.74 -21.86 3.16
N GLY A 1195 -29.77 -21.14 3.59
CA GLY A 1195 -30.92 -20.75 2.79
C GLY A 1195 -31.77 -19.68 3.48
N TYR A 1196 -32.88 -19.31 2.84
CA TYR A 1196 -33.83 -18.33 3.38
C TYR A 1196 -35.25 -18.60 2.87
N PHE A 1197 -36.26 -18.02 3.52
CA PHE A 1197 -37.65 -18.18 3.12
C PHE A 1197 -38.11 -17.04 2.21
N THR A 1198 -38.87 -17.39 1.19
CA THR A 1198 -39.59 -16.47 0.28
C THR A 1198 -41.07 -16.74 0.40
N LYS A 1199 -41.91 -16.11 -0.44
CA LYS A 1199 -43.35 -16.32 -0.45
C LYS A 1199 -43.68 -17.81 -0.56
N MET A 1200 -44.26 -18.34 0.50
CA MET A 1200 -44.70 -19.74 0.62
C MET A 1200 -46.15 -19.88 0.15
N PRO A 1201 -46.58 -21.08 -0.26
CA PRO A 1201 -48.02 -21.36 -0.41
C PRO A 1201 -48.73 -21.18 0.95
N VAL A 1202 -49.97 -20.72 0.91
CA VAL A 1202 -50.84 -20.70 2.10
C VAL A 1202 -51.26 -22.14 2.39
N THR A 1203 -51.21 -22.57 3.64
CA THR A 1203 -51.62 -23.92 4.05
C THR A 1203 -52.55 -23.91 5.26
N THR A 1204 -53.44 -24.90 5.31
CA THR A 1204 -54.24 -25.25 6.48
C THR A 1204 -53.75 -26.54 7.14
N GLU A 1205 -52.80 -27.23 6.51
CA GLU A 1205 -52.19 -28.45 7.04
C GLU A 1205 -51.28 -28.10 8.22
N THR A 1206 -51.47 -28.80 9.34
CA THR A 1206 -50.59 -28.70 10.51
C THR A 1206 -49.39 -29.62 10.30
N GLY A 1207 -48.18 -29.05 10.28
CA GLY A 1207 -46.94 -29.79 10.14
C GLY A 1207 -46.54 -30.55 11.41
N ASP A 1208 -45.49 -31.37 11.30
CA ASP A 1208 -44.92 -32.09 12.44
C ASP A 1208 -44.21 -31.13 13.43
N LYS A 1209 -43.71 -30.01 12.89
CA LYS A 1209 -43.16 -28.85 13.62
C LYS A 1209 -43.59 -27.57 12.90
N TYR A 1210 -43.39 -26.43 13.55
CA TYR A 1210 -43.57 -25.13 12.91
C TYR A 1210 -42.51 -24.14 13.39
N LEU A 1211 -42.26 -23.08 12.59
CA LEU A 1211 -41.47 -21.92 12.98
C LEU A 1211 -42.39 -20.71 13.17
N GLU A 1212 -42.21 -20.01 14.28
CA GLU A 1212 -42.92 -18.76 14.55
C GLU A 1212 -42.44 -17.65 13.61
N THR A 1213 -43.35 -16.73 13.23
CA THR A 1213 -42.97 -15.57 12.42
C THR A 1213 -43.63 -14.28 12.89
N ASN A 1214 -43.03 -13.14 12.51
CA ASN A 1214 -43.60 -11.81 12.75
C ASN A 1214 -44.57 -11.33 11.64
N GLY A 1215 -45.04 -12.25 10.80
CA GLY A 1215 -46.08 -11.99 9.81
C GLY A 1215 -45.85 -12.69 8.47
N THR A 1216 -46.72 -12.40 7.52
CA THR A 1216 -46.67 -13.05 6.20
C THR A 1216 -45.40 -12.69 5.45
N ILE A 1217 -44.67 -13.70 4.97
CA ILE A 1217 -43.48 -13.51 4.11
C ILE A 1217 -43.98 -13.29 2.67
N THR A 1218 -43.77 -12.09 2.14
CA THR A 1218 -44.40 -11.65 0.88
C THR A 1218 -43.44 -11.61 -0.30
N THR A 1219 -42.13 -11.65 -0.05
CA THR A 1219 -41.11 -11.53 -1.09
C THR A 1219 -41.13 -12.71 -2.05
N VAL A 1220 -41.35 -12.43 -3.34
CA VAL A 1220 -41.19 -13.44 -4.40
C VAL A 1220 -39.70 -13.68 -4.63
N GLY A 1221 -39.29 -14.95 -4.59
CA GLY A 1221 -37.89 -15.33 -4.79
C GLY A 1221 -37.30 -14.80 -6.10
N ARG A 1222 -36.00 -14.49 -6.10
CA ARG A 1222 -35.27 -14.14 -7.31
C ARG A 1222 -35.24 -15.38 -8.21
N VAL A 1223 -35.81 -15.29 -9.42
CA VAL A 1223 -35.47 -16.25 -10.47
C VAL A 1223 -34.05 -15.91 -10.91
N VAL A 1224 -33.08 -16.74 -10.54
CA VAL A 1224 -31.72 -16.64 -11.07
C VAL A 1224 -31.79 -17.03 -12.54
N ALA A 1225 -31.81 -16.03 -13.42
CA ALA A 1225 -31.54 -16.24 -14.83
C ALA A 1225 -30.03 -16.45 -14.96
N ASN A 1226 -29.60 -17.70 -15.19
CA ASN A 1226 -28.21 -18.03 -15.53
C ASN A 1226 -27.77 -17.23 -16.76
N GLY A 1227 -27.09 -16.10 -16.56
CA GLY A 1227 -26.08 -15.45 -17.41
C GLY A 1227 -26.29 -15.34 -18.94
N LYS A 1228 -27.43 -15.74 -19.50
CA LYS A 1228 -27.70 -15.70 -20.94
C LYS A 1228 -28.26 -14.34 -21.30
N GLN A 1229 -27.77 -13.79 -22.42
CA GLN A 1229 -28.32 -12.60 -23.05
C GLN A 1229 -29.86 -12.66 -23.10
N VAL A 1230 -30.50 -11.53 -22.79
CA VAL A 1230 -31.95 -11.37 -22.94
C VAL A 1230 -32.26 -11.32 -24.42
N ASN A 1231 -32.76 -12.43 -24.98
CA ASN A 1231 -33.08 -12.51 -26.41
C ASN A 1231 -34.41 -11.82 -26.74
N ALA A 1232 -35.38 -11.86 -25.82
CA ALA A 1232 -36.66 -11.17 -25.95
C ALA A 1232 -37.35 -11.01 -24.57
N VAL A 1233 -38.00 -9.86 -24.40
CA VAL A 1233 -38.89 -9.54 -23.29
C VAL A 1233 -40.30 -9.46 -23.84
N TYR A 1234 -41.29 -10.04 -23.15
CA TYR A 1234 -42.70 -9.91 -23.50
C TYR A 1234 -43.50 -9.39 -22.31
N THR A 1235 -44.60 -8.68 -22.56
CA THR A 1235 -45.63 -8.44 -21.54
C THR A 1235 -46.34 -9.75 -21.19
N LEU A 1236 -47.10 -9.77 -20.10
CA LEU A 1236 -47.99 -10.90 -19.75
C LEU A 1236 -48.98 -11.28 -20.85
N SER A 1237 -49.36 -10.32 -21.69
CA SER A 1237 -50.25 -10.48 -22.83
C SER A 1237 -49.53 -10.99 -24.10
N GLY A 1238 -48.25 -11.34 -24.03
CA GLY A 1238 -47.48 -11.89 -25.14
C GLY A 1238 -46.95 -10.86 -26.14
N VAL A 1239 -46.98 -9.57 -25.79
CA VAL A 1239 -46.47 -8.49 -26.67
C VAL A 1239 -44.97 -8.32 -26.45
N ARG A 1240 -44.17 -8.43 -27.51
CA ARG A 1240 -42.71 -8.26 -27.44
C ARG A 1240 -42.35 -6.79 -27.13
N VAL A 1241 -41.57 -6.57 -26.09
CA VAL A 1241 -41.08 -5.24 -25.68
C VAL A 1241 -39.78 -4.93 -26.43
N LYS A 1242 -39.72 -3.76 -27.07
CA LYS A 1242 -38.57 -3.33 -27.90
C LYS A 1242 -37.41 -2.76 -27.09
N ASP A 1243 -37.70 -2.05 -25.99
CA ASP A 1243 -36.68 -1.56 -25.06
C ASP A 1243 -36.52 -2.56 -23.91
N THR A 1244 -35.41 -3.28 -23.92
CA THR A 1244 -35.07 -4.29 -22.91
C THR A 1244 -34.18 -3.74 -21.79
N LYS A 1245 -33.77 -2.45 -21.88
CA LYS A 1245 -32.88 -1.79 -20.91
C LYS A 1245 -33.64 -0.88 -19.94
N HIS A 1246 -34.79 -0.32 -20.35
CA HIS A 1246 -35.62 0.55 -19.51
C HIS A 1246 -37.06 0.03 -19.46
N LEU A 1247 -37.25 -1.11 -18.80
CA LEU A 1247 -38.58 -1.64 -18.58
C LEU A 1247 -39.27 -0.86 -17.44
N PRO A 1248 -40.51 -0.38 -17.64
CA PRO A 1248 -41.34 0.12 -16.54
C PRO A 1248 -41.55 -0.95 -15.46
N ALA A 1249 -41.89 -0.52 -14.25
CA ALA A 1249 -42.30 -1.43 -13.19
C ALA A 1249 -43.50 -2.28 -13.65
N GLY A 1250 -43.38 -3.61 -13.59
CA GLY A 1250 -44.39 -4.52 -14.11
C GLY A 1250 -43.95 -5.98 -14.21
N LEU A 1251 -44.86 -6.85 -14.62
CA LEU A 1251 -44.59 -8.29 -14.80
C LEU A 1251 -44.34 -8.60 -16.29
N TYR A 1252 -43.19 -9.21 -16.59
CA TYR A 1252 -42.74 -9.53 -17.94
C TYR A 1252 -42.40 -11.02 -18.08
N ILE A 1253 -42.44 -11.53 -19.30
CA ILE A 1253 -41.86 -12.83 -19.67
C ILE A 1253 -40.49 -12.54 -20.28
N VAL A 1254 -39.41 -12.85 -19.57
CA VAL A 1254 -38.03 -12.69 -20.04
C VAL A 1254 -37.43 -14.07 -20.25
N ASN A 1255 -37.01 -14.38 -21.48
CA ASN A 1255 -36.48 -15.71 -21.85
C ASN A 1255 -37.39 -16.87 -21.40
N GLY A 1256 -38.71 -16.70 -21.51
CA GLY A 1256 -39.71 -17.72 -21.15
C GLY A 1256 -40.06 -17.81 -19.66
N LYS A 1257 -39.51 -16.94 -18.79
CA LYS A 1257 -39.82 -16.92 -17.35
C LYS A 1257 -40.51 -15.62 -16.94
N LYS A 1258 -41.47 -15.70 -16.01
CA LYS A 1258 -42.12 -14.53 -15.41
C LYS A 1258 -41.12 -13.80 -14.50
N VAL A 1259 -40.91 -12.51 -14.74
CA VAL A 1259 -39.98 -11.64 -14.01
C VAL A 1259 -40.73 -10.37 -13.61
N VAL A 1260 -40.59 -9.95 -12.35
CA VAL A 1260 -41.05 -8.64 -11.87
C VAL A 1260 -39.92 -7.64 -12.11
N VAL A 1261 -40.19 -6.61 -12.89
CA VAL A 1261 -39.36 -5.40 -12.97
C VAL A 1261 -39.94 -4.41 -11.97
N LYS A 1262 -39.09 -3.87 -11.09
CA LYS A 1262 -39.47 -2.89 -10.07
C LYS A 1262 -39.10 -1.49 -10.51
#